data_AF-A0AB34G5R1-F1
#
_entry.id   AF-A0AB34G5R1-F1
#
_cell.length_a   1.000
_cell.length_b   1.000
_cell.length_c   1.000
_cell.angle_alpha   90.00
_cell.angle_beta   90.00
_cell.angle_gamma   90.00
#
_symmetry.space_group_name_H-M   'P 1'
#
loop_
_entity.id
_entity.type
_entity.pdbx_description
1 polymer ?
#
loop_
_entity_poly.entity_id
_entity_poly.type
_entity_poly.pdbx_seq_one_letter_code
_entity_poly.pdbx_strand_id
1 'polypeptide(L)'
;MSCTSSIVDEKTHEPLLPILTLIVDTACKLRKDGHRVVIVSSGAIGVGLRRMDVDKRPKHLAQLQALAAIGQCRLIGLWDSLFAHMAQPVAQILLTRNDIADRTRYLNAQNTFNQLMDMGVIPIVNENDTLAVSEIKFGDNDTLSAITAAMIHADMLFLMTDVDCLYDKNPRTHPDARPIEIVDDINALEADVSSAGSALGTGGMGTKIVAARLGMLAGVTTIITRSSNPGNILGIVRYLTTPRTPSSSTSSESGDHAVEHVTQKAVSLNLSDASTNYDEHDAPPLHTRFLPSSDPIQDRYFWLLHTPNPHGTVYIDEGCHRALIDKAGLLPVGVVDVEGHFAQSEVVRLVVVERRLSTPGPDGKRWEGFAQEVGRIIVNYAAAEITMIMGHKSSHIEGILGYADSEYVADRSHIGFFRPESRPVTPIRDLSKQVVFVAQVLAAVGLPEDGYARRVEPPGFGRAPRSEAEAQRRVVHAVDDDALVLGAVVGPPPNVRLDDVAAVQEGHLSVGPDPDLPSGVFGEDLERVHTVLDKAEDEAIGVGRVVERRDEVLERVARVVGELGEERLALLLAHCRVQPPGPRHLSLSRPLNAYQVPKPRKRPSDTAMTSTATTLKGQPLDKPVLDAMLRRRMFYTPSFEIYGGVGGLYDYGPPGCSLQANIVDLWRKHFILEEDMLEVDCTVLTPHDVLKTSGHVDKFADWMCKDPKNGEIMRADHFVEAILEARLNGDKEARGEKVEEKDDPKKKKKKAKSEAVKLDDAVVKEYEEVLARIDNYDGPELGELIKKYDLKNPATGLLPSDPVSFNLMFQTSIGPSSNLPGYLRPETAQGQFLNFAKLLEFNQSQMPFASASIGKSYRNEISPRAGLLRVREFLMAEIEHFVDPQGGKKHHRFHEIEDIELVLLDRDTQLAGKTETRKVAIGQAVKEGLVDNETLGYFLARIHLFLAKIGVDLSKMRFRQHMQNEMAHYATDCWDAELLTTSGWVECVGCADRSAYDLSVHAKKTGAPLVVRERLDEPLVIEEWQVDIEKKKFGPQFKKDAKAVETALLATSQEEREKLSKELSENGKLTLNVAGVGDGKVDVSGDSVKIEFRKRVENTREFTPNVIEPSFGIGRILYSLIEHNFWTRGSDGGDEARGVLSFPPTVAPTKVLIVPLSSNAQFRPHIKKISQRLRSLHVSSRVDDSSASIGKRYSRNDELGTPLGVTVDFQTLQDGTVTLRDRDSTTQVRADEEKIIEAIKALVDGTKTWEKITSELPKFETQEVDIAAR
;
A
#
# COMPACT_ATOMS: atom_id res chain seq x y z
N MET A 1 -16.92 -2.63 29.99
CA MET A 1 -18.31 -2.53 30.49
C MET A 1 -19.25 -2.51 29.29
N SER A 2 -20.33 -3.29 29.28
CA SER A 2 -21.24 -3.41 28.14
C SER A 2 -22.64 -2.87 28.48
N CYS A 3 -23.16 -1.97 27.65
CA CYS A 3 -24.35 -1.14 27.91
C CYS A 3 -25.43 -1.37 26.83
N THR A 4 -25.85 -2.63 26.67
CA THR A 4 -26.47 -3.12 25.42
C THR A 4 -27.98 -3.05 25.34
N SER A 5 -28.63 -2.83 26.50
CA SER A 5 -30.09 -2.91 26.64
C SER A 5 -30.68 -1.84 27.57
N SER A 6 -29.87 -0.88 28.04
CA SER A 6 -30.20 -0.10 29.26
C SER A 6 -29.98 1.42 29.17
N ILE A 7 -29.63 1.98 28.00
CA ILE A 7 -29.29 3.42 27.87
C ILE A 7 -30.28 4.23 27.01
N VAL A 8 -31.29 3.58 26.42
CA VAL A 8 -32.40 4.22 25.69
C VAL A 8 -33.70 3.55 26.11
N ASP A 9 -34.75 4.33 26.38
CA ASP A 9 -36.06 3.82 26.76
C ASP A 9 -36.79 3.14 25.59
N GLU A 10 -37.45 2.02 25.86
CA GLU A 10 -38.05 1.17 24.83
C GLU A 10 -39.31 1.73 24.15
N LYS A 11 -39.96 2.73 24.75
CA LYS A 11 -41.26 3.26 24.27
C LYS A 11 -41.16 4.68 23.76
N THR A 12 -40.37 5.49 24.44
CA THR A 12 -40.14 6.92 24.13
C THR A 12 -38.91 7.12 23.24
N HIS A 13 -38.04 6.12 23.12
CA HIS A 13 -36.76 6.19 22.41
C HIS A 13 -35.80 7.26 22.99
N GLU A 14 -36.05 7.74 24.21
CA GLU A 14 -35.22 8.77 24.86
C GLU A 14 -33.99 8.16 25.56
N PRO A 15 -32.80 8.80 25.49
CA PRO A 15 -31.65 8.38 26.27
C PRO A 15 -31.93 8.42 27.78
N LEU A 16 -31.63 7.32 28.47
CA LEU A 16 -31.82 7.19 29.92
C LEU A 16 -30.69 7.91 30.68
N LEU A 17 -30.75 9.24 30.70
CA LEU A 17 -29.75 10.13 31.31
C LEU A 17 -29.32 9.72 32.74
N PRO A 18 -30.21 9.26 33.66
CA PRO A 18 -29.77 8.81 34.98
C PRO A 18 -28.82 7.61 34.93
N ILE A 19 -29.08 6.64 34.05
CA ILE A 19 -28.23 5.44 33.90
C ILE A 19 -26.92 5.82 33.22
N LEU A 20 -26.95 6.65 32.17
CA LEU A 20 -25.74 7.17 31.52
C LEU A 20 -24.83 7.92 32.50
N THR A 21 -25.40 8.77 33.35
CA THR A 21 -24.64 9.52 34.38
C THR A 21 -24.02 8.58 35.42
N LEU A 22 -24.74 7.52 35.85
CA LEU A 22 -24.19 6.51 36.75
C LEU A 22 -23.08 5.68 36.10
N ILE A 23 -23.18 5.35 34.80
CA ILE A 23 -22.09 4.67 34.07
C ILE A 23 -20.84 5.57 34.00
N VAL A 24 -21.02 6.86 33.71
CA VAL A 24 -19.93 7.86 33.67
C VAL A 24 -19.22 7.97 35.01
N ASP A 25 -19.98 8.12 36.11
CA ASP A 25 -19.42 8.20 37.46
C ASP A 25 -18.70 6.90 37.87
N THR A 26 -19.31 5.73 37.64
CA THR A 26 -18.69 4.42 37.87
C THR A 26 -17.38 4.26 37.09
N ALA A 27 -17.36 4.60 35.79
CA ALA A 27 -16.16 4.49 34.96
C ALA A 27 -15.06 5.45 35.41
N CYS A 28 -15.40 6.69 35.77
CA CYS A 28 -14.46 7.67 36.31
C CYS A 28 -13.88 7.23 37.67
N LYS A 29 -14.69 6.60 38.54
CA LYS A 29 -14.24 6.03 39.81
C LYS A 29 -13.31 4.85 39.61
N LEU A 30 -13.65 3.89 38.75
CA LEU A 30 -12.76 2.77 38.39
C LEU A 30 -11.42 3.25 37.84
N ARG A 31 -11.41 4.30 36.99
CA ARG A 31 -10.16 4.90 36.50
C ARG A 31 -9.34 5.55 37.62
N LYS A 32 -9.98 6.24 38.57
CA LYS A 32 -9.32 6.82 39.76
C LYS A 32 -8.72 5.75 40.68
N ASP A 33 -9.40 4.61 40.80
CA ASP A 33 -8.92 3.41 41.52
C ASP A 33 -7.80 2.67 40.73
N GLY A 34 -7.40 3.16 39.54
CA GLY A 34 -6.25 2.68 38.76
C GLY A 34 -6.60 1.72 37.61
N HIS A 35 -7.88 1.40 37.40
CA HIS A 35 -8.29 0.46 36.36
C HIS A 35 -8.33 1.09 34.96
N ARG A 36 -7.98 0.32 33.93
CA ARG A 36 -8.22 0.66 32.52
C ARG A 36 -9.66 0.31 32.16
N VAL A 37 -10.41 1.26 31.58
CA VAL A 37 -11.86 1.10 31.32
C VAL A 37 -12.17 1.33 29.86
N VAL A 38 -12.88 0.38 29.25
CA VAL A 38 -13.50 0.48 27.92
C VAL A 38 -15.01 0.29 28.07
N ILE A 39 -15.80 1.11 27.38
CA ILE A 39 -17.25 1.05 27.36
C ILE A 39 -17.72 0.60 25.99
N VAL A 40 -18.60 -0.39 25.93
CA VAL A 40 -19.30 -0.81 24.71
C VAL A 40 -20.74 -0.32 24.82
N SER A 41 -21.17 0.48 23.84
CA SER A 41 -22.42 1.23 23.85
C SER A 41 -23.33 0.79 22.71
N SER A 42 -24.64 0.88 22.93
CA SER A 42 -25.70 0.51 21.97
C SER A 42 -26.67 1.66 21.74
N GLY A 43 -27.72 1.45 20.94
CA GLY A 43 -28.87 2.37 20.91
C GLY A 43 -28.81 3.50 19.88
N ALA A 44 -27.81 3.53 18.99
CA ALA A 44 -27.70 4.51 17.90
C ALA A 44 -29.01 4.65 17.10
N ILE A 45 -29.56 3.53 16.62
CA ILE A 45 -30.83 3.50 15.89
C ILE A 45 -31.99 4.06 16.73
N GLY A 46 -32.05 3.76 18.04
CA GLY A 46 -33.08 4.28 18.95
C GLY A 46 -33.02 5.81 19.10
N VAL A 47 -31.83 6.36 19.34
CA VAL A 47 -31.60 7.81 19.37
C VAL A 47 -31.95 8.45 18.02
N GLY A 48 -31.67 7.77 16.91
CA GLY A 48 -32.05 8.18 15.56
C GLY A 48 -33.55 8.25 15.35
N LEU A 49 -34.29 7.21 15.78
CA LEU A 49 -35.76 7.16 15.73
C LEU A 49 -36.37 8.35 16.49
N ARG A 50 -35.91 8.61 17.73
CA ARG A 50 -36.37 9.77 18.51
C ARG A 50 -36.01 11.10 17.84
N ARG A 51 -34.79 11.23 17.31
CA ARG A 51 -34.31 12.46 16.70
C ARG A 51 -35.06 12.85 15.43
N MET A 52 -35.61 11.86 14.72
CA MET A 52 -36.35 12.00 13.47
C MET A 52 -37.87 11.88 13.63
N ASP A 53 -38.37 11.71 14.87
CA ASP A 53 -39.79 11.52 15.20
C ASP A 53 -40.43 10.34 14.43
N VAL A 54 -39.73 9.20 14.39
CA VAL A 54 -40.15 7.98 13.69
C VAL A 54 -40.66 6.95 14.68
N ASP A 55 -41.97 6.71 14.68
CA ASP A 55 -42.67 5.80 15.62
C ASP A 55 -42.19 4.34 15.59
N LYS A 56 -41.73 3.84 14.44
CA LYS A 56 -41.46 2.41 14.22
C LYS A 56 -40.13 2.19 13.52
N ARG A 57 -39.33 1.27 14.07
CA ARG A 57 -38.07 0.79 13.46
C ARG A 57 -38.31 0.31 12.02
N PRO A 58 -37.67 0.94 11.00
CA PRO A 58 -37.83 0.52 9.61
C PRO A 58 -37.31 -0.89 9.33
N LYS A 59 -37.84 -1.53 8.28
CA LYS A 59 -37.38 -2.84 7.82
C LYS A 59 -36.27 -2.78 6.77
N HIS A 60 -36.13 -1.65 6.07
CA HIS A 60 -35.16 -1.51 4.99
C HIS A 60 -33.77 -1.15 5.54
N LEU A 61 -32.73 -1.89 5.15
CA LEU A 61 -31.37 -1.73 5.68
C LEU A 61 -30.85 -0.29 5.56
N ALA A 62 -30.97 0.33 4.39
CA ALA A 62 -30.52 1.73 4.18
C ALA A 62 -31.22 2.75 5.11
N GLN A 63 -32.48 2.49 5.52
CA GLN A 63 -33.18 3.37 6.47
C GLN A 63 -32.68 3.15 7.91
N LEU A 64 -32.31 1.92 8.26
CA LEU A 64 -31.67 1.61 9.54
C LEU A 64 -30.26 2.22 9.62
N GLN A 65 -29.45 2.10 8.56
CA GLN A 65 -28.13 2.72 8.44
C GLN A 65 -28.21 4.25 8.57
N ALA A 66 -29.18 4.89 7.91
CA ALA A 66 -29.41 6.33 8.02
C ALA A 66 -29.82 6.77 9.43
N LEU A 67 -30.75 6.06 10.08
CA LEU A 67 -31.15 6.33 11.47
C LEU A 67 -29.98 6.11 12.44
N ALA A 68 -29.18 5.07 12.23
CA ALA A 68 -27.98 4.83 13.01
C ALA A 68 -26.98 5.99 12.87
N ALA A 69 -26.71 6.48 11.65
CA ALA A 69 -25.81 7.61 11.45
C ALA A 69 -26.27 8.87 12.20
N ILE A 70 -27.56 9.21 12.09
CA ILE A 70 -28.17 10.36 12.77
C ILE A 70 -28.08 10.22 14.30
N GLY A 71 -28.42 9.04 14.82
CA GLY A 71 -28.42 8.78 16.25
C GLY A 71 -27.03 8.62 16.86
N GLN A 72 -26.07 8.05 16.12
CA GLN A 72 -24.70 7.83 16.59
C GLN A 72 -23.98 9.15 16.86
N CYS A 73 -24.15 10.16 16.00
CA CYS A 73 -23.65 11.52 16.22
C CYS A 73 -24.21 12.13 17.52
N ARG A 74 -25.50 11.91 17.82
CA ARG A 74 -26.13 12.42 19.04
C ARG A 74 -25.72 11.63 20.28
N LEU A 75 -25.57 10.31 20.16
CA LEU A 75 -25.18 9.43 21.26
C LEU A 75 -23.74 9.69 21.72
N ILE A 76 -22.78 9.86 20.81
CA ILE A 76 -21.40 10.17 21.19
C ILE A 76 -21.28 11.58 21.77
N GLY A 77 -21.98 12.58 21.22
CA GLY A 77 -22.02 13.92 21.81
C GLY A 77 -22.64 13.96 23.20
N LEU A 78 -23.54 13.02 23.51
CA LEU A 78 -24.09 12.86 24.86
C LEU A 78 -23.08 12.21 25.82
N TRP A 79 -22.37 11.17 25.39
CA TRP A 79 -21.27 10.58 26.17
C TRP A 79 -20.18 11.61 26.47
N ASP A 80 -19.69 12.31 25.44
CA ASP A 80 -18.64 13.34 25.57
C ASP A 80 -19.08 14.47 26.52
N SER A 81 -20.30 15.01 26.35
CA SER A 81 -20.83 16.03 27.26
C SER A 81 -20.92 15.56 28.72
N LEU A 82 -21.28 14.30 28.98
CA LEU A 82 -21.37 13.79 30.35
C LEU A 82 -19.99 13.53 30.96
N PHE A 83 -19.04 12.97 30.20
CA PHE A 83 -17.67 12.74 30.66
C PHE A 83 -16.86 14.04 30.81
N ALA A 84 -17.15 15.07 30.01
CA ALA A 84 -16.53 16.39 30.12
C ALA A 84 -16.78 17.06 31.48
N HIS A 85 -17.96 16.86 32.10
CA HIS A 85 -18.24 17.33 33.46
C HIS A 85 -17.31 16.72 34.53
N MET A 86 -16.71 15.56 34.25
CA MET A 86 -15.74 14.87 35.12
C MET A 86 -14.28 15.11 34.70
N ALA A 87 -14.05 16.01 33.74
CA ALA A 87 -12.75 16.25 33.10
C ALA A 87 -12.10 14.97 32.51
N GLN A 88 -12.92 14.03 32.07
CA GLN A 88 -12.50 12.75 31.51
C GLN A 88 -12.58 12.80 29.97
N PRO A 89 -11.46 12.74 29.22
CA PRO A 89 -11.54 12.61 27.78
C PRO A 89 -12.06 11.23 27.37
N VAL A 90 -12.86 11.19 26.31
CA VAL A 90 -13.35 9.97 25.65
C VAL A 90 -12.97 9.96 24.17
N ALA A 91 -12.97 8.79 23.56
CA ALA A 91 -12.81 8.63 22.12
C ALA A 91 -13.82 7.61 21.58
N GLN A 92 -14.38 7.88 20.40
CA GLN A 92 -15.26 6.95 19.72
C GLN A 92 -14.44 5.93 18.92
N ILE A 93 -14.84 4.66 18.99
CA ILE A 93 -14.35 3.60 18.11
C ILE A 93 -15.56 2.94 17.45
N LEU A 94 -15.58 2.95 16.13
CA LEU A 94 -16.61 2.33 15.30
C LEU A 94 -16.03 1.07 14.65
N LEU A 95 -16.63 -0.09 14.87
CA LEU A 95 -16.17 -1.37 14.30
C LEU A 95 -17.29 -2.03 13.51
N THR A 96 -17.04 -2.44 12.26
CA THR A 96 -17.91 -3.43 11.58
C THR A 96 -17.38 -4.85 11.81
N ARG A 97 -18.21 -5.86 11.59
CA ARG A 97 -17.77 -7.26 11.53
C ARG A 97 -16.57 -7.47 10.60
N ASN A 98 -16.55 -6.81 9.45
CA ASN A 98 -15.48 -6.93 8.45
C ASN A 98 -14.15 -6.33 8.95
N ASP A 99 -14.21 -5.28 9.78
CA ASP A 99 -13.01 -4.69 10.39
C ASP A 99 -12.38 -5.57 11.47
N ILE A 100 -13.18 -6.41 12.12
CA ILE A 100 -12.70 -7.33 13.14
C ILE A 100 -12.28 -8.67 12.49
N ALA A 101 -12.97 -9.09 11.43
CA ALA A 101 -12.68 -10.30 10.64
C ALA A 101 -11.37 -10.21 9.84
N ASP A 102 -10.89 -9.02 9.49
CA ASP A 102 -9.55 -8.82 8.92
C ASP A 102 -8.50 -8.73 10.04
N ARG A 103 -7.45 -9.55 9.99
CA ARG A 103 -6.44 -9.61 11.07
C ARG A 103 -5.62 -8.32 11.18
N THR A 104 -5.37 -7.62 10.07
CA THR A 104 -4.59 -6.38 10.05
C THR A 104 -5.41 -5.25 10.68
N ARG A 105 -6.69 -5.14 10.32
CA ARG A 105 -7.63 -4.18 10.92
C ARG A 105 -7.86 -4.47 12.41
N TYR A 106 -7.99 -5.74 12.80
CA TYR A 106 -8.06 -6.18 14.20
C TYR A 106 -6.84 -5.70 15.01
N LEU A 107 -5.62 -5.92 14.49
CA LEU A 107 -4.38 -5.48 15.15
C LEU A 107 -4.26 -3.96 15.21
N ASN A 108 -4.69 -3.24 14.17
CA ASN A 108 -4.73 -1.77 14.17
C ASN A 108 -5.74 -1.23 15.19
N ALA A 109 -6.91 -1.86 15.33
CA ALA A 109 -7.87 -1.53 16.37
C ALA A 109 -7.27 -1.79 17.77
N GLN A 110 -6.67 -2.96 18.01
CA GLN A 110 -5.99 -3.30 19.27
C GLN A 110 -4.90 -2.27 19.65
N ASN A 111 -4.05 -1.88 18.70
CA ASN A 111 -3.04 -0.84 18.90
C ASN A 111 -3.66 0.52 19.25
N THR A 112 -4.77 0.88 18.61
CA THR A 112 -5.52 2.11 18.88
C THR A 112 -6.13 2.11 20.28
N PHE A 113 -6.75 1.00 20.71
CA PHE A 113 -7.24 0.81 22.08
C PHE A 113 -6.13 1.01 23.11
N ASN A 114 -4.99 0.35 22.92
CA ASN A 114 -3.84 0.46 23.83
C ASN A 114 -3.33 1.91 23.94
N GLN A 115 -3.14 2.58 22.80
CA GLN A 115 -2.66 3.96 22.77
C GLN A 115 -3.65 4.94 23.44
N LEU A 116 -4.96 4.76 23.24
CA LEU A 116 -5.99 5.58 23.90
C LEU A 116 -6.00 5.39 25.41
N MET A 117 -5.90 4.14 25.89
CA MET A 117 -5.80 3.84 27.32
C MET A 117 -4.52 4.41 27.94
N ASP A 118 -3.38 4.34 27.25
CA ASP A 118 -2.12 4.93 27.69
C ASP A 118 -2.13 6.47 27.69
N MET A 119 -2.92 7.09 26.79
CA MET A 119 -3.24 8.52 26.83
C MET A 119 -4.25 8.89 27.95
N GLY A 120 -4.81 7.91 28.66
CA GLY A 120 -5.80 8.13 29.71
C GLY A 120 -7.20 8.47 29.20
N VAL A 121 -7.48 8.20 27.93
CA VAL A 121 -8.80 8.34 27.31
C VAL A 121 -9.62 7.09 27.59
N ILE A 122 -10.92 7.23 27.85
CA ILE A 122 -11.85 6.09 27.94
C ILE A 122 -12.45 5.84 26.54
N PRO A 123 -12.18 4.69 25.90
CA PRO A 123 -12.77 4.37 24.61
C PRO A 123 -14.26 4.00 24.75
N ILE A 124 -15.09 4.60 23.90
CA ILE A 124 -16.51 4.29 23.71
C ILE A 124 -16.64 3.54 22.37
N VAL A 125 -16.91 2.25 22.44
CA VAL A 125 -17.00 1.34 21.31
C VAL A 125 -18.45 1.15 20.91
N ASN A 126 -18.74 1.26 19.62
CA ASN A 126 -20.04 0.94 19.05
C ASN A 126 -19.86 0.10 17.78
N GLU A 127 -20.83 -0.75 17.49
CA GLU A 127 -20.96 -1.33 16.15
C GLU A 127 -21.19 -0.21 15.12
N ASN A 128 -20.51 -0.26 13.99
CA ASN A 128 -20.68 0.71 12.91
C ASN A 128 -21.90 0.37 12.06
N ASP A 129 -23.08 0.49 12.67
CA ASP A 129 -24.41 0.30 12.06
C ASP A 129 -24.62 1.08 10.75
N THR A 130 -23.80 2.10 10.47
CA THR A 130 -23.89 2.91 9.23
C THR A 130 -23.33 2.20 7.99
N LEU A 131 -22.36 1.30 8.19
CA LEU A 131 -21.69 0.54 7.12
C LEU A 131 -21.91 -0.98 7.24
N ALA A 132 -22.55 -1.44 8.32
CA ALA A 132 -22.88 -2.85 8.51
C ALA A 132 -23.84 -3.36 7.42
N VAL A 133 -23.49 -4.48 6.78
CA VAL A 133 -24.34 -5.23 5.85
C VAL A 133 -25.07 -6.36 6.58
N SER A 134 -26.30 -6.65 6.18
CA SER A 134 -27.21 -7.54 6.92
C SER A 134 -26.94 -9.04 6.71
N GLU A 135 -25.76 -9.51 7.12
CA GLU A 135 -25.36 -10.93 7.07
C GLU A 135 -25.42 -11.60 8.46
N ILE A 136 -26.67 -11.85 8.86
CA ILE A 136 -27.17 -12.95 9.71
C ILE A 136 -26.30 -13.37 10.94
N LYS A 137 -26.83 -13.04 12.13
CA LYS A 137 -26.66 -13.72 13.44
C LYS A 137 -25.36 -13.54 14.25
N PHE A 138 -24.66 -12.42 14.11
CA PHE A 138 -23.95 -11.81 15.25
C PHE A 138 -23.95 -10.28 15.10
N GLY A 139 -25.04 -9.67 15.56
CA GLY A 139 -25.28 -8.22 15.58
C GLY A 139 -25.89 -7.81 16.92
N ASP A 140 -25.18 -8.19 18.00
CA ASP A 140 -25.48 -7.79 19.36
C ASP A 140 -24.18 -7.27 19.99
N ASN A 141 -24.28 -6.08 20.59
CA ASN A 141 -23.19 -5.41 21.27
C ASN A 141 -22.65 -6.25 22.45
N ASP A 142 -23.41 -7.20 22.98
CA ASP A 142 -22.90 -8.16 23.98
C ASP A 142 -21.74 -8.98 23.40
N THR A 143 -21.85 -9.42 22.14
CA THR A 143 -20.77 -10.16 21.46
C THR A 143 -19.63 -9.25 21.06
N LEU A 144 -19.93 -8.05 20.54
CA LEU A 144 -18.90 -7.04 20.28
C LEU A 144 -18.09 -6.77 21.55
N SER A 145 -18.73 -6.78 22.73
CA SER A 145 -18.04 -6.59 24.01
C SER A 145 -17.18 -7.77 24.44
N ALA A 146 -17.57 -9.01 24.13
CA ALA A 146 -16.73 -10.19 24.36
C ALA A 146 -15.49 -10.22 23.44
N ILE A 147 -15.69 -9.91 22.16
CA ILE A 147 -14.59 -9.81 21.19
C ILE A 147 -13.66 -8.63 21.51
N THR A 148 -14.21 -7.48 21.90
CA THR A 148 -13.41 -6.32 22.35
C THR A 148 -12.62 -6.66 23.60
N ALA A 149 -13.22 -7.35 24.58
CA ALA A 149 -12.54 -7.78 25.80
C ALA A 149 -11.38 -8.74 25.50
N ALA A 150 -11.57 -9.70 24.58
CA ALA A 150 -10.49 -10.58 24.11
C ALA A 150 -9.38 -9.79 23.38
N MET A 151 -9.75 -8.89 22.47
CA MET A 151 -8.85 -8.05 21.69
C MET A 151 -7.96 -7.16 22.58
N ILE A 152 -8.50 -6.56 23.64
CA ILE A 152 -7.73 -5.70 24.56
C ILE A 152 -7.11 -6.47 25.73
N HIS A 153 -7.24 -7.80 25.77
CA HIS A 153 -6.80 -8.66 26.88
C HIS A 153 -7.34 -8.21 28.25
N ALA A 154 -8.64 -7.91 28.34
CA ALA A 154 -9.26 -7.43 29.57
C ALA A 154 -9.34 -8.53 30.64
N ASP A 155 -9.06 -8.20 31.90
CA ASP A 155 -9.23 -9.13 33.02
C ASP A 155 -10.72 -9.47 33.28
N MET A 156 -11.61 -8.51 33.01
CA MET A 156 -13.02 -8.54 33.41
C MET A 156 -13.95 -7.95 32.34
N LEU A 157 -15.04 -8.66 32.03
CA LEU A 157 -16.14 -8.18 31.19
C LEU A 157 -17.43 -8.10 31.99
N PHE A 158 -17.99 -6.90 32.12
CA PHE A 158 -19.30 -6.68 32.74
C PHE A 158 -20.39 -6.56 31.66
N LEU A 159 -21.33 -7.50 31.66
CA LEU A 159 -22.56 -7.49 30.86
C LEU A 159 -23.71 -7.00 31.74
N MET A 160 -24.23 -5.81 31.47
CA MET A 160 -25.32 -5.22 32.25
C MET A 160 -26.68 -5.62 31.67
N THR A 161 -27.61 -6.10 32.51
CA THR A 161 -28.94 -6.56 32.09
C THR A 161 -30.04 -6.09 33.04
N ASP A 162 -31.31 -6.34 32.72
CA ASP A 162 -32.48 -6.00 33.54
C ASP A 162 -32.59 -6.81 34.86
N VAL A 163 -32.13 -8.06 34.84
CA VAL A 163 -31.94 -8.91 36.04
C VAL A 163 -30.60 -8.65 36.76
N ASP A 164 -30.49 -9.03 38.03
CA ASP A 164 -29.28 -8.91 38.86
C ASP A 164 -28.28 -10.05 38.65
N CYS A 165 -28.75 -11.26 38.37
CA CYS A 165 -27.91 -12.40 38.02
C CYS A 165 -28.65 -13.31 37.02
N LEU A 166 -27.97 -14.37 36.56
CA LEU A 166 -28.62 -15.52 35.95
C LEU A 166 -29.39 -16.31 37.03
N TYR A 167 -30.50 -16.92 36.62
CA TYR A 167 -31.32 -17.79 37.46
C TYR A 167 -31.50 -19.16 36.77
N ASP A 168 -31.78 -20.21 37.54
CA ASP A 168 -32.09 -21.55 37.02
C ASP A 168 -33.37 -21.56 36.16
N LYS A 169 -34.38 -20.78 36.57
CA LYS A 169 -35.65 -20.57 35.89
C LYS A 169 -35.90 -19.08 35.68
N ASN A 170 -36.79 -18.72 34.76
CA ASN A 170 -37.16 -17.33 34.53
C ASN A 170 -37.88 -16.73 35.76
N PRO A 171 -37.29 -15.78 36.51
CA PRO A 171 -37.83 -15.27 37.78
C PRO A 171 -39.11 -14.44 37.62
N ARG A 172 -39.47 -14.06 36.37
CA ARG A 172 -40.73 -13.37 36.06
C ARG A 172 -41.94 -14.31 36.02
N THR A 173 -41.70 -15.61 35.83
CA THR A 173 -42.75 -16.65 35.71
C THR A 173 -42.65 -17.71 36.81
N HIS A 174 -41.47 -17.88 37.40
CA HIS A 174 -41.19 -18.83 38.48
C HIS A 174 -40.65 -18.11 39.72
N PRO A 175 -41.50 -17.82 40.73
CA PRO A 175 -41.08 -17.19 41.99
C PRO A 175 -40.11 -18.03 42.83
N ASP A 176 -39.96 -19.32 42.51
CA ASP A 176 -39.02 -20.27 43.13
C ASP A 176 -37.64 -20.29 42.46
N ALA A 177 -37.40 -19.45 41.45
CA ALA A 177 -36.14 -19.35 40.73
C ALA A 177 -34.96 -18.99 41.66
N ARG A 178 -33.85 -19.71 41.52
CA ARG A 178 -32.64 -19.58 42.34
C ARG A 178 -31.53 -18.87 41.58
N PRO A 179 -30.78 -17.95 42.23
CA PRO A 179 -29.67 -17.27 41.60
C PRO A 179 -28.50 -18.22 41.34
N ILE A 180 -27.86 -18.08 40.19
CA ILE A 180 -26.62 -18.78 39.82
C ILE A 180 -25.47 -17.79 40.01
N GLU A 181 -24.72 -17.90 41.10
CA GLU A 181 -23.65 -16.94 41.43
C GLU A 181 -22.34 -17.22 40.68
N ILE A 182 -22.01 -18.48 40.41
CA ILE A 182 -20.76 -18.88 39.75
C ILE A 182 -21.07 -19.89 38.64
N VAL A 183 -20.43 -19.73 37.49
CA VAL A 183 -20.45 -20.68 36.37
C VAL A 183 -19.01 -21.00 35.98
N ASP A 184 -18.61 -22.25 36.14
CA ASP A 184 -17.31 -22.80 35.75
C ASP A 184 -17.39 -23.65 34.48
N ASP A 185 -18.41 -24.49 34.32
CA ASP A 185 -18.78 -25.12 33.04
C ASP A 185 -20.11 -24.59 32.48
N ILE A 186 -20.00 -23.81 31.41
CA ILE A 186 -21.13 -23.25 30.66
C ILE A 186 -21.88 -24.28 29.80
N ASN A 187 -21.43 -25.53 29.73
CA ASN A 187 -22.14 -26.63 29.05
C ASN A 187 -23.04 -27.42 30.00
N ALA A 188 -22.78 -27.38 31.31
CA ALA A 188 -23.63 -27.96 32.36
C ALA A 188 -24.79 -27.02 32.79
N LEU A 189 -24.94 -25.88 32.12
CA LEU A 189 -25.84 -24.79 32.49
C LEU A 189 -27.28 -25.04 31.98
N GLU A 190 -28.12 -25.70 32.78
CA GLU A 190 -29.56 -25.85 32.53
C GLU A 190 -30.34 -24.56 32.87
N ALA A 191 -30.07 -23.46 32.16
CA ALA A 191 -30.78 -22.18 32.33
C ALA A 191 -31.80 -21.93 31.21
N ASP A 192 -33.03 -21.55 31.57
CA ASP A 192 -34.09 -21.21 30.60
C ASP A 192 -33.77 -19.89 29.85
N VAL A 193 -33.40 -20.03 28.58
CA VAL A 193 -33.05 -18.92 27.66
C VAL A 193 -34.23 -18.39 26.83
N SER A 194 -35.47 -18.81 27.10
CA SER A 194 -36.65 -18.54 26.26
C SER A 194 -37.16 -17.08 26.20
N SER A 195 -36.47 -16.11 26.81
CA SER A 195 -36.85 -14.68 26.76
C SER A 195 -36.52 -14.03 25.41
N ALA A 196 -37.53 -13.52 24.71
CA ALA A 196 -37.32 -12.58 23.59
C ALA A 196 -36.66 -11.27 24.07
N GLY A 197 -35.78 -10.69 23.25
CA GLY A 197 -35.14 -9.41 23.52
C GLY A 197 -36.10 -8.22 23.47
N SER A 198 -35.63 -7.05 23.90
CA SER A 198 -36.41 -5.80 23.90
C SER A 198 -36.79 -5.35 22.48
N ALA A 199 -37.77 -4.44 22.36
CA ALA A 199 -38.24 -3.98 21.06
C ALA A 199 -37.16 -3.23 20.22
N LEU A 200 -36.12 -2.71 20.87
CA LEU A 200 -34.98 -2.05 20.23
C LEU A 200 -33.66 -2.84 20.31
N GLY A 201 -33.46 -3.64 21.36
CA GLY A 201 -32.26 -4.47 21.55
C GLY A 201 -32.35 -5.79 20.79
N THR A 202 -31.27 -6.21 20.14
CA THR A 202 -31.20 -7.48 19.40
C THR A 202 -30.91 -8.69 20.30
N GLY A 203 -30.58 -8.48 21.58
CA GLY A 203 -30.06 -9.49 22.51
C GLY A 203 -30.94 -9.82 23.72
N GLY A 204 -31.29 -11.09 23.88
CA GLY A 204 -31.90 -11.64 25.10
C GLY A 204 -30.87 -12.18 26.10
N MET A 205 -31.26 -13.09 27.00
CA MET A 205 -30.31 -13.79 27.88
C MET A 205 -29.40 -14.76 27.12
N GLY A 206 -29.87 -15.34 26.00
CA GLY A 206 -29.07 -16.24 25.17
C GLY A 206 -27.81 -15.58 24.59
N THR A 207 -27.87 -14.31 24.16
CA THR A 207 -26.69 -13.62 23.62
C THR A 207 -25.68 -13.25 24.71
N LYS A 208 -26.12 -12.99 25.94
CA LYS A 208 -25.26 -12.77 27.11
C LYS A 208 -24.51 -14.04 27.52
N ILE A 209 -25.17 -15.20 27.46
CA ILE A 209 -24.53 -16.51 27.68
C ILE A 209 -23.51 -16.81 26.57
N VAL A 210 -23.81 -16.46 25.32
CA VAL A 210 -22.86 -16.60 24.20
C VAL A 210 -21.66 -15.66 24.36
N ALA A 211 -21.88 -14.40 24.75
CA ALA A 211 -20.82 -13.44 25.06
C ALA A 211 -19.96 -13.90 26.25
N ALA A 212 -20.58 -14.44 27.31
CA ALA A 212 -19.88 -15.05 28.43
C ALA A 212 -19.04 -16.25 28.01
N ARG A 213 -19.56 -17.15 27.16
CA ARG A 213 -18.81 -18.28 26.59
C ARG A 213 -17.56 -17.80 25.85
N LEU A 214 -17.67 -16.76 25.02
CA LEU A 214 -16.54 -16.17 24.32
C LEU A 214 -15.53 -15.54 25.30
N GLY A 215 -15.99 -14.80 26.31
CA GLY A 215 -15.14 -14.23 27.35
C GLY A 215 -14.36 -15.31 28.13
N MET A 216 -15.04 -16.37 28.58
CA MET A 216 -14.42 -17.50 29.28
C MET A 216 -13.32 -18.15 28.44
N LEU A 217 -13.58 -18.38 27.15
CA LEU A 217 -12.60 -18.96 26.21
C LEU A 217 -11.40 -18.05 25.95
N ALA A 218 -11.58 -16.73 25.99
CA ALA A 218 -10.50 -15.74 25.88
C ALA A 218 -9.72 -15.53 27.20
N GLY A 219 -10.09 -16.21 28.29
CA GLY A 219 -9.49 -16.02 29.62
C GLY A 219 -10.02 -14.82 30.41
N VAL A 220 -11.13 -14.21 29.97
CA VAL A 220 -11.77 -13.04 30.59
C VAL A 220 -12.79 -13.48 31.64
N THR A 221 -12.70 -12.96 32.86
CA THR A 221 -13.76 -13.15 33.87
C THR A 221 -15.01 -12.38 33.43
N THR A 222 -16.08 -13.08 33.00
CA THR A 222 -17.31 -12.41 32.57
C THR A 222 -18.33 -12.36 33.70
N ILE A 223 -19.01 -11.23 33.87
CA ILE A 223 -19.91 -10.96 34.99
C ILE A 223 -21.23 -10.40 34.45
N ILE A 224 -22.35 -11.01 34.85
CA ILE A 224 -23.70 -10.47 34.62
C ILE A 224 -24.16 -9.75 35.88
N THR A 225 -24.62 -8.50 35.75
CA THR A 225 -25.18 -7.71 36.86
C THR A 225 -26.25 -6.70 36.41
N ARG A 226 -26.99 -6.13 37.37
CA ARG A 226 -28.13 -5.23 37.12
C ARG A 226 -27.72 -3.88 36.53
N SER A 227 -28.30 -3.56 35.38
CA SER A 227 -28.06 -2.35 34.59
C SER A 227 -28.62 -1.06 35.19
N SER A 228 -29.69 -1.14 35.99
CA SER A 228 -30.29 0.02 36.66
C SER A 228 -29.47 0.52 37.86
N ASN A 229 -28.44 -0.23 38.28
CA ASN A 229 -27.46 0.23 39.26
C ASN A 229 -26.01 -0.08 38.82
N PRO A 230 -25.45 0.68 37.86
CA PRO A 230 -24.06 0.51 37.40
C PRO A 230 -23.02 0.63 38.54
N GLY A 231 -23.36 1.28 39.65
CA GLY A 231 -22.51 1.40 40.83
C GLY A 231 -22.12 0.05 41.46
N ASN A 232 -22.93 -0.99 41.26
CA ASN A 232 -22.62 -2.37 41.70
C ASN A 232 -21.24 -2.85 41.21
N ILE A 233 -20.80 -2.39 40.03
CA ILE A 233 -19.52 -2.79 39.43
C ILE A 233 -18.33 -2.43 40.33
N LEU A 234 -18.37 -1.28 41.02
CA LEU A 234 -17.31 -0.90 41.97
C LEU A 234 -17.22 -1.87 43.16
N GLY A 235 -18.35 -2.27 43.72
CA GLY A 235 -18.42 -3.24 44.81
C GLY A 235 -17.92 -4.62 44.38
N ILE A 236 -18.36 -5.09 43.20
CA ILE A 236 -17.95 -6.39 42.65
C ILE A 236 -16.45 -6.41 42.33
N VAL A 237 -15.90 -5.36 41.70
CA VAL A 237 -14.45 -5.26 41.42
C VAL A 237 -13.65 -5.31 42.73
N ARG A 238 -14.00 -4.49 43.73
CA ARG A 238 -13.30 -4.44 45.03
C ARG A 238 -13.37 -5.78 45.77
N TYR A 239 -14.52 -6.44 45.78
CA TYR A 239 -14.69 -7.79 46.35
C TYR A 239 -13.80 -8.84 45.67
N LEU A 240 -13.65 -8.76 44.34
CA LEU A 240 -12.84 -9.70 43.57
C LEU A 240 -11.33 -9.41 43.59
N THR A 241 -10.91 -8.18 43.87
CA THR A 241 -9.49 -7.79 43.96
C THR A 241 -8.92 -7.78 45.39
N THR A 242 -9.76 -7.86 46.43
CA THR A 242 -9.32 -7.90 47.83
C THR A 242 -8.73 -9.28 48.20
N PRO A 243 -7.48 -9.37 48.70
CA PRO A 243 -6.86 -10.65 49.04
C PRO A 243 -7.50 -11.30 50.27
N ARG A 244 -8.16 -12.44 50.08
CA ARG A 244 -8.76 -13.22 51.19
C ARG A 244 -7.68 -13.89 52.04
N THR A 245 -7.68 -13.59 53.34
CA THR A 245 -6.96 -14.37 54.34
C THR A 245 -7.63 -15.75 54.50
N PRO A 246 -6.90 -16.88 54.64
CA PRO A 246 -7.53 -18.20 54.70
C PRO A 246 -8.22 -18.41 56.06
N SER A 247 -9.54 -18.29 56.11
CA SER A 247 -10.34 -18.63 57.30
C SER A 247 -10.49 -20.15 57.42
N SER A 248 -10.21 -20.68 58.61
CA SER A 248 -10.29 -22.10 58.96
C SER A 248 -11.68 -22.69 58.78
N SER A 249 -11.73 -23.94 58.31
CA SER A 249 -12.94 -24.75 58.18
C SER A 249 -13.63 -25.02 59.51
N THR A 250 -14.96 -24.93 59.54
CA THR A 250 -15.81 -25.78 60.40
C THR A 250 -17.22 -25.89 59.81
N SER A 251 -17.96 -26.91 60.24
CA SER A 251 -19.07 -27.54 59.52
C SER A 251 -20.48 -27.21 60.07
N SER A 252 -21.47 -27.87 59.45
CA SER A 252 -22.81 -28.25 59.97
C SER A 252 -23.92 -27.20 60.10
N GLU A 253 -24.81 -27.25 59.09
CA GLU A 253 -26.23 -27.63 59.18
C GLU A 253 -27.27 -26.93 60.09
N SER A 254 -28.46 -26.80 59.50
CA SER A 254 -29.83 -26.81 60.07
C SER A 254 -30.44 -25.49 60.60
N GLY A 255 -31.76 -25.32 60.38
CA GLY A 255 -32.59 -24.40 61.17
C GLY A 255 -33.61 -23.55 60.41
N ASP A 256 -34.80 -24.11 60.21
CA ASP A 256 -36.07 -23.51 59.73
C ASP A 256 -36.48 -22.08 60.16
N HIS A 257 -37.30 -21.49 59.27
CA HIS A 257 -38.47 -20.61 59.52
C HIS A 257 -38.41 -19.40 60.47
N ALA A 258 -38.71 -18.19 59.94
CA ALA A 258 -40.03 -17.54 60.13
C ALA A 258 -40.22 -16.28 59.25
N VAL A 259 -41.48 -15.91 59.05
CA VAL A 259 -41.96 -14.76 58.24
C VAL A 259 -42.11 -13.50 59.10
N GLU A 260 -41.82 -12.32 58.55
CA GLU A 260 -42.59 -11.13 58.92
C GLU A 260 -42.77 -10.14 57.74
N HIS A 261 -43.71 -9.21 57.89
CA HIS A 261 -44.54 -8.65 56.81
C HIS A 261 -44.39 -7.13 56.67
N VAL A 262 -44.73 -6.57 55.48
CA VAL A 262 -45.27 -5.20 55.29
C VAL A 262 -44.25 -4.04 55.47
N THR A 263 -44.15 -3.00 54.63
CA THR A 263 -45.13 -2.26 53.81
C THR A 263 -44.49 -1.59 52.57
N GLN A 264 -45.29 -1.25 51.55
CA GLN A 264 -44.91 -0.28 50.51
C GLN A 264 -44.98 1.18 51.00
N LYS A 265 -43.97 1.98 50.65
CA LYS A 265 -43.98 3.42 50.29
C LYS A 265 -42.50 3.86 50.21
N ALA A 266 -42.04 4.81 49.41
CA ALA A 266 -42.47 5.56 48.24
C ALA A 266 -41.24 6.44 47.89
N VAL A 267 -41.13 6.95 46.66
CA VAL A 267 -39.89 7.60 46.19
C VAL A 267 -39.62 8.94 46.88
N SER A 268 -38.38 9.13 47.36
CA SER A 268 -37.81 10.46 47.62
C SER A 268 -36.32 10.48 47.25
N LEU A 269 -35.97 11.25 46.22
CA LEU A 269 -34.59 11.53 45.80
C LEU A 269 -33.93 12.51 46.76
N ASN A 270 -32.94 12.06 47.54
CA ASN A 270 -32.09 12.96 48.34
C ASN A 270 -30.66 12.95 47.78
N LEU A 271 -30.27 14.09 47.21
CA LEU A 271 -28.92 14.40 46.71
C LEU A 271 -28.11 15.13 47.79
N SER A 272 -27.90 14.50 48.95
CA SER A 272 -26.99 15.01 50.00
C SER A 272 -26.74 13.95 51.09
N ASP A 273 -25.70 13.14 50.92
CA ASP A 273 -24.76 12.82 52.01
C ASP A 273 -23.53 12.11 51.43
N ALA A 274 -22.44 12.84 51.32
CA ALA A 274 -21.18 12.38 50.74
C ALA A 274 -20.11 12.15 51.82
N SER A 275 -20.42 11.32 52.84
CA SER A 275 -19.42 10.77 53.76
C SER A 275 -19.98 9.66 54.66
N THR A 276 -19.96 8.41 54.21
CA THR A 276 -20.03 7.23 55.10
C THR A 276 -19.09 6.13 54.61
N ASN A 277 -18.42 5.48 55.56
CA ASN A 277 -17.58 4.31 55.29
C ASN A 277 -18.44 3.19 54.66
N TYR A 278 -17.87 2.48 53.69
CA TYR A 278 -18.30 1.11 53.41
C TYR A 278 -17.51 0.21 54.36
N ASP A 279 -18.21 -0.47 55.29
CA ASP A 279 -17.58 -1.41 56.21
C ASP A 279 -16.98 -2.60 55.44
N GLU A 280 -15.89 -3.18 55.96
CA GLU A 280 -15.15 -4.33 55.36
C GLU A 280 -15.95 -5.65 55.32
N HIS A 281 -17.27 -5.61 55.56
CA HIS A 281 -18.13 -6.78 55.70
C HIS A 281 -19.42 -6.76 54.85
N ASP A 282 -19.66 -5.75 54.01
CA ASP A 282 -20.77 -5.81 53.06
C ASP A 282 -20.55 -6.92 52.02
N ALA A 283 -21.52 -7.83 51.91
CA ALA A 283 -21.54 -8.84 50.86
C ALA A 283 -21.62 -8.15 49.48
N PRO A 284 -20.95 -8.67 48.43
CA PRO A 284 -20.99 -8.05 47.12
C PRO A 284 -22.42 -8.00 46.58
N PRO A 285 -22.78 -6.97 45.80
CA PRO A 285 -24.06 -6.95 45.10
C PRO A 285 -24.27 -8.22 44.29
N LEU A 286 -25.50 -8.76 44.28
CA LEU A 286 -25.82 -10.02 43.59
C LEU A 286 -25.43 -9.94 42.09
N HIS A 287 -24.73 -10.98 41.62
CA HIS A 287 -24.18 -11.09 40.28
C HIS A 287 -23.93 -12.56 39.92
N THR A 288 -23.78 -12.85 38.63
CA THR A 288 -23.23 -14.13 38.15
C THR A 288 -21.81 -13.93 37.65
N ARG A 289 -20.86 -14.72 38.13
CA ARG A 289 -19.47 -14.75 37.67
C ARG A 289 -19.19 -16.01 36.85
N PHE A 290 -18.92 -15.83 35.57
CA PHE A 290 -18.37 -16.85 34.69
C PHE A 290 -16.84 -16.86 34.86
N LEU A 291 -16.30 -18.00 35.30
CA LEU A 291 -14.87 -18.17 35.51
C LEU A 291 -14.14 -18.35 34.16
N PRO A 292 -12.92 -17.78 34.00
CA PRO A 292 -12.14 -18.00 32.78
C PRO A 292 -11.77 -19.47 32.62
N SER A 293 -11.64 -19.93 31.37
CA SER A 293 -11.15 -21.29 31.06
C SER A 293 -9.80 -21.55 31.72
N SER A 294 -9.60 -22.76 32.23
CA SER A 294 -8.30 -23.21 32.75
C SER A 294 -7.23 -23.36 31.65
N ASP A 295 -7.65 -23.50 30.40
CA ASP A 295 -6.81 -23.41 29.19
C ASP A 295 -7.43 -22.35 28.26
N PRO A 296 -7.04 -21.06 28.39
CA PRO A 296 -7.58 -19.98 27.58
C PRO A 296 -6.96 -19.94 26.18
N ILE A 297 -7.78 -19.67 25.17
CA ILE A 297 -7.36 -19.63 23.76
C ILE A 297 -6.53 -18.36 23.52
N GLN A 298 -5.33 -18.52 22.97
CA GLN A 298 -4.46 -17.39 22.58
C GLN A 298 -5.13 -16.51 21.53
N ASP A 299 -4.96 -15.18 21.61
CA ASP A 299 -5.64 -14.18 20.76
C ASP A 299 -5.67 -14.51 19.25
N ARG A 300 -4.56 -14.97 18.66
CA ARG A 300 -4.54 -15.35 17.22
C ARG A 300 -5.51 -16.50 16.92
N TYR A 301 -5.58 -17.52 17.77
CA TYR A 301 -6.47 -18.66 17.59
C TYR A 301 -7.91 -18.31 17.98
N PHE A 302 -8.10 -17.47 19.01
CA PHE A 302 -9.42 -16.96 19.39
C PHE A 302 -10.04 -16.14 18.24
N TRP A 303 -9.26 -15.24 17.64
CA TRP A 303 -9.62 -14.52 16.43
C TRP A 303 -10.01 -15.51 15.31
N LEU A 304 -9.13 -16.44 14.94
CA LEU A 304 -9.37 -17.40 13.84
C LEU A 304 -10.65 -18.24 14.04
N LEU A 305 -10.90 -18.69 15.28
CA LEU A 305 -12.03 -19.56 15.63
C LEU A 305 -13.37 -18.83 15.72
N HIS A 306 -13.38 -17.57 16.14
CA HIS A 306 -14.61 -16.88 16.55
C HIS A 306 -14.93 -15.61 15.76
N THR A 307 -13.98 -15.06 15.00
CA THR A 307 -14.13 -13.73 14.41
C THR A 307 -14.41 -13.73 12.89
N PRO A 308 -13.59 -14.33 12.01
CA PRO A 308 -13.92 -14.44 10.58
C PRO A 308 -15.15 -15.31 10.28
N ASN A 309 -15.78 -15.04 9.14
CA ASN A 309 -16.69 -16.01 8.50
C ASN A 309 -15.85 -17.06 7.73
N PRO A 310 -16.14 -18.36 7.88
CA PRO A 310 -15.54 -19.37 7.02
C PRO A 310 -16.20 -19.39 5.64
N HIS A 311 -15.40 -19.33 4.57
CA HIS A 311 -15.85 -19.25 3.18
C HIS A 311 -16.06 -20.63 2.52
N GLY A 312 -15.71 -21.70 3.23
CA GLY A 312 -15.93 -23.09 2.81
C GLY A 312 -15.61 -24.09 3.91
N THR A 313 -15.48 -25.36 3.51
CA THR A 313 -15.16 -26.50 4.37
C THR A 313 -14.04 -27.33 3.74
N VAL A 314 -13.03 -27.69 4.53
CA VAL A 314 -12.03 -28.70 4.18
C VAL A 314 -12.25 -29.92 5.07
N TYR A 315 -12.48 -31.07 4.44
CA TYR A 315 -12.72 -32.34 5.12
C TYR A 315 -11.41 -33.12 5.24
N ILE A 316 -11.13 -33.64 6.44
CA ILE A 316 -9.94 -34.43 6.75
C ILE A 316 -10.30 -35.77 7.39
N ASP A 317 -9.41 -36.76 7.29
CA ASP A 317 -9.60 -38.02 8.00
C ASP A 317 -9.09 -37.96 9.45
N GLU A 318 -9.56 -38.89 10.26
CA GLU A 318 -9.23 -39.03 11.68
C GLU A 318 -7.73 -39.27 11.94
N GLY A 319 -6.99 -39.82 10.97
CA GLY A 319 -5.53 -39.96 11.06
C GLY A 319 -4.83 -38.60 10.91
N CYS A 320 -5.29 -37.79 9.97
CA CYS A 320 -4.84 -36.41 9.81
C CYS A 320 -5.17 -35.57 11.04
N HIS A 321 -6.40 -35.66 11.56
CA HIS A 321 -6.85 -34.91 12.73
C HIS A 321 -5.91 -35.09 13.95
N ARG A 322 -5.55 -36.34 14.27
CA ARG A 322 -4.60 -36.65 15.35
C ARG A 322 -3.21 -36.02 15.12
N ALA A 323 -2.70 -36.07 13.89
CA ALA A 323 -1.42 -35.45 13.55
C ALA A 323 -1.43 -33.92 13.73
N LEU A 324 -2.55 -33.25 13.43
CA LEU A 324 -2.68 -31.79 13.61
C LEU A 324 -2.74 -31.39 15.10
N ILE A 325 -3.38 -32.21 15.94
CA ILE A 325 -3.36 -32.06 17.41
C ILE A 325 -1.91 -32.16 17.91
N ASP A 326 -1.15 -33.15 17.43
CA ASP A 326 0.29 -33.33 17.68
C ASP A 326 1.20 -32.29 16.99
N LYS A 327 0.64 -31.13 16.60
CA LYS A 327 1.31 -29.95 16.06
C LYS A 327 1.87 -30.06 14.62
N ALA A 328 1.39 -31.00 13.81
CA ALA A 328 1.64 -30.99 12.36
C ALA A 328 0.86 -29.88 11.63
N GLY A 329 1.34 -29.47 10.45
CA GLY A 329 0.54 -28.72 9.48
C GLY A 329 -0.34 -29.66 8.63
N LEU A 330 -1.36 -29.10 7.97
CA LEU A 330 -2.26 -29.85 7.10
C LEU A 330 -1.60 -30.13 5.75
N LEU A 331 -1.21 -31.39 5.52
CA LEU A 331 -0.67 -31.86 4.25
C LEU A 331 -1.81 -32.30 3.30
N PRO A 332 -1.66 -32.17 1.97
CA PRO A 332 -2.72 -32.52 1.02
C PRO A 332 -3.21 -33.98 1.13
N VAL A 333 -2.31 -34.91 1.49
CA VAL A 333 -2.62 -36.33 1.69
C VAL A 333 -3.71 -36.59 2.74
N GLY A 334 -3.79 -35.71 3.76
CA GLY A 334 -4.78 -35.79 4.83
C GLY A 334 -6.15 -35.18 4.49
N VAL A 335 -6.24 -34.43 3.37
CA VAL A 335 -7.50 -33.90 2.85
C VAL A 335 -8.27 -35.02 2.15
N VAL A 336 -9.55 -35.13 2.47
CA VAL A 336 -10.48 -36.14 1.96
C VAL A 336 -11.41 -35.55 0.89
N ASP A 337 -11.87 -34.32 1.11
CA ASP A 337 -12.85 -33.63 0.28
C ASP A 337 -12.82 -32.11 0.55
N VAL A 338 -13.36 -31.30 -0.35
CA VAL A 338 -13.40 -29.83 -0.25
C VAL A 338 -14.75 -29.31 -0.74
N GLU A 339 -15.37 -28.40 0.03
CA GLU A 339 -16.70 -27.86 -0.27
C GLU A 339 -16.73 -26.33 -0.16
N GLY A 340 -17.39 -25.68 -1.14
CA GLY A 340 -17.48 -24.24 -1.26
C GLY A 340 -16.50 -23.66 -2.28
N HIS A 341 -16.60 -22.34 -2.49
CA HIS A 341 -15.69 -21.58 -3.34
C HIS A 341 -14.98 -20.56 -2.47
N PHE A 342 -13.67 -20.76 -2.29
CA PHE A 342 -12.81 -19.91 -1.48
C PHE A 342 -11.42 -19.80 -2.09
N ALA A 343 -10.76 -18.68 -1.86
CA ALA A 343 -9.45 -18.33 -2.38
C ALA A 343 -8.31 -18.67 -1.40
N GLN A 344 -7.07 -18.53 -1.85
CA GLN A 344 -5.89 -18.57 -0.99
C GLN A 344 -5.99 -17.50 0.12
N SER A 345 -5.48 -17.81 1.31
CA SER A 345 -5.53 -16.99 2.53
C SER A 345 -6.92 -16.75 3.13
N GLU A 346 -7.98 -17.37 2.63
CA GLU A 346 -9.29 -17.32 3.26
C GLU A 346 -9.42 -18.31 4.44
N VAL A 347 -10.34 -18.00 5.35
CA VAL A 347 -10.68 -18.87 6.49
C VAL A 347 -11.73 -19.88 6.05
N VAL A 348 -11.54 -21.15 6.42
CA VAL A 348 -12.49 -22.24 6.16
C VAL A 348 -12.67 -23.13 7.39
N ARG A 349 -13.81 -23.85 7.45
CA ARG A 349 -14.05 -24.86 8.49
C ARG A 349 -13.15 -26.07 8.27
N LEU A 350 -12.64 -26.64 9.37
CA LEU A 350 -11.94 -27.91 9.37
C LEU A 350 -12.84 -28.98 9.99
N VAL A 351 -13.18 -29.99 9.19
CA VAL A 351 -14.18 -31.00 9.54
C VAL A 351 -13.59 -32.39 9.42
N VAL A 352 -13.79 -33.23 10.44
CA VAL A 352 -13.33 -34.63 10.46
C VAL A 352 -14.45 -35.54 9.99
N VAL A 353 -14.10 -36.51 9.13
CA VAL A 353 -15.01 -37.48 8.51
C VAL A 353 -14.38 -38.87 8.38
N GLU A 354 -15.19 -39.91 8.20
CA GLU A 354 -14.71 -41.26 7.92
C GLU A 354 -14.45 -41.44 6.41
N ARG A 355 -13.19 -41.69 6.04
CA ARG A 355 -12.74 -41.79 4.63
C ARG A 355 -13.17 -43.12 4.00
N ARG A 356 -13.85 -43.06 2.85
CA ARG A 356 -14.18 -44.26 2.04
C ARG A 356 -12.95 -44.73 1.28
N LEU A 357 -12.64 -46.03 1.38
CA LEU A 357 -11.37 -46.60 0.88
C LEU A 357 -11.40 -47.10 -0.57
N SER A 358 -12.57 -47.36 -1.17
CA SER A 358 -12.66 -48.15 -2.40
C SER A 358 -13.59 -47.64 -3.50
N THR A 359 -14.48 -46.67 -3.24
CA THR A 359 -15.31 -46.02 -4.28
C THR A 359 -15.95 -44.73 -3.74
N PRO A 360 -16.13 -43.67 -4.55
CA PRO A 360 -16.99 -42.54 -4.18
C PRO A 360 -18.45 -42.99 -3.99
N GLY A 361 -19.21 -42.26 -3.18
CA GLY A 361 -20.64 -42.52 -2.96
C GLY A 361 -21.51 -42.22 -4.19
N PRO A 362 -22.81 -42.57 -4.14
CA PRO A 362 -23.80 -42.20 -5.17
C PRO A 362 -23.93 -40.67 -5.36
N ASP A 363 -23.54 -39.91 -4.33
CA ASP A 363 -23.47 -38.45 -4.24
C ASP A 363 -22.09 -37.88 -4.64
N GLY A 364 -21.16 -38.73 -5.10
CA GLY A 364 -19.79 -38.34 -5.48
C GLY A 364 -18.82 -38.17 -4.32
N LYS A 365 -19.28 -38.18 -3.06
CA LYS A 365 -18.45 -37.91 -1.88
C LYS A 365 -17.50 -39.07 -1.54
N ARG A 366 -16.30 -38.73 -1.08
CA ARG A 366 -15.23 -39.69 -0.70
C ARG A 366 -15.21 -40.06 0.79
N TRP A 367 -16.28 -39.75 1.51
CA TRP A 367 -16.43 -39.99 2.94
C TRP A 367 -17.85 -40.41 3.30
N GLU A 368 -18.01 -40.90 4.54
CA GLU A 368 -19.29 -41.22 5.16
C GLU A 368 -19.26 -40.94 6.67
N GLY A 369 -20.36 -41.24 7.36
CA GLY A 369 -20.48 -41.01 8.80
C GLY A 369 -20.85 -39.56 9.17
N PHE A 370 -20.62 -39.21 10.44
CA PHE A 370 -21.00 -37.92 11.01
C PHE A 370 -19.86 -36.90 10.85
N ALA A 371 -20.13 -35.80 10.15
CA ALA A 371 -19.16 -34.73 9.91
C ALA A 371 -19.04 -33.80 11.13
N GLN A 372 -17.86 -33.78 11.78
CA GLN A 372 -17.63 -32.98 12.99
C GLN A 372 -16.69 -31.80 12.71
N GLU A 373 -17.16 -30.55 12.86
CA GLU A 373 -16.28 -29.36 12.86
C GLU A 373 -15.41 -29.36 14.12
N VAL A 374 -14.09 -29.50 13.94
CA VAL A 374 -13.11 -29.53 15.03
C VAL A 374 -12.37 -28.20 15.20
N GLY A 375 -12.37 -27.37 14.17
CA GLY A 375 -11.61 -26.13 14.15
C GLY A 375 -11.79 -25.32 12.88
N ARG A 376 -10.92 -24.32 12.71
CA ARG A 376 -10.86 -23.46 11.53
C ARG A 376 -9.42 -23.27 11.08
N ILE A 377 -9.23 -23.12 9.78
CA ILE A 377 -7.91 -22.96 9.17
C ILE A 377 -7.88 -21.77 8.22
N ILE A 378 -6.69 -21.17 8.05
CA ILE A 378 -6.37 -20.31 6.89
C ILE A 378 -5.70 -21.20 5.85
N VAL A 379 -6.22 -21.24 4.63
CA VAL A 379 -5.66 -22.09 3.55
C VAL A 379 -4.56 -21.39 2.75
N ASN A 380 -3.58 -22.16 2.30
CA ASN A 380 -2.48 -21.70 1.46
C ASN A 380 -2.74 -21.88 -0.05
N TYR A 381 -3.90 -22.43 -0.43
CA TYR A 381 -4.32 -22.69 -1.81
C TYR A 381 -5.84 -22.48 -1.94
N ALA A 382 -6.34 -22.15 -3.14
CA ALA A 382 -7.77 -22.00 -3.40
C ALA A 382 -8.50 -23.34 -3.44
N ALA A 383 -9.83 -23.33 -3.28
CA ALA A 383 -10.65 -24.54 -3.24
C ALA A 383 -10.44 -25.48 -4.44
N ALA A 384 -10.34 -24.93 -5.66
CA ALA A 384 -10.08 -25.69 -6.88
C ALA A 384 -8.69 -26.36 -6.87
N GLU A 385 -7.68 -25.66 -6.36
CA GLU A 385 -6.29 -26.14 -6.29
C GLU A 385 -6.14 -27.24 -5.23
N ILE A 386 -6.72 -27.05 -4.04
CA ILE A 386 -6.78 -28.09 -3.00
C ILE A 386 -7.48 -29.34 -3.56
N THR A 387 -8.53 -29.18 -4.36
CA THR A 387 -9.23 -30.30 -5.02
C THR A 387 -8.34 -31.05 -6.02
N MET A 388 -7.36 -30.40 -6.65
CA MET A 388 -6.37 -31.07 -7.52
C MET A 388 -5.27 -31.78 -6.72
N ILE A 389 -4.84 -31.24 -5.58
CA ILE A 389 -3.73 -31.80 -4.77
C ILE A 389 -4.19 -32.73 -3.63
N MET A 390 -5.48 -32.80 -3.30
CA MET A 390 -5.98 -33.64 -2.20
C MET A 390 -5.62 -35.12 -2.40
N GLY A 391 -5.15 -35.78 -1.34
CA GLY A 391 -4.64 -37.15 -1.39
C GLY A 391 -3.22 -37.29 -1.95
N HIS A 392 -2.62 -36.25 -2.54
CA HIS A 392 -1.24 -36.30 -3.04
C HIS A 392 -0.21 -35.97 -1.93
N LYS A 393 1.04 -36.39 -2.14
CA LYS A 393 2.17 -35.98 -1.30
C LYS A 393 2.56 -34.54 -1.62
N SER A 394 2.98 -33.76 -0.62
CA SER A 394 3.37 -32.35 -0.79
C SER A 394 4.46 -32.13 -1.84
N SER A 395 5.39 -33.08 -1.98
CA SER A 395 6.42 -33.07 -3.03
C SER A 395 5.87 -33.15 -4.47
N HIS A 396 4.57 -33.33 -4.66
CA HIS A 396 3.92 -33.36 -5.98
C HIS A 396 3.10 -32.10 -6.27
N ILE A 397 2.97 -31.14 -5.33
CA ILE A 397 2.15 -29.92 -5.52
C ILE A 397 2.65 -29.14 -6.74
N GLU A 398 3.96 -28.84 -6.79
CA GLU A 398 4.59 -28.12 -7.91
C GLU A 398 4.37 -28.82 -9.26
N GLY A 399 4.37 -30.16 -9.28
CA GLY A 399 4.13 -30.95 -10.48
C GLY A 399 2.66 -31.04 -10.92
N ILE A 400 1.71 -30.67 -10.04
CA ILE A 400 0.26 -30.70 -10.32
C ILE A 400 -0.26 -29.31 -10.65
N LEU A 401 0.13 -28.30 -9.87
CA LEU A 401 -0.32 -26.91 -10.03
C LEU A 401 0.63 -26.05 -10.89
N GLY A 402 1.86 -26.52 -11.16
CA GLY A 402 2.90 -25.73 -11.82
C GLY A 402 3.67 -24.77 -10.90
N TYR A 403 3.27 -24.68 -9.62
CA TYR A 403 3.92 -23.91 -8.56
C TYR A 403 3.62 -24.53 -7.18
N ALA A 404 4.34 -24.14 -6.14
CA ALA A 404 4.06 -24.54 -4.76
C ALA A 404 4.50 -23.45 -3.76
N ASP A 405 3.54 -22.70 -3.22
CA ASP A 405 3.81 -21.64 -2.22
C ASP A 405 4.12 -22.22 -0.83
N SER A 406 3.57 -23.40 -0.50
CA SER A 406 3.78 -24.11 0.76
C SER A 406 3.62 -25.62 0.58
N GLU A 407 4.39 -26.42 1.33
CA GLU A 407 4.18 -27.87 1.41
C GLU A 407 2.86 -28.24 2.13
N TYR A 408 2.21 -27.28 2.77
CA TYR A 408 0.97 -27.45 3.54
C TYR A 408 -0.21 -26.76 2.86
N VAL A 409 -1.37 -27.41 2.88
CA VAL A 409 -2.68 -26.78 2.63
C VAL A 409 -3.01 -25.74 3.70
N ALA A 410 -2.55 -25.96 4.95
CA ALA A 410 -2.53 -24.94 6.00
C ALA A 410 -1.38 -25.21 6.98
N ASP A 411 -0.53 -24.22 7.23
CA ASP A 411 0.55 -24.29 8.23
C ASP A 411 0.02 -24.44 9.66
N ARG A 412 0.77 -25.06 10.59
CA ARG A 412 0.28 -25.28 11.97
C ARG A 412 -0.11 -23.97 12.68
N SER A 413 0.57 -22.85 12.39
CA SER A 413 0.24 -21.51 12.92
C SER A 413 -1.08 -20.94 12.39
N HIS A 414 -1.64 -21.56 11.34
CA HIS A 414 -2.88 -21.22 10.66
C HIS A 414 -4.05 -22.16 11.04
N ILE A 415 -3.86 -23.08 12.01
CA ILE A 415 -4.86 -24.05 12.45
C ILE A 415 -5.25 -23.80 13.90
N GLY A 416 -6.52 -23.45 14.14
CA GLY A 416 -7.14 -23.37 15.47
C GLY A 416 -8.14 -24.50 15.69
N PHE A 417 -8.25 -25.00 16.93
CA PHE A 417 -9.18 -26.05 17.34
C PHE A 417 -10.12 -25.56 18.46
N PHE A 418 -11.40 -25.97 18.42
CA PHE A 418 -12.39 -25.56 19.44
C PHE A 418 -12.22 -26.26 20.79
N ARG A 419 -11.50 -27.39 20.84
CA ARG A 419 -11.14 -28.10 22.08
C ARG A 419 -9.68 -28.54 22.01
N PRO A 420 -8.76 -27.86 22.71
CA PRO A 420 -7.41 -28.38 22.89
C PRO A 420 -7.43 -29.50 23.94
N GLU A 421 -7.29 -30.76 23.53
CA GLU A 421 -6.81 -31.80 24.46
C GLU A 421 -5.32 -31.56 24.70
N SER A 422 -4.99 -30.75 25.72
CA SER A 422 -3.61 -30.39 26.05
C SER A 422 -3.16 -31.00 27.38
N ARG A 423 -2.01 -31.71 27.35
CA ARG A 423 -1.23 -31.95 28.57
C ARG A 423 -0.63 -30.61 29.05
N PRO A 424 -0.41 -30.41 30.36
CA PRO A 424 -0.01 -29.11 30.91
C PRO A 424 1.23 -28.55 30.22
N VAL A 425 1.08 -27.35 29.66
CA VAL A 425 2.12 -26.64 28.92
C VAL A 425 3.19 -26.12 29.89
N THR A 426 4.46 -26.25 29.51
CA THR A 426 5.60 -25.71 30.27
C THR A 426 5.48 -24.19 30.43
N PRO A 427 5.62 -23.62 31.64
CA PRO A 427 5.40 -22.20 31.86
C PRO A 427 6.43 -21.33 31.12
N ILE A 428 5.97 -20.13 30.73
CA ILE A 428 6.76 -19.10 30.06
C ILE A 428 7.92 -18.65 30.96
N ARG A 429 9.08 -18.38 30.35
CA ARG A 429 10.31 -17.99 31.07
C ARG A 429 10.17 -16.64 31.78
N ASP A 430 10.06 -16.68 33.10
CA ASP A 430 10.51 -15.59 33.98
C ASP A 430 12.05 -15.61 34.04
N LEU A 431 12.67 -14.45 33.82
CA LEU A 431 14.13 -14.26 33.77
C LEU A 431 14.76 -13.96 35.15
N SER A 432 13.99 -14.05 36.24
CA SER A 432 14.41 -13.59 37.58
C SER A 432 15.13 -14.61 38.48
N LYS A 433 15.23 -15.91 38.12
CA LYS A 433 15.79 -16.96 39.03
C LYS A 433 16.77 -17.93 38.35
N GLN A 434 18.06 -17.55 38.31
CA GLN A 434 19.19 -18.47 38.13
C GLN A 434 20.10 -18.51 39.38
N VAL A 435 19.73 -19.31 40.39
CA VAL A 435 20.67 -20.06 41.26
C VAL A 435 19.91 -21.31 41.78
N VAL A 436 20.63 -22.41 42.06
CA VAL A 436 20.12 -23.65 42.71
C VAL A 436 19.26 -24.58 41.83
N PHE A 437 19.85 -25.22 40.81
CA PHE A 437 19.38 -26.56 40.37
C PHE A 437 20.46 -27.44 39.69
N VAL A 438 21.67 -27.49 40.26
CA VAL A 438 22.79 -28.33 39.77
C VAL A 438 22.99 -29.61 40.60
N ALA A 439 22.18 -29.83 41.65
CA ALA A 439 22.46 -30.83 42.69
C ALA A 439 21.58 -32.10 42.70
N GLN A 440 20.59 -32.25 41.79
CA GLN A 440 19.56 -33.32 41.92
C GLN A 440 19.48 -34.33 40.76
N VAL A 441 20.38 -34.30 39.77
CA VAL A 441 20.35 -35.25 38.62
C VAL A 441 21.32 -36.45 38.79
N LEU A 442 22.22 -36.42 39.78
CA LEU A 442 23.24 -37.47 39.99
C LEU A 442 22.85 -38.62 40.95
N ALA A 443 21.58 -38.71 41.35
CA ALA A 443 21.13 -39.67 42.38
C ALA A 443 20.03 -40.65 41.93
N ALA A 444 19.61 -40.65 40.66
CA ALA A 444 18.50 -41.46 40.16
C ALA A 444 18.92 -42.44 39.05
N VAL A 445 19.49 -43.59 39.46
CA VAL A 445 19.64 -44.85 38.69
C VAL A 445 20.65 -44.81 37.51
N GLY A 446 21.56 -45.78 37.30
CA GLY A 446 21.82 -47.00 38.08
C GLY A 446 22.36 -48.23 37.31
N LEU A 447 23.18 -48.07 36.24
CA LEU A 447 23.98 -49.12 35.53
C LEU A 447 23.19 -50.22 34.76
N PRO A 448 23.82 -50.98 33.83
CA PRO A 448 24.85 -50.64 32.83
C PRO A 448 24.51 -51.14 31.38
N GLU A 449 25.50 -51.08 30.47
CA GLU A 449 25.42 -51.31 29.01
C GLU A 449 25.34 -52.79 28.57
N ASP A 450 24.69 -53.09 27.42
CA ASP A 450 25.32 -53.64 26.19
C ASP A 450 24.32 -54.16 25.11
N GLY A 451 24.76 -54.22 23.85
CA GLY A 451 24.36 -55.33 22.93
C GLY A 451 23.38 -55.10 21.76
N TYR A 452 23.92 -54.90 20.56
CA TYR A 452 23.30 -55.03 19.23
C TYR A 452 22.38 -56.28 19.00
N ALA A 453 21.27 -56.13 18.25
CA ALA A 453 21.08 -56.69 16.88
C ALA A 453 19.62 -57.05 16.41
N ARG A 454 19.29 -56.62 15.18
CA ARG A 454 18.56 -57.33 14.08
C ARG A 454 17.15 -57.98 14.26
N ARG A 455 16.21 -57.43 13.44
CA ARG A 455 15.33 -58.09 12.42
C ARG A 455 14.04 -58.88 12.79
N VAL A 456 13.02 -58.64 11.95
CA VAL A 456 11.87 -59.49 11.50
C VAL A 456 10.59 -59.54 12.36
N GLU A 457 9.58 -58.81 11.87
CA GLU A 457 8.14 -59.09 11.58
C GLU A 457 7.32 -60.30 12.16
N PRO A 458 5.96 -60.23 12.18
CA PRO A 458 5.01 -60.97 13.05
C PRO A 458 4.30 -62.17 12.32
N PRO A 459 3.24 -62.89 12.83
CA PRO A 459 1.86 -62.38 13.11
C PRO A 459 1.05 -63.11 14.24
N GLY A 460 -0.24 -62.73 14.45
CA GLY A 460 -1.30 -63.61 15.02
C GLY A 460 -2.18 -62.98 16.14
N PHE A 461 -3.41 -62.48 15.96
CA PHE A 461 -4.74 -63.05 15.57
C PHE A 461 -5.52 -63.91 16.59
N GLY A 462 -6.78 -63.51 16.88
CA GLY A 462 -7.85 -64.32 17.54
C GLY A 462 -8.84 -63.45 18.37
N ARG A 463 -9.99 -62.97 17.87
CA ARG A 463 -11.31 -63.59 17.52
C ARG A 463 -12.25 -64.00 18.70
N ALA A 464 -13.34 -63.24 18.84
CA ALA A 464 -14.76 -63.68 18.97
C ALA A 464 -15.23 -64.38 20.29
N PRO A 465 -16.54 -64.71 20.50
CA PRO A 465 -17.85 -64.17 20.03
C PRO A 465 -18.96 -64.05 21.13
N ARG A 466 -20.24 -63.84 20.70
CA ARG A 466 -21.56 -64.06 21.38
C ARG A 466 -22.17 -62.87 22.15
N SER A 467 -23.50 -62.66 22.19
CA SER A 467 -24.66 -63.20 21.42
C SER A 467 -25.93 -62.35 21.71
N GLU A 468 -27.02 -62.61 20.96
CA GLU A 468 -28.46 -62.59 21.34
C GLU A 468 -28.95 -61.78 22.58
N ALA A 469 -30.13 -61.17 22.59
CA ALA A 469 -31.19 -60.90 21.60
C ALA A 469 -32.20 -59.92 22.26
N GLU A 470 -33.28 -59.57 21.56
CA GLU A 470 -34.62 -59.18 22.07
C GLU A 470 -34.81 -58.71 23.54
N ALA A 471 -35.58 -57.65 23.84
CA ALA A 471 -36.34 -56.71 23.04
C ALA A 471 -36.99 -55.68 23.99
N GLN A 472 -37.42 -54.52 23.48
CA GLN A 472 -38.86 -54.16 23.44
C GLN A 472 -39.11 -52.80 22.76
N ARG A 473 -39.99 -52.81 21.75
CA ARG A 473 -40.94 -51.72 21.37
C ARG A 473 -40.31 -50.43 20.76
N ARG A 474 -40.56 -49.98 19.51
CA ARG A 474 -41.76 -50.03 18.60
C ARG A 474 -42.99 -49.44 19.32
N VAL A 475 -43.72 -48.43 18.85
CA VAL A 475 -44.43 -48.17 17.55
C VAL A 475 -44.67 -46.62 17.49
N VAL A 476 -44.81 -45.90 16.36
CA VAL A 476 -46.03 -45.53 15.56
C VAL A 476 -45.52 -44.52 14.49
N HIS A 477 -45.65 -44.78 13.16
CA HIS A 477 -46.62 -44.16 12.21
C HIS A 477 -46.84 -42.62 12.35
N ALA A 478 -47.11 -41.82 11.32
CA ALA A 478 -47.03 -41.90 9.84
C ALA A 478 -47.43 -40.50 9.28
N VAL A 479 -47.89 -40.42 8.03
CA VAL A 479 -48.64 -39.31 7.38
C VAL A 479 -47.78 -38.26 6.65
N ASP A 480 -47.69 -38.45 5.33
CA ASP A 480 -48.16 -37.57 4.23
C ASP A 480 -47.66 -36.08 4.18
N ASP A 481 -47.46 -35.43 3.03
CA ASP A 481 -47.58 -35.86 1.62
C ASP A 481 -46.82 -34.90 0.65
N ASP A 482 -47.04 -35.13 -0.66
CA ASP A 482 -46.90 -34.20 -1.80
C ASP A 482 -45.55 -34.11 -2.53
N ALA A 483 -45.42 -35.10 -3.42
CA ALA A 483 -44.55 -35.18 -4.58
C ALA A 483 -44.88 -34.19 -5.72
N LEU A 484 -43.91 -34.02 -6.64
CA LEU A 484 -44.04 -33.93 -8.12
C LEU A 484 -42.62 -33.63 -8.69
N VAL A 485 -41.87 -34.48 -9.40
CA VAL A 485 -42.10 -35.64 -10.30
C VAL A 485 -42.60 -35.27 -11.70
N LEU A 486 -41.67 -34.96 -12.63
CA LEU A 486 -41.47 -35.60 -13.96
C LEU A 486 -40.59 -34.77 -14.91
N GLY A 487 -39.75 -35.44 -15.71
CA GLY A 487 -38.94 -34.82 -16.77
C GLY A 487 -37.73 -35.69 -17.13
N ALA A 488 -37.91 -36.68 -18.01
CA ALA A 488 -36.95 -37.77 -18.22
C ALA A 488 -36.26 -37.71 -19.60
N VAL A 489 -34.98 -38.12 -19.61
CA VAL A 489 -34.30 -38.89 -20.69
C VAL A 489 -34.13 -38.23 -22.07
N VAL A 490 -32.89 -37.94 -22.49
CA VAL A 490 -32.02 -38.74 -23.41
C VAL A 490 -30.60 -38.16 -23.33
N GLY A 491 -29.56 -39.01 -23.31
CA GLY A 491 -28.16 -38.60 -23.46
C GLY A 491 -27.44 -39.44 -24.54
N PRO A 492 -26.40 -38.92 -25.20
CA PRO A 492 -25.74 -39.57 -26.34
C PRO A 492 -24.92 -40.81 -25.93
N PRO A 493 -24.60 -41.72 -26.88
CA PRO A 493 -23.90 -42.96 -26.60
C PRO A 493 -22.46 -42.74 -26.09
N PRO A 494 -21.91 -43.71 -25.32
CA PRO A 494 -20.65 -43.52 -24.61
C PRO A 494 -19.45 -43.71 -25.54
N ASN A 495 -18.79 -42.59 -25.91
CA ASN A 495 -17.33 -42.49 -26.14
C ASN A 495 -16.84 -41.10 -26.63
N VAL A 496 -17.72 -40.12 -26.86
CA VAL A 496 -17.30 -38.74 -27.20
C VAL A 496 -16.95 -37.96 -25.92
N ARG A 497 -15.76 -37.35 -25.86
CA ARG A 497 -15.40 -36.39 -24.80
C ARG A 497 -15.87 -34.98 -25.18
N LEU A 498 -16.31 -34.19 -24.19
CA LEU A 498 -16.73 -32.81 -24.43
C LEU A 498 -15.59 -31.92 -24.96
N ASP A 499 -14.34 -32.24 -24.63
CA ASP A 499 -13.15 -31.47 -25.02
C ASP A 499 -12.94 -31.48 -26.55
N ASP A 500 -13.30 -32.57 -27.24
CA ASP A 500 -13.14 -32.71 -28.69
C ASP A 500 -14.15 -31.85 -29.48
N VAL A 501 -15.26 -31.45 -28.84
CA VAL A 501 -16.26 -30.54 -29.42
C VAL A 501 -15.84 -29.07 -29.22
N ALA A 502 -15.07 -28.77 -28.17
CA ALA A 502 -14.60 -27.40 -27.90
C ALA A 502 -13.57 -26.92 -28.93
N ALA A 503 -12.73 -27.82 -29.47
CA ALA A 503 -11.69 -27.49 -30.44
C ALA A 503 -12.22 -26.93 -31.78
N VAL A 504 -13.50 -27.17 -32.11
CA VAL A 504 -14.15 -26.60 -33.31
C VAL A 504 -14.68 -25.18 -33.03
N GLN A 505 -14.83 -24.77 -31.77
CA GLN A 505 -15.56 -23.56 -31.38
C GLN A 505 -14.67 -22.32 -31.16
N GLU A 506 -13.33 -22.46 -31.10
CA GLU A 506 -12.40 -21.34 -30.80
C GLU A 506 -11.60 -20.81 -32.01
N GLY A 507 -11.97 -21.15 -33.25
CA GLY A 507 -11.44 -20.48 -34.46
C GLY A 507 -9.94 -20.66 -34.76
N HIS A 508 -9.21 -21.48 -34.00
CA HIS A 508 -7.77 -21.71 -34.16
C HIS A 508 -7.44 -22.79 -35.21
N LEU A 509 -7.95 -22.62 -36.43
CA LEU A 509 -7.62 -23.46 -37.60
C LEU A 509 -7.15 -22.62 -38.78
N SER A 510 -5.85 -22.32 -38.85
CA SER A 510 -5.21 -21.84 -40.08
C SER A 510 -4.79 -23.05 -40.93
N VAL A 511 -5.67 -23.51 -41.82
CA VAL A 511 -5.39 -24.62 -42.75
C VAL A 511 -4.76 -24.07 -44.03
N GLY A 512 -3.42 -24.08 -44.09
CA GLY A 512 -2.71 -23.92 -45.37
C GLY A 512 -2.69 -25.25 -46.14
N PRO A 513 -2.95 -25.26 -47.46
CA PRO A 513 -2.86 -26.48 -48.25
C PRO A 513 -1.40 -26.94 -48.38
N ASP A 514 -1.13 -28.18 -47.98
CA ASP A 514 0.14 -28.85 -48.23
C ASP A 514 0.28 -29.12 -49.76
N PRO A 515 1.34 -28.66 -50.44
CA PRO A 515 1.48 -28.82 -51.90
C PRO A 515 1.56 -30.26 -52.41
N ASP A 516 1.86 -31.25 -51.56
CA ASP A 516 2.33 -32.57 -51.98
C ASP A 516 1.28 -33.72 -51.93
N LEU A 517 -0.04 -33.44 -51.80
CA LEU A 517 -1.07 -34.50 -51.80
C LEU A 517 -2.21 -34.38 -52.84
N PRO A 518 -2.80 -35.52 -53.29
CA PRO A 518 -3.72 -35.54 -54.42
C PRO A 518 -5.12 -35.03 -54.05
N SER A 519 -5.65 -34.13 -54.86
CA SER A 519 -7.03 -33.63 -54.76
C SER A 519 -8.05 -34.75 -54.98
N GLY A 520 -9.03 -34.92 -54.07
CA GLY A 520 -10.27 -35.64 -54.40
C GLY A 520 -11.01 -36.44 -53.31
N VAL A 521 -10.57 -36.49 -52.04
CA VAL A 521 -11.15 -37.44 -51.06
C VAL A 521 -12.04 -36.82 -49.97
N PHE A 522 -11.83 -35.55 -49.59
CA PHE A 522 -12.51 -34.91 -48.43
C PHE A 522 -13.12 -33.52 -48.71
N GLY A 523 -13.15 -33.06 -49.97
CA GLY A 523 -13.58 -31.69 -50.32
C GLY A 523 -15.06 -31.41 -50.01
N GLU A 524 -15.96 -32.27 -50.49
CA GLU A 524 -17.42 -32.10 -50.32
C GLU A 524 -17.87 -32.19 -48.85
N ASP A 525 -17.12 -32.93 -48.01
CA ASP A 525 -17.44 -33.11 -46.60
C ASP A 525 -17.06 -31.87 -45.77
N LEU A 526 -15.94 -31.21 -46.09
CA LEU A 526 -15.52 -29.94 -45.48
C LEU A 526 -16.42 -28.77 -45.91
N GLU A 527 -16.80 -28.69 -47.19
CA GLU A 527 -17.76 -27.68 -47.67
C GLU A 527 -19.12 -27.78 -46.95
N ARG A 528 -19.60 -29.01 -46.70
CA ARG A 528 -20.88 -29.23 -45.99
C ARG A 528 -20.85 -28.74 -44.54
N VAL A 529 -19.74 -28.91 -43.83
CA VAL A 529 -19.58 -28.42 -42.45
C VAL A 529 -19.49 -26.89 -42.43
N HIS A 530 -18.68 -26.29 -43.32
CA HIS A 530 -18.59 -24.83 -43.44
C HIS A 530 -19.95 -24.18 -43.78
N THR A 531 -20.69 -24.72 -44.75
CA THR A 531 -21.99 -24.16 -45.18
C THR A 531 -23.04 -24.12 -44.06
N VAL A 532 -22.93 -24.98 -43.03
CA VAL A 532 -23.84 -24.98 -41.87
C VAL A 532 -23.42 -23.96 -40.82
N LEU A 533 -22.11 -23.71 -40.66
CA LEU A 533 -21.58 -22.70 -39.75
C LEU A 533 -21.81 -21.28 -40.29
N ASP A 534 -21.47 -21.03 -41.56
CA ASP A 534 -21.64 -19.72 -42.20
C ASP A 534 -23.12 -19.26 -42.16
N LYS A 535 -24.07 -20.18 -42.35
CA LYS A 535 -25.51 -19.87 -42.22
C LYS A 535 -25.94 -19.51 -40.81
N ALA A 536 -25.32 -20.10 -39.78
CA ALA A 536 -25.63 -19.78 -38.40
C ALA A 536 -25.07 -18.40 -38.01
N GLU A 537 -23.97 -17.97 -38.62
CA GLU A 537 -23.44 -16.61 -38.46
C GLU A 537 -24.31 -15.55 -39.18
N ASP A 538 -24.74 -15.82 -40.42
CA ASP A 538 -25.63 -14.92 -41.17
C ASP A 538 -27.01 -14.73 -40.51
N GLU A 539 -27.60 -15.78 -39.93
CA GLU A 539 -28.88 -15.68 -39.20
C GLU A 539 -28.74 -14.87 -37.90
N ALA A 540 -27.58 -14.91 -37.23
CA ALA A 540 -27.33 -14.20 -35.97
C ALA A 540 -27.12 -12.68 -36.12
N ILE A 541 -26.69 -12.20 -37.29
CA ILE A 541 -26.37 -10.78 -37.54
C ILE A 541 -27.61 -9.95 -37.94
N GLY A 542 -28.73 -10.61 -38.30
CA GLY A 542 -29.85 -9.97 -39.02
C GLY A 542 -30.87 -9.15 -38.21
N VAL A 543 -31.23 -9.54 -36.97
CA VAL A 543 -32.38 -8.93 -36.26
C VAL A 543 -32.13 -8.76 -34.75
N GLY A 544 -32.18 -7.51 -34.27
CA GLY A 544 -32.00 -7.15 -32.87
C GLY A 544 -33.16 -7.53 -31.93
N ARG A 545 -33.38 -8.83 -31.71
CA ARG A 545 -33.95 -9.48 -30.49
C ARG A 545 -34.32 -10.94 -30.81
N VAL A 546 -33.62 -11.89 -30.20
CA VAL A 546 -34.15 -13.03 -29.41
C VAL A 546 -32.97 -13.92 -29.00
N VAL A 547 -33.09 -14.60 -27.85
CA VAL A 547 -32.15 -15.64 -27.43
C VAL A 547 -32.45 -16.92 -28.22
N GLU A 548 -31.65 -17.22 -29.24
CA GLU A 548 -31.58 -18.59 -29.76
C GLU A 548 -30.74 -19.45 -28.81
N ARG A 549 -31.21 -20.67 -28.57
CA ARG A 549 -30.53 -21.59 -27.66
C ARG A 549 -29.41 -22.29 -28.40
N ARG A 550 -28.19 -22.15 -27.87
CA ARG A 550 -26.94 -22.84 -28.27
C ARG A 550 -27.13 -24.31 -28.67
N ASP A 551 -28.11 -24.97 -28.04
CA ASP A 551 -28.48 -26.36 -28.23
C ASP A 551 -28.93 -26.69 -29.67
N GLU A 552 -29.67 -25.81 -30.37
CA GLU A 552 -30.19 -26.10 -31.72
C GLU A 552 -29.11 -26.07 -32.81
N VAL A 553 -28.12 -25.16 -32.69
CA VAL A 553 -26.95 -25.11 -33.58
C VAL A 553 -26.07 -26.35 -33.35
N LEU A 554 -25.85 -26.72 -32.08
CA LEU A 554 -25.15 -27.96 -31.73
C LEU A 554 -25.86 -29.20 -32.29
N GLU A 555 -27.18 -29.26 -32.25
CA GLU A 555 -27.94 -30.41 -32.78
C GLU A 555 -27.84 -30.52 -34.31
N ARG A 556 -27.82 -29.40 -35.05
CA ARG A 556 -27.60 -29.38 -36.50
C ARG A 556 -26.18 -29.83 -36.88
N VAL A 557 -25.15 -29.31 -36.19
CA VAL A 557 -23.75 -29.70 -36.43
C VAL A 557 -23.53 -31.17 -36.08
N ALA A 558 -24.05 -31.63 -34.92
CA ALA A 558 -23.97 -33.03 -34.50
C ALA A 558 -24.65 -33.99 -35.49
N ARG A 559 -25.71 -33.56 -36.19
CA ARG A 559 -26.37 -34.37 -37.22
C ARG A 559 -25.49 -34.56 -38.46
N VAL A 560 -24.82 -33.50 -38.94
CA VAL A 560 -23.88 -33.59 -40.08
C VAL A 560 -22.65 -34.43 -39.71
N VAL A 561 -22.11 -34.25 -38.51
CA VAL A 561 -20.99 -35.08 -37.99
C VAL A 561 -21.42 -36.55 -37.84
N GLY A 562 -22.66 -36.80 -37.41
CA GLY A 562 -23.23 -38.15 -37.31
C GLY A 562 -23.44 -38.85 -38.66
N GLU A 563 -23.70 -38.10 -39.74
CA GLU A 563 -23.83 -38.64 -41.11
C GLU A 563 -22.47 -39.05 -41.73
N LEU A 564 -21.34 -38.52 -41.24
CA LEU A 564 -20.00 -38.80 -41.79
C LEU A 564 -19.41 -40.15 -41.35
N GLY A 565 -19.86 -40.69 -40.21
CA GLY A 565 -19.40 -41.97 -39.66
C GLY A 565 -18.03 -41.91 -38.95
N GLU A 566 -17.89 -42.67 -37.86
CA GLU A 566 -16.75 -42.57 -36.93
C GLU A 566 -15.37 -42.76 -37.59
N GLU A 567 -15.22 -43.72 -38.51
CA GLU A 567 -13.94 -43.94 -39.21
C GLU A 567 -13.51 -42.76 -40.09
N ARG A 568 -14.47 -42.07 -40.71
CA ARG A 568 -14.22 -40.96 -41.64
C ARG A 568 -13.87 -39.68 -40.87
N LEU A 569 -14.50 -39.47 -39.71
CA LEU A 569 -14.19 -38.39 -38.78
C LEU A 569 -12.81 -38.58 -38.12
N ALA A 570 -12.47 -39.79 -37.68
CA ALA A 570 -11.17 -40.11 -37.11
C ALA A 570 -10.02 -39.90 -38.10
N LEU A 571 -10.23 -40.22 -39.38
CA LEU A 571 -9.28 -39.94 -40.46
C LEU A 571 -9.06 -38.44 -40.69
N LEU A 572 -10.10 -37.61 -40.60
CA LEU A 572 -9.98 -36.16 -40.75
C LEU A 572 -9.11 -35.55 -39.63
N LEU A 573 -9.38 -35.93 -38.38
CA LEU A 573 -8.66 -35.44 -37.20
C LEU A 573 -7.20 -35.88 -37.14
N ALA A 574 -6.87 -37.08 -37.64
CA ALA A 574 -5.52 -37.64 -37.61
C ALA A 574 -4.49 -36.89 -38.50
N HIS A 575 -4.94 -36.06 -39.44
CA HIS A 575 -4.07 -35.33 -40.37
C HIS A 575 -3.60 -33.96 -39.85
N CYS A 576 -4.11 -33.49 -38.71
CA CYS A 576 -3.64 -32.26 -38.05
C CYS A 576 -2.65 -32.61 -36.91
N ARG A 577 -1.39 -32.16 -36.97
CA ARG A 577 -0.33 -32.50 -35.98
C ARG A 577 0.34 -31.28 -35.34
N VAL A 578 0.70 -31.43 -34.06
CA VAL A 578 1.59 -30.54 -33.27
C VAL A 578 2.64 -31.39 -32.53
N GLN A 579 3.86 -30.87 -32.29
CA GLN A 579 4.98 -31.59 -31.62
C GLN A 579 5.55 -30.85 -30.38
N PRO A 580 6.04 -31.57 -29.35
CA PRO A 580 6.78 -31.01 -28.20
C PRO A 580 8.27 -31.48 -28.10
N PRO A 581 9.17 -30.73 -27.41
CA PRO A 581 10.55 -31.16 -27.10
C PRO A 581 10.76 -31.67 -25.65
N GLY A 582 11.80 -32.48 -25.42
CA GLY A 582 12.05 -33.24 -24.17
C GLY A 582 13.26 -32.84 -23.29
N PRO A 583 13.60 -33.63 -22.24
CA PRO A 583 14.29 -33.16 -21.02
C PRO A 583 15.80 -33.51 -20.89
N ARG A 584 16.49 -32.92 -19.89
CA ARG A 584 17.80 -33.36 -19.36
C ARG A 584 17.93 -33.21 -17.83
N HIS A 585 18.51 -34.21 -17.17
CA HIS A 585 18.83 -34.28 -15.73
C HIS A 585 20.29 -33.88 -15.42
N LEU A 586 20.60 -33.43 -14.18
CA LEU A 586 21.76 -33.94 -13.38
C LEU A 586 21.81 -33.48 -11.89
N SER A 587 21.83 -34.47 -11.00
CA SER A 587 22.35 -34.62 -9.61
C SER A 587 22.58 -33.44 -8.63
N LEU A 588 22.11 -33.67 -7.39
CA LEU A 588 22.41 -32.96 -6.12
C LEU A 588 23.76 -33.34 -5.48
N SER A 589 24.34 -32.45 -4.65
CA SER A 589 24.55 -32.63 -3.18
C SER A 589 25.82 -31.97 -2.59
N ARG A 590 25.67 -31.14 -1.53
CA ARG A 590 26.24 -31.31 -0.16
C ARG A 590 26.05 -30.06 0.74
N PRO A 591 26.16 -30.18 2.09
CA PRO A 591 25.40 -29.33 3.02
C PRO A 591 26.17 -28.18 3.70
N LEU A 592 25.38 -27.37 4.41
CA LEU A 592 25.78 -26.27 5.31
C LEU A 592 26.88 -26.67 6.30
N ASN A 593 27.85 -25.76 6.50
CA ASN A 593 28.75 -25.77 7.64
C ASN A 593 28.98 -24.34 8.13
N ALA A 594 29.01 -24.14 9.46
CA ALA A 594 29.17 -22.82 10.05
C ALA A 594 30.57 -22.25 9.80
N TYR A 595 30.67 -20.97 9.44
CA TYR A 595 31.95 -20.28 9.30
C TYR A 595 32.17 -19.21 10.36
N GLN A 596 33.24 -19.39 11.12
CA GLN A 596 33.77 -18.45 12.10
C GLN A 596 34.34 -17.20 11.42
N VAL A 597 34.22 -16.05 12.08
CA VAL A 597 34.84 -14.78 11.64
C VAL A 597 36.36 -14.85 11.82
N PRO A 598 37.18 -14.71 10.75
CA PRO A 598 38.64 -14.62 10.88
C PRO A 598 39.07 -13.20 11.26
N LYS A 599 40.02 -13.07 12.19
CA LYS A 599 40.70 -11.79 12.48
C LYS A 599 41.58 -11.34 11.29
N PRO A 600 41.75 -10.03 11.04
CA PRO A 600 42.50 -9.54 9.88
C PRO A 600 44.00 -9.77 10.03
N ARG A 601 44.67 -10.17 8.93
CA ARG A 601 46.13 -10.14 8.78
C ARG A 601 46.53 -8.91 7.96
N LYS A 602 47.52 -8.14 8.43
CA LYS A 602 48.11 -7.01 7.69
C LYS A 602 49.06 -7.50 6.59
N ARG A 603 49.04 -6.82 5.44
CA ARG A 603 50.13 -6.50 4.45
C ARG A 603 49.56 -6.50 3.01
N PRO A 604 50.19 -5.80 2.05
CA PRO A 604 50.94 -4.56 2.13
C PRO A 604 50.24 -3.45 1.30
N SER A 605 50.90 -2.30 1.13
CA SER A 605 50.45 -1.19 0.29
C SER A 605 50.43 -1.54 -1.20
N ASP A 606 49.33 -1.27 -1.89
CA ASP A 606 49.30 -1.08 -3.35
C ASP A 606 48.25 -0.02 -3.75
N THR A 607 48.56 0.63 -4.87
CA THR A 607 47.94 1.83 -5.48
C THR A 607 46.41 1.91 -5.49
N ALA A 608 45.89 3.08 -5.13
CA ALA A 608 44.47 3.44 -5.27
C ALA A 608 44.08 3.75 -6.72
N MET A 609 42.92 3.26 -7.15
CA MET A 609 42.22 3.72 -8.37
C MET A 609 41.16 4.75 -7.99
N THR A 610 41.11 5.87 -8.70
CA THR A 610 40.32 7.04 -8.33
C THR A 610 38.92 7.03 -8.97
N SER A 611 37.89 6.92 -8.13
CA SER A 611 36.58 7.50 -8.44
C SER A 611 36.73 9.00 -8.72
N THR A 612 36.13 9.49 -9.82
CA THR A 612 36.02 10.95 -10.10
C THR A 612 35.11 11.65 -9.09
N ALA A 613 34.10 10.94 -8.56
CA ALA A 613 33.30 11.43 -7.46
C ALA A 613 34.11 11.38 -6.15
N THR A 614 34.21 12.53 -5.51
CA THR A 614 34.91 12.74 -4.24
C THR A 614 33.94 12.95 -3.09
N THR A 615 34.35 12.51 -1.91
CA THR A 615 33.81 12.95 -0.62
C THR A 615 33.78 14.48 -0.51
N LEU A 616 33.04 15.01 0.47
CA LEU A 616 33.04 16.44 0.80
C LEU A 616 34.45 17.01 1.10
N LYS A 617 35.40 16.16 1.53
CA LYS A 617 36.79 16.55 1.83
C LYS A 617 37.77 16.25 0.69
N GLY A 618 37.28 16.00 -0.53
CA GLY A 618 38.11 15.80 -1.73
C GLY A 618 38.79 14.43 -1.85
N GLN A 619 38.62 13.54 -0.86
CA GLN A 619 39.09 12.14 -0.94
C GLN A 619 38.17 11.33 -1.88
N PRO A 620 38.66 10.28 -2.57
CA PRO A 620 37.81 9.41 -3.39
C PRO A 620 36.63 8.80 -2.61
N LEU A 621 35.43 8.77 -3.20
CA LEU A 621 34.23 8.23 -2.56
C LEU A 621 34.21 6.68 -2.63
N ASP A 622 34.23 6.00 -1.48
CA ASP A 622 33.96 4.56 -1.40
C ASP A 622 32.44 4.30 -1.34
N LYS A 623 31.84 4.10 -2.53
CA LYS A 623 30.40 3.84 -2.66
C LYS A 623 29.94 2.57 -1.89
N PRO A 624 30.64 1.41 -1.95
CA PRO A 624 30.31 0.26 -1.10
C PRO A 624 30.24 0.55 0.39
N VAL A 625 31.19 1.33 0.95
CA VAL A 625 31.18 1.72 2.37
C VAL A 625 30.00 2.65 2.68
N LEU A 626 29.71 3.61 1.79
CA LEU A 626 28.55 4.51 1.93
C LEU A 626 27.23 3.73 1.89
N ASP A 627 26.99 2.92 0.86
CA ASP A 627 25.77 2.10 0.71
C ASP A 627 25.56 1.18 1.94
N ALA A 628 26.64 0.56 2.44
CA ALA A 628 26.59 -0.27 3.64
C ALA A 628 26.25 0.54 4.90
N MET A 629 26.79 1.75 5.04
CA MET A 629 26.44 2.66 6.13
C MET A 629 24.97 3.09 6.07
N LEU A 630 24.48 3.48 4.89
CA LEU A 630 23.09 3.96 4.71
C LEU A 630 22.07 2.88 5.04
N ARG A 631 22.31 1.63 4.60
CA ARG A 631 21.49 0.47 4.99
C ARG A 631 21.59 0.17 6.50
N ARG A 632 22.80 0.11 7.05
CA ARG A 632 23.04 -0.13 8.50
C ARG A 632 22.45 0.96 9.41
N ARG A 633 22.26 2.17 8.89
CA ARG A 633 21.62 3.31 9.57
C ARG A 633 20.15 3.49 9.18
N MET A 634 19.64 2.65 8.29
CA MET A 634 18.26 2.64 7.83
C MET A 634 17.83 4.01 7.27
N PHE A 635 18.65 4.61 6.40
CA PHE A 635 18.21 5.73 5.56
C PHE A 635 17.19 5.24 4.52
N TYR A 636 17.52 4.15 3.82
CA TYR A 636 16.59 3.38 2.99
C TYR A 636 17.02 1.91 2.93
N THR A 637 16.10 1.01 2.59
CA THR A 637 16.37 -0.39 2.24
C THR A 637 15.48 -0.82 1.07
N PRO A 638 15.79 -1.88 0.30
CA PRO A 638 14.90 -2.38 -0.75
C PRO A 638 13.54 -2.76 -0.19
N SER A 639 12.46 -2.32 -0.83
CA SER A 639 11.11 -2.70 -0.39
C SER A 639 10.94 -4.21 -0.47
N PHE A 640 10.25 -4.77 0.53
CA PHE A 640 9.97 -6.21 0.65
C PHE A 640 11.24 -7.11 0.75
N GLU A 641 12.35 -6.61 1.31
CA GLU A 641 13.64 -7.32 1.41
C GLU A 641 13.53 -8.75 1.98
N ILE A 642 12.66 -8.98 2.96
CA ILE A 642 12.43 -10.33 3.56
C ILE A 642 11.68 -11.30 2.64
N TYR A 643 11.06 -10.82 1.56
CA TYR A 643 10.43 -11.60 0.49
C TYR A 643 11.34 -11.70 -0.76
N GLY A 644 12.62 -11.34 -0.63
CA GLY A 644 13.60 -11.31 -1.74
C GLY A 644 13.79 -9.94 -2.39
N GLY A 645 12.90 -8.98 -2.09
CA GLY A 645 12.94 -7.60 -2.56
C GLY A 645 12.49 -7.39 -4.01
N VAL A 646 11.99 -6.19 -4.30
CA VAL A 646 11.57 -5.80 -5.67
C VAL A 646 12.52 -4.75 -6.24
N GLY A 647 13.07 -5.01 -7.42
CA GLY A 647 13.96 -4.08 -8.11
C GLY A 647 13.28 -2.73 -8.38
N GLY A 648 13.95 -1.64 -7.99
CA GLY A 648 13.44 -0.28 -8.17
C GLY A 648 12.42 0.20 -7.14
N LEU A 649 12.12 -0.58 -6.09
CA LEU A 649 11.31 -0.13 -4.95
C LEU A 649 12.16 -0.06 -3.68
N TYR A 650 12.01 1.04 -2.92
CA TYR A 650 12.80 1.31 -1.71
C TYR A 650 11.93 1.91 -0.60
N ASP A 651 12.07 1.36 0.61
CA ASP A 651 11.46 1.89 1.82
C ASP A 651 12.43 2.85 2.50
N TYR A 652 12.00 4.10 2.74
CA TYR A 652 12.76 5.05 3.54
C TYR A 652 12.58 4.73 5.02
N GLY A 653 13.68 4.74 5.77
CA GLY A 653 13.65 4.56 7.22
C GLY A 653 13.69 5.89 7.99
N PRO A 654 13.71 5.87 9.33
CA PRO A 654 13.52 7.09 10.14
C PRO A 654 14.40 8.30 9.76
N PRO A 655 15.72 8.18 9.56
CA PRO A 655 16.53 9.31 9.10
C PRO A 655 16.27 9.68 7.63
N GLY A 656 15.93 8.74 6.76
CA GLY A 656 15.59 9.00 5.36
C GLY A 656 14.27 9.75 5.19
N CYS A 657 13.21 9.30 5.88
CA CYS A 657 11.93 9.99 5.93
C CYS A 657 12.07 11.43 6.46
N SER A 658 12.85 11.60 7.53
CA SER A 658 13.10 12.93 8.12
C SER A 658 13.90 13.84 7.17
N LEU A 659 14.91 13.31 6.47
CA LEU A 659 15.66 14.05 5.45
C LEU A 659 14.75 14.49 4.29
N GLN A 660 13.97 13.55 3.73
CA GLN A 660 13.04 13.82 2.64
C GLN A 660 11.99 14.86 3.04
N ALA A 661 11.38 14.73 4.23
CA ALA A 661 10.41 15.67 4.75
C ALA A 661 11.01 17.09 4.92
N ASN A 662 12.24 17.21 5.45
CA ASN A 662 12.89 18.50 5.60
C ASN A 662 13.28 19.13 4.24
N ILE A 663 13.68 18.33 3.25
CA ILE A 663 13.96 18.82 1.88
C ILE A 663 12.66 19.36 1.27
N VAL A 664 11.54 18.65 1.41
CA VAL A 664 10.23 19.05 0.88
C VAL A 664 9.66 20.28 1.60
N ASP A 665 9.78 20.37 2.93
CA ASP A 665 9.39 21.55 3.70
C ASP A 665 10.22 22.80 3.31
N LEU A 666 11.52 22.62 3.10
CA LEU A 666 12.38 23.70 2.61
C LEU A 666 12.09 24.07 1.14
N TRP A 667 11.68 23.11 0.30
CA TRP A 667 11.22 23.36 -1.06
C TRP A 667 9.93 24.18 -1.08
N ARG A 668 8.92 23.81 -0.25
CA ARG A 668 7.70 24.62 -0.08
C ARG A 668 8.02 26.06 0.33
N LYS A 669 8.94 26.24 1.29
CA LYS A 669 9.38 27.58 1.75
C LYS A 669 10.17 28.35 0.70
N HIS A 670 10.80 27.68 -0.27
CA HIS A 670 11.67 28.30 -1.27
C HIS A 670 10.97 28.59 -2.60
N PHE A 671 9.90 27.87 -2.92
CA PHE A 671 9.13 28.07 -4.16
C PHE A 671 7.69 28.50 -3.86
N ILE A 672 6.90 27.65 -3.20
CA ILE A 672 5.47 27.93 -2.95
C ILE A 672 5.26 29.20 -2.13
N LEU A 673 5.93 29.34 -0.98
CA LEU A 673 5.75 30.49 -0.08
C LEU A 673 6.42 31.77 -0.61
N GLU A 674 7.46 31.65 -1.42
CA GLU A 674 8.22 32.81 -1.91
C GLU A 674 7.58 33.44 -3.16
N GLU A 675 6.96 32.63 -4.02
CA GLU A 675 6.31 33.09 -5.26
C GLU A 675 4.77 33.00 -5.21
N ASP A 676 4.20 32.89 -3.99
CA ASP A 676 2.75 32.76 -3.72
C ASP A 676 2.04 31.68 -4.59
N MET A 677 2.70 30.53 -4.80
CA MET A 677 2.22 29.50 -5.72
C MET A 677 1.00 28.73 -5.18
N LEU A 678 0.14 28.29 -6.11
CA LEU A 678 -1.04 27.51 -5.80
C LEU A 678 -0.70 26.02 -5.65
N GLU A 679 -0.36 25.56 -4.44
CA GLU A 679 -0.13 24.14 -4.16
C GLU A 679 -1.43 23.32 -4.28
N VAL A 680 -1.41 22.25 -5.09
CA VAL A 680 -2.52 21.31 -5.28
C VAL A 680 -2.07 19.86 -5.11
N ASP A 681 -2.93 19.04 -4.48
CA ASP A 681 -2.77 17.59 -4.44
C ASP A 681 -3.78 16.92 -5.39
N CYS A 682 -3.26 16.18 -6.37
CA CYS A 682 -4.04 15.52 -7.40
C CYS A 682 -3.96 13.99 -7.24
N THR A 683 -4.94 13.25 -7.78
CA THR A 683 -4.94 11.79 -7.68
C THR A 683 -3.77 11.15 -8.44
N VAL A 684 -3.29 10.01 -7.92
CA VAL A 684 -2.31 9.15 -8.61
C VAL A 684 -2.97 8.33 -9.72
N LEU A 685 -4.19 7.83 -9.47
CA LEU A 685 -4.99 7.11 -10.45
C LEU A 685 -5.45 8.09 -11.53
N THR A 686 -5.11 7.76 -12.78
CA THR A 686 -5.37 8.59 -13.95
C THR A 686 -6.07 7.76 -15.03
N PRO A 687 -7.25 8.16 -15.53
CA PRO A 687 -7.92 7.45 -16.62
C PRO A 687 -7.08 7.40 -17.91
N HIS A 688 -7.18 6.31 -18.66
CA HIS A 688 -6.46 6.12 -19.93
C HIS A 688 -6.53 7.35 -20.85
N ASP A 689 -7.73 7.91 -21.04
CA ASP A 689 -7.97 8.99 -21.98
C ASP A 689 -7.21 10.28 -21.68
N VAL A 690 -6.86 10.53 -20.42
CA VAL A 690 -6.01 11.68 -20.04
C VAL A 690 -4.61 11.50 -20.59
N LEU A 691 -3.99 10.35 -20.31
CA LEU A 691 -2.61 10.04 -20.72
C LEU A 691 -2.50 9.71 -22.21
N LYS A 692 -3.59 9.28 -22.85
CA LYS A 692 -3.71 9.20 -24.31
C LYS A 692 -3.75 10.59 -24.94
N THR A 693 -4.39 11.57 -24.29
CA THR A 693 -4.50 12.95 -24.80
C THR A 693 -3.20 13.73 -24.66
N SER A 694 -2.46 13.57 -23.56
CA SER A 694 -1.11 14.15 -23.42
C SER A 694 -0.03 13.42 -24.23
N GLY A 695 -0.37 12.28 -24.87
CA GLY A 695 0.53 11.50 -25.72
C GLY A 695 1.38 10.45 -25.00
N HIS A 696 1.28 10.35 -23.67
CA HIS A 696 2.00 9.37 -22.87
C HIS A 696 1.69 7.93 -23.27
N VAL A 697 0.42 7.58 -23.57
CA VAL A 697 0.08 6.21 -24.00
C VAL A 697 0.82 5.79 -25.29
N ASP A 698 1.11 6.75 -26.17
CA ASP A 698 1.73 6.48 -27.48
C ASP A 698 3.25 6.62 -27.49
N LYS A 699 3.82 7.44 -26.59
CA LYS A 699 5.24 7.81 -26.58
C LYS A 699 6.01 7.35 -25.34
N PHE A 700 5.33 7.01 -24.25
CA PHE A 700 5.97 6.68 -22.98
C PHE A 700 6.30 5.17 -22.90
N ALA A 701 7.10 4.71 -23.86
CA ALA A 701 7.51 3.33 -24.01
C ALA A 701 8.98 3.21 -24.37
N ASP A 702 9.64 2.22 -23.79
CA ASP A 702 11.02 1.86 -24.10
C ASP A 702 11.05 0.66 -25.06
N TRP A 703 12.13 0.53 -25.84
CA TRP A 703 12.39 -0.67 -26.63
C TRP A 703 13.08 -1.73 -25.77
N MET A 704 12.47 -2.90 -25.62
CA MET A 704 13.05 -4.04 -24.90
C MET A 704 13.36 -5.22 -25.83
N CYS A 705 14.47 -5.90 -25.59
CA CYS A 705 14.82 -7.17 -26.22
C CYS A 705 14.95 -8.27 -25.16
N LYS A 706 14.68 -9.52 -25.53
CA LYS A 706 14.65 -10.68 -24.62
C LYS A 706 15.73 -11.69 -25.01
N ASP A 707 16.52 -12.13 -24.05
CA ASP A 707 17.44 -13.25 -24.26
C ASP A 707 16.66 -14.57 -24.46
N PRO A 708 16.88 -15.31 -25.56
CA PRO A 708 16.09 -16.50 -25.90
C PRO A 708 16.39 -17.72 -25.02
N LYS A 709 17.47 -17.72 -24.23
CA LYS A 709 17.93 -18.87 -23.41
C LYS A 709 17.55 -18.73 -21.94
N ASN A 710 17.68 -17.54 -21.36
CA ASN A 710 17.35 -17.30 -19.94
C ASN A 710 16.13 -16.42 -19.72
N GLY A 711 15.56 -15.83 -20.78
CA GLY A 711 14.40 -14.95 -20.71
C GLY A 711 14.67 -13.57 -20.10
N GLU A 712 15.93 -13.19 -19.88
CA GLU A 712 16.34 -11.90 -19.33
C GLU A 712 15.91 -10.76 -20.27
N ILE A 713 15.11 -9.84 -19.74
CA ILE A 713 14.63 -8.65 -20.46
C ILE A 713 15.65 -7.53 -20.31
N MET A 714 16.02 -6.90 -21.43
CA MET A 714 17.04 -5.85 -21.53
C MET A 714 16.47 -4.67 -22.31
N ARG A 715 16.83 -3.43 -21.92
CA ARG A 715 16.56 -2.22 -22.75
C ARG A 715 17.47 -2.32 -23.99
N ALA A 716 16.92 -2.16 -25.19
CA ALA A 716 17.61 -2.51 -26.44
C ALA A 716 18.76 -1.55 -26.78
N ASP A 717 18.54 -0.25 -26.59
CA ASP A 717 19.52 0.83 -26.62
C ASP A 717 20.73 0.57 -25.69
N HIS A 718 20.50 0.34 -24.40
CA HIS A 718 21.53 0.06 -23.40
C HIS A 718 22.29 -1.24 -23.72
N PHE A 719 21.62 -2.20 -24.36
CA PHE A 719 22.23 -3.46 -24.78
C PHE A 719 23.20 -3.25 -25.96
N VAL A 720 22.80 -2.44 -26.94
CA VAL A 720 23.68 -2.00 -28.04
C VAL A 720 24.85 -1.20 -27.48
N GLU A 721 24.57 -0.17 -26.69
CA GLU A 721 25.54 0.73 -26.06
C GLU A 721 26.63 -0.06 -25.31
N ALA A 722 26.23 -0.90 -24.34
CA ALA A 722 27.17 -1.62 -23.48
C ALA A 722 28.06 -2.63 -24.24
N ILE A 723 27.63 -3.14 -25.40
CA ILE A 723 28.44 -4.06 -26.22
C ILE A 723 29.37 -3.27 -27.14
N LEU A 724 28.92 -2.18 -27.76
CA LEU A 724 29.76 -1.31 -28.59
C LEU A 724 30.86 -0.63 -27.76
N GLU A 725 30.53 -0.10 -26.57
CA GLU A 725 31.51 0.40 -25.60
C GLU A 725 32.55 -0.69 -25.22
N ALA A 726 32.10 -1.92 -24.97
CA ALA A 726 33.02 -3.01 -24.60
C ALA A 726 33.98 -3.38 -25.74
N ARG A 727 33.52 -3.30 -27.00
CA ARG A 727 34.35 -3.51 -28.20
C ARG A 727 35.35 -2.37 -28.42
N LEU A 728 34.91 -1.11 -28.30
CA LEU A 728 35.78 0.07 -28.39
C LEU A 728 36.88 0.08 -27.30
N ASN A 729 36.55 -0.35 -26.10
CA ASN A 729 37.53 -0.51 -25.02
C ASN A 729 38.53 -1.64 -25.32
N GLY A 730 38.08 -2.77 -25.89
CA GLY A 730 38.96 -3.85 -26.35
C GLY A 730 39.91 -3.43 -27.50
N ASP A 731 39.47 -2.56 -28.39
CA ASP A 731 40.31 -1.98 -29.44
C ASP A 731 41.39 -1.05 -28.88
N LYS A 732 41.02 -0.14 -27.96
CA LYS A 732 41.98 0.74 -27.26
C LYS A 732 43.03 -0.07 -26.49
N GLU A 733 42.62 -1.13 -25.81
CA GLU A 733 43.52 -2.09 -25.15
C GLU A 733 44.47 -2.77 -26.16
N ALA A 734 43.95 -3.23 -27.31
CA ALA A 734 44.74 -3.87 -28.37
C ALA A 734 45.70 -2.91 -29.09
N ARG A 735 45.40 -1.61 -29.10
CA ARG A 735 46.25 -0.53 -29.63
C ARG A 735 47.33 -0.07 -28.65
N GLY A 736 47.30 -0.54 -27.41
CA GLY A 736 48.21 -0.13 -26.35
C GLY A 736 47.87 1.24 -25.74
N GLU A 737 46.67 1.74 -25.98
CA GLU A 737 46.14 2.93 -25.33
C GLU A 737 45.66 2.58 -23.91
N LYS A 738 45.78 3.52 -22.97
CA LYS A 738 45.23 3.32 -21.63
C LYS A 738 43.72 3.45 -21.68
N VAL A 739 43.03 2.31 -21.58
CA VAL A 739 41.60 2.26 -21.29
C VAL A 739 41.36 2.76 -19.86
N GLU A 740 40.65 3.88 -19.71
CA GLU A 740 40.07 4.24 -18.41
C GLU A 740 38.84 3.37 -18.15
N GLU A 741 39.04 2.19 -17.56
CA GLU A 741 37.92 1.40 -17.07
C GLU A 741 37.18 2.17 -15.97
N LYS A 742 35.92 2.55 -16.21
CA LYS A 742 34.95 2.91 -15.16
C LYS A 742 34.67 1.67 -14.30
N ASP A 743 35.59 1.39 -13.38
CA ASP A 743 35.70 0.12 -12.65
C ASP A 743 34.63 0.03 -11.54
N ASP A 744 33.61 -0.80 -11.77
CA ASP A 744 32.49 -1.04 -10.85
C ASP A 744 32.62 -2.47 -10.29
N PRO A 745 33.15 -2.66 -9.07
CA PRO A 745 33.62 -3.96 -8.59
C PRO A 745 32.53 -5.04 -8.44
N LYS A 746 31.24 -4.71 -8.56
CA LYS A 746 30.15 -5.69 -8.60
C LYS A 746 29.92 -6.30 -10.00
N LYS A 747 30.46 -5.75 -11.09
CA LYS A 747 30.22 -6.23 -12.47
C LYS A 747 30.96 -7.51 -12.85
N LYS A 748 31.94 -7.99 -12.06
CA LYS A 748 32.84 -9.14 -12.37
C LYS A 748 32.18 -10.53 -12.54
N LYS A 749 30.85 -10.66 -12.47
CA LYS A 749 30.13 -11.93 -12.74
C LYS A 749 29.14 -11.91 -13.92
N LYS A 750 28.92 -10.78 -14.59
CA LYS A 750 27.94 -10.65 -15.70
C LYS A 750 28.32 -9.66 -16.82
N LYS A 751 29.57 -9.19 -16.91
CA LYS A 751 30.03 -8.33 -18.03
C LYS A 751 30.63 -9.17 -19.16
N ALA A 752 30.55 -8.69 -20.40
CA ALA A 752 31.45 -9.16 -21.46
C ALA A 752 32.90 -9.02 -20.97
N LYS A 753 33.73 -10.03 -21.23
CA LYS A 753 35.17 -9.78 -21.32
C LYS A 753 35.40 -9.02 -22.61
N SER A 754 36.14 -7.92 -22.57
CA SER A 754 36.84 -7.44 -23.74
C SER A 754 37.84 -8.54 -24.15
N GLU A 755 37.70 -9.04 -25.37
CA GLU A 755 38.85 -9.62 -26.05
C GLU A 755 39.60 -8.43 -26.65
N ALA A 756 40.90 -8.31 -26.35
CA ALA A 756 41.75 -7.25 -26.89
C ALA A 756 41.98 -7.51 -28.39
N VAL A 757 41.01 -7.08 -29.20
CA VAL A 757 40.98 -7.23 -30.65
C VAL A 757 41.03 -5.85 -31.27
N LYS A 758 42.06 -5.60 -32.08
CA LYS A 758 42.18 -4.35 -32.84
C LYS A 758 41.11 -4.32 -33.93
N LEU A 759 40.25 -3.31 -33.89
CA LEU A 759 39.25 -2.98 -34.90
C LEU A 759 39.85 -2.05 -35.96
N ASP A 760 39.24 -2.00 -37.14
CA ASP A 760 39.61 -1.04 -38.18
C ASP A 760 39.15 0.37 -37.81
N ASP A 761 39.93 1.40 -38.17
CA ASP A 761 39.62 2.82 -37.84
C ASP A 761 38.23 3.26 -38.34
N ALA A 762 37.78 2.71 -39.47
CA ALA A 762 36.43 2.97 -39.99
C ALA A 762 35.32 2.38 -39.09
N VAL A 763 35.53 1.20 -38.51
CA VAL A 763 34.58 0.54 -37.60
C VAL A 763 34.56 1.21 -36.23
N VAL A 764 35.73 1.65 -35.74
CA VAL A 764 35.82 2.47 -34.52
C VAL A 764 34.98 3.75 -34.68
N LYS A 765 35.18 4.49 -35.77
CA LYS A 765 34.40 5.70 -36.07
C LYS A 765 32.92 5.42 -36.26
N GLU A 766 32.56 4.32 -36.92
CA GLU A 766 31.16 3.92 -37.10
C GLU A 766 30.47 3.60 -35.75
N TYR A 767 31.17 2.92 -34.84
CA TYR A 767 30.65 2.65 -33.49
C TYR A 767 30.51 3.93 -32.65
N GLU A 768 31.46 4.86 -32.74
CA GLU A 768 31.37 6.17 -32.08
C GLU A 768 30.20 7.01 -32.65
N GLU A 769 29.97 6.99 -33.98
CA GLU A 769 28.83 7.65 -34.62
C GLU A 769 27.48 7.03 -34.26
N VAL A 770 27.40 5.70 -34.10
CA VAL A 770 26.20 4.99 -33.63
C VAL A 770 25.92 5.28 -32.16
N LEU A 771 26.93 5.24 -31.30
CA LEU A 771 26.79 5.58 -29.87
C LEU A 771 26.34 7.03 -29.67
N ALA A 772 26.89 7.98 -30.43
CA ALA A 772 26.48 9.39 -30.40
C ALA A 772 25.04 9.65 -30.89
N ARG A 773 24.36 8.64 -31.44
CA ARG A 773 22.97 8.72 -31.92
C ARG A 773 22.07 7.66 -31.30
N ILE A 774 22.50 6.97 -30.23
CA ILE A 774 21.85 5.76 -29.76
C ILE A 774 20.38 6.01 -29.35
N ASP A 775 20.09 7.15 -28.73
CA ASP A 775 18.75 7.58 -28.31
C ASP A 775 17.82 7.98 -29.47
N ASN A 776 18.36 8.15 -30.69
CA ASN A 776 17.57 8.55 -31.87
C ASN A 776 17.04 7.35 -32.67
N TYR A 777 17.51 6.13 -32.40
CA TYR A 777 17.10 4.94 -33.14
C TYR A 777 15.79 4.36 -32.61
N ASP A 778 14.90 3.99 -33.52
CA ASP A 778 13.67 3.28 -33.16
C ASP A 778 13.91 1.76 -32.93
N GLY A 779 12.86 1.04 -32.51
CA GLY A 779 12.95 -0.40 -32.22
C GLY A 779 13.42 -1.25 -33.41
N PRO A 780 12.82 -1.08 -34.61
CA PRO A 780 13.33 -1.65 -35.85
C PRO A 780 14.81 -1.33 -36.12
N GLU A 781 15.23 -0.07 -36.06
CA GLU A 781 16.61 0.35 -36.32
C GLU A 781 17.59 -0.24 -35.28
N LEU A 782 17.25 -0.24 -33.99
CA LEU A 782 18.01 -0.93 -32.95
C LEU A 782 18.12 -2.44 -33.22
N GLY A 783 17.05 -3.05 -33.75
CA GLY A 783 17.05 -4.45 -34.20
C GLY A 783 17.98 -4.69 -35.39
N GLU A 784 18.04 -3.76 -36.34
CA GLU A 784 19.02 -3.79 -37.43
C GLU A 784 20.45 -3.66 -36.93
N LEU A 785 20.74 -2.74 -35.98
CA LEU A 785 22.08 -2.58 -35.38
C LEU A 785 22.52 -3.85 -34.64
N ILE A 786 21.61 -4.49 -33.88
CA ILE A 786 21.86 -5.77 -33.19
C ILE A 786 22.25 -6.87 -34.17
N LYS A 787 21.54 -6.97 -35.31
CA LYS A 787 21.81 -7.95 -36.37
C LYS A 787 23.08 -7.63 -37.15
N LYS A 788 23.25 -6.37 -37.58
CA LYS A 788 24.36 -5.86 -38.39
C LYS A 788 25.72 -6.07 -37.72
N TYR A 789 25.81 -5.84 -36.41
CA TYR A 789 27.06 -5.96 -35.65
C TYR A 789 27.18 -7.25 -34.83
N ASP A 790 26.26 -8.22 -34.99
CA ASP A 790 26.23 -9.49 -34.25
C ASP A 790 26.34 -9.27 -32.72
N LEU A 791 25.45 -8.43 -32.18
CA LEU A 791 25.46 -8.02 -30.78
C LEU A 791 24.82 -9.11 -29.90
N LYS A 792 25.62 -10.10 -29.50
CA LYS A 792 25.20 -11.24 -28.67
C LYS A 792 25.26 -10.92 -27.18
N ASN A 793 24.30 -11.44 -26.41
CA ASN A 793 24.34 -11.35 -24.95
C ASN A 793 25.60 -12.07 -24.41
N PRO A 794 26.50 -11.37 -23.69
CA PRO A 794 27.75 -11.96 -23.22
C PRO A 794 27.59 -13.11 -22.22
N ALA A 795 26.43 -13.22 -21.56
CA ALA A 795 26.14 -14.30 -20.61
C ALA A 795 25.70 -15.61 -21.28
N THR A 796 25.16 -15.54 -22.51
CA THR A 796 24.54 -16.70 -23.18
C THR A 796 25.16 -17.03 -24.55
N GLY A 797 25.81 -16.06 -25.19
CA GLY A 797 26.40 -16.18 -26.53
C GLY A 797 25.39 -16.07 -27.67
N LEU A 798 24.15 -15.69 -27.40
CA LEU A 798 23.06 -15.64 -28.37
C LEU A 798 22.62 -14.21 -28.67
N LEU A 799 22.12 -13.98 -29.88
CA LEU A 799 21.41 -12.75 -30.22
C LEU A 799 20.11 -12.68 -29.40
N PRO A 800 19.72 -11.50 -28.88
CA PRO A 800 18.42 -11.33 -28.24
C PRO A 800 17.31 -11.33 -29.31
N SER A 801 16.04 -11.35 -28.86
CA SER A 801 14.90 -11.10 -29.74
C SER A 801 14.95 -9.71 -30.36
N ASP A 802 14.20 -9.51 -31.44
CA ASP A 802 13.96 -8.17 -31.98
C ASP A 802 13.36 -7.24 -30.92
N PRO A 803 13.71 -5.94 -30.92
CA PRO A 803 13.17 -5.00 -29.94
C PRO A 803 11.66 -4.81 -30.08
N VAL A 804 10.96 -4.88 -28.95
CA VAL A 804 9.51 -4.65 -28.85
C VAL A 804 9.23 -3.48 -27.92
N SER A 805 8.19 -2.70 -28.24
CA SER A 805 7.79 -1.55 -27.42
C SER A 805 7.21 -2.02 -26.09
N PHE A 806 7.66 -1.43 -24.99
CA PHE A 806 7.20 -1.72 -23.64
C PHE A 806 6.77 -0.44 -22.93
N ASN A 807 5.48 -0.35 -22.61
CA ASN A 807 4.91 0.83 -21.97
C ASN A 807 5.43 1.00 -20.52
N LEU A 808 5.99 2.17 -20.23
CA LEU A 808 6.60 2.50 -18.93
C LEU A 808 5.57 2.99 -17.90
N MET A 809 4.26 2.91 -18.16
CA MET A 809 3.22 3.26 -17.18
C MET A 809 2.64 2.00 -16.52
N PHE A 810 2.39 2.06 -15.21
CA PHE A 810 1.68 0.99 -14.51
C PHE A 810 0.19 1.04 -14.83
N GLN A 811 -0.28 0.10 -15.64
CA GLN A 811 -1.71 -0.04 -15.98
C GLN A 811 -2.51 -0.63 -14.81
N THR A 812 -3.77 -0.21 -14.69
CA THR A 812 -4.74 -0.72 -13.72
C THR A 812 -6.18 -0.59 -14.25
N SER A 813 -7.15 -1.11 -13.50
CA SER A 813 -8.58 -0.98 -13.79
C SER A 813 -9.27 -0.16 -12.71
N ILE A 814 -10.04 0.85 -13.10
CA ILE A 814 -10.79 1.71 -12.18
C ILE A 814 -12.20 1.13 -11.99
N GLY A 815 -12.46 0.60 -10.79
CA GLY A 815 -13.74 -0.01 -10.44
C GLY A 815 -13.82 -1.52 -10.74
N PRO A 816 -14.81 -2.23 -10.15
CA PRO A 816 -14.82 -3.70 -10.11
C PRO A 816 -15.19 -4.37 -11.44
N SER A 817 -15.78 -3.64 -12.39
CA SER A 817 -16.21 -4.22 -13.67
C SER A 817 -15.15 -4.21 -14.77
N SER A 818 -13.92 -3.76 -14.49
CA SER A 818 -12.81 -3.59 -15.46
C SER A 818 -13.08 -2.66 -16.67
N ASN A 819 -14.26 -2.04 -16.77
CA ASN A 819 -14.68 -1.25 -17.93
C ASN A 819 -13.96 0.09 -18.11
N LEU A 820 -13.21 0.57 -17.11
CA LEU A 820 -12.50 1.85 -17.16
C LEU A 820 -10.99 1.63 -16.96
N PRO A 821 -10.20 1.51 -18.04
CA PRO A 821 -8.76 1.39 -17.93
C PRO A 821 -8.13 2.69 -17.41
N GLY A 822 -7.12 2.54 -16.56
CA GLY A 822 -6.36 3.65 -16.01
C GLY A 822 -4.89 3.28 -15.82
N TYR A 823 -4.12 4.25 -15.36
CA TYR A 823 -2.72 4.09 -15.01
C TYR A 823 -2.42 4.78 -13.68
N LEU A 824 -1.31 4.41 -13.05
CA LEU A 824 -0.63 5.28 -12.09
C LEU A 824 0.12 6.36 -12.88
N ARG A 825 0.00 7.63 -12.49
CA ARG A 825 0.59 8.76 -13.22
C ARG A 825 2.13 8.68 -13.33
N PRO A 826 2.72 8.98 -14.51
CA PRO A 826 4.18 9.00 -14.71
C PRO A 826 4.86 10.33 -14.33
N GLU A 827 4.06 11.38 -14.15
CA GLU A 827 4.37 12.75 -13.74
C GLU A 827 3.17 13.30 -12.93
N THR A 828 3.30 14.44 -12.26
CA THR A 828 2.22 15.10 -11.51
C THR A 828 1.59 16.29 -12.27
N ALA A 829 2.32 16.90 -13.22
CA ALA A 829 1.92 18.01 -14.08
C ALA A 829 0.49 17.92 -14.65
N GLN A 830 0.09 16.74 -15.17
CA GLN A 830 -1.25 16.53 -15.75
C GLN A 830 -2.42 16.88 -14.81
N GLY A 831 -2.25 16.70 -13.49
CA GLY A 831 -3.27 17.09 -12.51
C GLY A 831 -3.44 18.61 -12.40
N GLN A 832 -2.35 19.36 -12.61
CA GLN A 832 -2.31 20.82 -12.59
C GLN A 832 -3.01 21.37 -13.85
N PHE A 833 -2.65 20.87 -15.05
CA PHE A 833 -3.27 21.28 -16.32
C PHE A 833 -4.78 21.04 -16.35
N LEU A 834 -5.27 19.90 -15.86
CA LEU A 834 -6.70 19.60 -15.80
C LEU A 834 -7.49 20.48 -14.80
N ASN A 835 -6.80 21.13 -13.85
CA ASN A 835 -7.40 22.10 -12.94
C ASN A 835 -7.10 23.57 -13.31
N PHE A 836 -6.42 23.83 -14.43
CA PHE A 836 -5.99 25.17 -14.87
C PHE A 836 -7.10 26.22 -14.76
N ALA A 837 -8.31 25.95 -15.26
CA ALA A 837 -9.41 26.92 -15.23
C ALA A 837 -9.82 27.33 -13.80
N LYS A 838 -9.76 26.40 -12.83
CA LYS A 838 -10.04 26.68 -11.41
C LYS A 838 -8.89 27.40 -10.73
N LEU A 839 -7.65 27.09 -11.11
CA LEU A 839 -6.45 27.76 -10.61
C LEU A 839 -6.42 29.23 -11.07
N LEU A 840 -6.73 29.47 -12.34
CA LEU A 840 -6.89 30.81 -12.91
C LEU A 840 -8.05 31.57 -12.23
N GLU A 841 -9.20 30.92 -11.98
CA GLU A 841 -10.32 31.52 -11.23
C GLU A 841 -9.91 31.88 -9.79
N PHE A 842 -9.20 30.99 -9.08
CA PHE A 842 -8.67 31.23 -7.75
C PHE A 842 -7.68 32.40 -7.74
N ASN A 843 -6.83 32.52 -8.76
CA ASN A 843 -5.95 33.67 -8.99
C ASN A 843 -6.67 34.89 -9.60
N GLN A 844 -8.00 35.00 -9.47
CA GLN A 844 -8.80 36.15 -9.90
C GLN A 844 -8.65 36.49 -11.40
N SER A 845 -8.36 35.49 -12.22
CA SER A 845 -8.01 35.60 -13.66
C SER A 845 -6.76 36.45 -13.96
N GLN A 846 -5.87 36.66 -12.98
CA GLN A 846 -4.61 37.38 -13.17
C GLN A 846 -3.49 36.48 -13.68
N MET A 847 -2.56 37.09 -14.42
CA MET A 847 -1.38 36.44 -15.02
C MET A 847 -0.12 37.30 -14.77
N PRO A 848 1.08 36.70 -14.72
CA PRO A 848 1.34 35.26 -14.65
C PRO A 848 0.93 34.67 -13.29
N PHE A 849 0.83 33.34 -13.21
CA PHE A 849 0.66 32.64 -11.94
C PHE A 849 1.32 31.26 -12.00
N ALA A 850 1.61 30.67 -10.83
CA ALA A 850 2.12 29.31 -10.75
C ALA A 850 1.21 28.41 -9.92
N SER A 851 1.09 27.15 -10.33
CA SER A 851 0.68 26.06 -9.45
C SER A 851 1.86 25.17 -9.12
N ALA A 852 1.76 24.43 -8.01
CA ALA A 852 2.74 23.43 -7.62
C ALA A 852 2.05 22.14 -7.18
N SER A 853 2.70 20.99 -7.39
CA SER A 853 2.24 19.68 -6.94
C SER A 853 3.41 18.90 -6.36
N ILE A 854 3.22 18.31 -5.17
CA ILE A 854 4.22 17.46 -4.51
C ILE A 854 3.60 16.09 -4.25
N GLY A 855 4.04 15.07 -4.96
CA GLY A 855 3.42 13.76 -4.86
C GLY A 855 4.18 12.66 -5.57
N LYS A 856 3.70 11.42 -5.41
CA LYS A 856 4.31 10.25 -6.02
C LYS A 856 3.99 10.15 -7.51
N SER A 857 4.98 9.68 -8.26
CA SER A 857 4.91 9.34 -9.69
C SER A 857 5.52 7.96 -9.91
N TYR A 858 5.07 7.30 -10.98
CA TYR A 858 5.26 5.86 -11.17
C TYR A 858 5.74 5.56 -12.59
N ARG A 859 6.89 4.90 -12.72
CA ARG A 859 7.48 4.53 -14.02
C ARG A 859 7.88 3.06 -13.97
N ASN A 860 7.29 2.21 -14.79
CA ASN A 860 7.52 0.77 -14.83
C ASN A 860 8.85 0.43 -15.52
N GLU A 861 9.95 0.86 -14.91
CA GLU A 861 11.30 0.72 -15.44
C GLU A 861 11.67 -0.73 -15.74
N ILE A 862 12.18 -1.00 -16.95
CA ILE A 862 12.54 -2.35 -17.43
C ILE A 862 13.64 -2.97 -16.56
N SER A 863 14.70 -2.21 -16.30
CA SER A 863 15.85 -2.66 -15.49
C SER A 863 16.31 -1.56 -14.53
N PRO A 864 15.60 -1.33 -13.41
CA PRO A 864 16.00 -0.34 -12.41
C PRO A 864 17.35 -0.73 -11.79
N ARG A 865 18.34 0.15 -11.97
CA ARG A 865 19.74 -0.01 -11.54
C ARG A 865 20.19 1.28 -10.83
N ALA A 866 21.33 1.25 -10.13
CA ALA A 866 21.89 2.41 -9.42
C ALA A 866 21.06 2.98 -8.23
N GLY A 867 20.34 2.12 -7.50
CA GLY A 867 19.75 2.49 -6.21
C GLY A 867 18.56 3.45 -6.34
N LEU A 868 18.57 4.55 -5.59
CA LEU A 868 17.51 5.57 -5.63
C LEU A 868 17.49 6.40 -6.92
N LEU A 869 18.49 6.26 -7.81
CA LEU A 869 18.61 7.08 -9.02
C LEU A 869 17.63 6.68 -10.13
N ARG A 870 17.29 5.39 -10.24
CA ARG A 870 16.34 4.84 -11.23
C ARG A 870 15.41 3.84 -10.56
N VAL A 871 14.24 4.33 -10.16
CA VAL A 871 13.25 3.66 -9.31
C VAL A 871 11.87 3.68 -9.96
N ARG A 872 10.99 2.76 -9.54
CA ARG A 872 9.66 2.57 -10.11
C ARG A 872 8.57 3.42 -9.47
N GLU A 873 8.81 3.86 -8.25
CA GLU A 873 7.97 4.78 -7.47
C GLU A 873 8.90 5.83 -6.86
N PHE A 874 8.59 7.12 -7.04
CA PHE A 874 9.37 8.20 -6.47
C PHE A 874 8.52 9.44 -6.20
N LEU A 875 8.98 10.24 -5.24
CA LEU A 875 8.40 11.54 -4.92
C LEU A 875 8.96 12.59 -5.89
N MET A 876 8.06 13.34 -6.51
CA MET A 876 8.36 14.51 -7.33
C MET A 876 7.79 15.77 -6.66
N ALA A 877 8.38 16.92 -6.96
CA ALA A 877 7.77 18.21 -6.77
C ALA A 877 7.84 18.96 -8.10
N GLU A 878 6.72 19.43 -8.62
CA GLU A 878 6.64 20.04 -9.96
C GLU A 878 5.88 21.37 -9.87
N ILE A 879 6.30 22.34 -10.68
CA ILE A 879 5.71 23.68 -10.74
C ILE A 879 5.26 23.92 -12.17
N GLU A 880 3.99 24.29 -12.39
CA GLU A 880 3.55 24.85 -13.67
C GLU A 880 3.46 26.37 -13.55
N HIS A 881 4.39 27.11 -14.14
CA HIS A 881 4.34 28.58 -14.15
C HIS A 881 3.76 29.08 -15.48
N PHE A 882 2.50 29.54 -15.43
CA PHE A 882 1.72 29.97 -16.58
C PHE A 882 2.01 31.44 -16.92
N VAL A 883 2.42 31.70 -18.17
CA VAL A 883 2.82 33.03 -18.66
C VAL A 883 2.12 33.41 -19.96
N ASP A 884 2.00 34.70 -20.22
CA ASP A 884 1.52 35.20 -21.51
C ASP A 884 2.55 34.92 -22.63
N PRO A 885 2.20 34.18 -23.71
CA PRO A 885 3.07 34.00 -24.87
C PRO A 885 3.51 35.30 -25.57
N GLN A 886 2.73 36.39 -25.49
CA GLN A 886 3.05 37.67 -26.13
C GLN A 886 3.74 38.67 -25.19
N GLY A 887 3.69 38.46 -23.88
CA GLY A 887 4.35 39.29 -22.86
C GLY A 887 5.88 39.18 -22.81
N GLY A 888 6.48 38.43 -23.73
CA GLY A 888 7.93 38.21 -23.81
C GLY A 888 8.51 37.35 -22.68
N LYS A 889 7.66 36.57 -21.98
CA LYS A 889 8.05 35.66 -20.87
C LYS A 889 8.96 36.35 -19.82
N LYS A 890 8.67 37.61 -19.51
CA LYS A 890 9.39 38.40 -18.50
C LYS A 890 9.03 38.00 -17.08
N HIS A 891 9.99 38.04 -16.17
CA HIS A 891 9.74 37.75 -14.76
C HIS A 891 9.99 38.99 -13.90
N HIS A 892 8.95 39.47 -13.22
CA HIS A 892 8.99 40.74 -12.46
C HIS A 892 10.11 40.80 -11.41
N ARG A 893 10.52 39.66 -10.87
CA ARG A 893 11.61 39.50 -9.88
C ARG A 893 12.97 39.11 -10.49
N PHE A 894 13.13 39.07 -11.81
CA PHE A 894 14.40 38.63 -12.44
C PHE A 894 15.60 39.45 -11.97
N HIS A 895 15.41 40.75 -11.76
CA HIS A 895 16.41 41.68 -11.22
C HIS A 895 16.93 41.30 -9.81
N GLU A 896 16.21 40.50 -9.02
CA GLU A 896 16.67 40.03 -7.70
C GLU A 896 17.75 38.93 -7.81
N ILE A 897 17.85 38.27 -8.97
CA ILE A 897 18.72 37.10 -9.17
C ILE A 897 19.66 37.23 -10.38
N GLU A 898 19.66 38.36 -11.10
CA GLU A 898 20.38 38.47 -12.38
C GLU A 898 21.91 38.31 -12.26
N ASP A 899 22.47 38.61 -11.09
CA ASP A 899 23.90 38.47 -10.77
C ASP A 899 24.31 37.03 -10.36
N ILE A 900 23.37 36.10 -10.22
CA ILE A 900 23.69 34.72 -9.80
C ILE A 900 24.44 33.98 -10.92
N GLU A 901 25.67 33.56 -10.63
CA GLU A 901 26.51 32.81 -11.56
C GLU A 901 26.15 31.31 -11.59
N LEU A 902 25.78 30.83 -12.79
CA LEU A 902 25.50 29.42 -13.05
C LEU A 902 26.62 28.77 -13.86
N VAL A 903 26.81 27.47 -13.67
CA VAL A 903 27.70 26.64 -14.51
C VAL A 903 26.86 25.99 -15.59
N LEU A 904 26.99 26.45 -16.83
CA LEU A 904 26.16 26.07 -17.97
C LEU A 904 26.94 25.20 -18.96
N LEU A 905 26.31 24.17 -19.49
CA LEU A 905 26.74 23.39 -20.64
C LEU A 905 25.72 23.61 -21.78
N ASP A 906 26.12 24.41 -22.76
CA ASP A 906 25.28 24.82 -23.89
C ASP A 906 25.12 23.71 -24.94
N ARG A 907 24.08 23.83 -25.78
CA ARG A 907 23.78 22.87 -26.86
C ARG A 907 24.89 22.77 -27.90
N ASP A 908 25.46 23.89 -28.35
CA ASP A 908 26.45 23.91 -29.42
C ASP A 908 27.75 23.22 -29.02
N THR A 909 28.16 23.36 -27.75
CA THR A 909 29.31 22.67 -27.16
C THR A 909 29.08 21.15 -27.11
N GLN A 910 27.86 20.71 -26.76
CA GLN A 910 27.49 19.28 -26.80
C GLN A 910 27.49 18.73 -28.23
N LEU A 911 26.92 19.47 -29.20
CA LEU A 911 26.92 19.10 -30.62
C LEU A 911 28.35 19.05 -31.21
N ALA A 912 29.30 19.81 -30.65
CA ALA A 912 30.72 19.72 -30.97
C ALA A 912 31.46 18.55 -30.30
N GLY A 913 30.74 17.65 -29.60
CA GLY A 913 31.31 16.50 -28.88
C GLY A 913 32.06 16.88 -27.60
N LYS A 914 31.83 18.08 -27.05
CA LYS A 914 32.53 18.60 -25.88
C LYS A 914 31.64 18.66 -24.64
N THR A 915 32.28 18.68 -23.48
CA THR A 915 31.63 18.82 -22.16
C THR A 915 32.17 20.01 -21.36
N GLU A 916 32.84 20.95 -22.05
CA GLU A 916 33.36 22.20 -21.49
C GLU A 916 32.20 23.06 -20.96
N THR A 917 32.25 23.48 -19.70
CA THR A 917 31.22 24.33 -19.09
C THR A 917 31.66 25.79 -19.04
N ARG A 918 30.69 26.70 -19.09
CA ARG A 918 30.91 28.14 -18.91
C ARG A 918 30.27 28.59 -17.61
N LYS A 919 30.99 29.37 -16.81
CA LYS A 919 30.41 30.03 -15.63
C LYS A 919 29.97 31.44 -16.03
N VAL A 920 28.68 31.72 -15.95
CA VAL A 920 28.06 32.96 -16.48
C VAL A 920 26.98 33.44 -15.52
N ALA A 921 26.88 34.76 -15.30
CA ALA A 921 25.75 35.35 -14.57
C ALA A 921 24.45 35.15 -15.35
N ILE A 922 23.36 34.74 -14.70
CA ILE A 922 22.11 34.39 -15.41
C ILE A 922 21.52 35.58 -16.18
N GLY A 923 21.68 36.81 -15.67
CA GLY A 923 21.34 38.03 -16.39
C GLY A 923 22.12 38.23 -17.68
N GLN A 924 23.39 37.82 -17.71
CA GLN A 924 24.20 37.84 -18.93
C GLN A 924 23.76 36.72 -19.90
N ALA A 925 23.52 35.51 -19.39
CA ALA A 925 23.08 34.38 -20.22
C ALA A 925 21.74 34.65 -20.94
N VAL A 926 20.79 35.33 -20.29
CA VAL A 926 19.54 35.80 -20.93
C VAL A 926 19.81 36.93 -21.93
N LYS A 927 20.65 37.92 -21.59
CA LYS A 927 21.02 39.04 -22.49
C LYS A 927 21.76 38.58 -23.76
N GLU A 928 22.51 37.48 -23.69
CA GLU A 928 23.22 36.86 -24.81
C GLU A 928 22.35 35.87 -25.61
N GLY A 929 21.13 35.56 -25.16
CA GLY A 929 20.23 34.59 -25.80
C GLY A 929 20.67 33.12 -25.61
N LEU A 930 21.54 32.84 -24.64
CA LEU A 930 21.90 31.47 -24.25
C LEU A 930 20.74 30.79 -23.51
N VAL A 931 20.05 31.54 -22.65
CA VAL A 931 18.80 31.12 -22.00
C VAL A 931 17.67 31.95 -22.62
N ASP A 932 16.63 31.28 -23.14
CA ASP A 932 15.61 31.90 -24.01
C ASP A 932 14.90 33.14 -23.42
N ASN A 933 14.61 33.13 -22.11
CA ASN A 933 13.83 34.19 -21.48
C ASN A 933 14.09 34.37 -19.97
N GLU A 934 13.67 35.51 -19.43
CA GLU A 934 13.84 35.87 -18.01
C GLU A 934 13.14 34.90 -17.05
N THR A 935 11.98 34.35 -17.42
CA THR A 935 11.24 33.41 -16.54
C THR A 935 11.98 32.08 -16.40
N LEU A 936 12.46 31.53 -17.52
CA LEU A 936 13.32 30.34 -17.50
C LEU A 936 14.59 30.61 -16.69
N GLY A 937 15.27 31.75 -16.94
CA GLY A 937 16.45 32.16 -16.17
C GLY A 937 16.18 32.34 -14.68
N TYR A 938 15.02 32.88 -14.29
CA TYR A 938 14.59 33.01 -12.91
C TYR A 938 14.54 31.64 -12.22
N PHE A 939 13.87 30.66 -12.82
CA PHE A 939 13.78 29.33 -12.23
C PHE A 939 15.12 28.61 -12.17
N LEU A 940 16.01 28.73 -13.18
CA LEU A 940 17.37 28.18 -13.11
C LEU A 940 18.16 28.74 -11.91
N ALA A 941 18.08 30.05 -11.67
CA ALA A 941 18.71 30.67 -10.50
C ALA A 941 18.05 30.24 -9.17
N ARG A 942 16.71 30.16 -9.11
CA ARG A 942 15.99 29.66 -7.91
C ARG A 942 16.32 28.19 -7.62
N ILE A 943 16.47 27.34 -8.64
CA ILE A 943 16.92 25.94 -8.52
C ILE A 943 18.34 25.87 -7.96
N HIS A 944 19.28 26.66 -8.51
CA HIS A 944 20.65 26.75 -7.99
C HIS A 944 20.64 27.12 -6.49
N LEU A 945 19.92 28.17 -6.12
CA LEU A 945 19.83 28.64 -4.74
C LEU A 945 19.17 27.60 -3.81
N PHE A 946 18.15 26.87 -4.28
CA PHE A 946 17.55 25.78 -3.51
C PHE A 946 18.53 24.64 -3.25
N LEU A 947 19.21 24.17 -4.30
CA LEU A 947 20.19 23.07 -4.20
C LEU A 947 21.36 23.47 -3.28
N ALA A 948 21.86 24.71 -3.38
CA ALA A 948 22.82 25.26 -2.43
C ALA A 948 22.30 25.22 -0.97
N LYS A 949 21.06 25.67 -0.74
CA LYS A 949 20.44 25.81 0.59
C LYS A 949 20.16 24.47 1.29
N ILE A 950 19.90 23.39 0.54
CA ILE A 950 19.82 22.03 1.10
C ILE A 950 21.20 21.39 1.33
N GLY A 951 22.29 21.97 0.80
CA GLY A 951 23.66 21.51 1.02
C GLY A 951 24.27 20.71 -0.14
N VAL A 952 23.82 20.91 -1.37
CA VAL A 952 24.50 20.37 -2.56
C VAL A 952 25.85 21.07 -2.76
N ASP A 953 26.90 20.29 -2.97
CA ASP A 953 28.22 20.79 -3.39
C ASP A 953 28.14 21.42 -4.79
N LEU A 954 28.26 22.75 -4.86
CA LEU A 954 28.14 23.53 -6.10
C LEU A 954 29.30 23.28 -7.09
N SER A 955 30.44 22.71 -6.66
CA SER A 955 31.47 22.27 -7.61
C SER A 955 31.12 20.95 -8.32
N LYS A 956 30.04 20.30 -7.89
CA LYS A 956 29.50 19.04 -8.43
C LYS A 956 28.10 19.23 -9.04
N MET A 957 27.80 20.44 -9.49
CA MET A 957 26.53 20.81 -10.12
C MET A 957 26.78 21.57 -11.44
N ARG A 958 25.96 21.30 -12.44
CA ARG A 958 25.88 22.09 -13.68
C ARG A 958 24.43 22.13 -14.19
N PHE A 959 24.13 23.05 -15.08
CA PHE A 959 22.92 23.02 -15.90
C PHE A 959 23.30 22.62 -17.32
N ARG A 960 22.64 21.60 -17.88
CA ARG A 960 22.86 21.10 -19.25
C ARG A 960 21.64 21.40 -20.11
N GLN A 961 21.85 22.09 -21.22
CA GLN A 961 20.78 22.36 -22.19
C GLN A 961 20.46 21.10 -23.00
N HIS A 962 19.19 20.81 -23.24
CA HIS A 962 18.77 19.70 -24.12
C HIS A 962 19.18 19.94 -25.57
N MET A 963 19.56 18.87 -26.27
CA MET A 963 19.77 18.88 -27.72
C MET A 963 18.43 18.81 -28.50
N GLN A 964 18.41 19.21 -29.77
CA GLN A 964 17.17 19.28 -30.57
C GLN A 964 16.44 17.94 -30.74
N ASN A 965 17.16 16.82 -30.62
CA ASN A 965 16.66 15.46 -30.66
C ASN A 965 16.21 14.93 -29.29
N GLU A 966 16.71 15.51 -28.19
CA GLU A 966 16.29 15.19 -26.81
C GLU A 966 15.06 15.99 -26.39
N MET A 967 14.91 17.21 -26.93
CA MET A 967 13.77 18.09 -26.69
C MET A 967 12.45 17.37 -27.00
N ALA A 968 11.54 17.37 -26.03
CA ALA A 968 10.14 17.03 -26.29
C ALA A 968 9.60 17.90 -27.43
N HIS A 969 8.76 17.33 -28.31
CA HIS A 969 8.30 17.94 -29.57
C HIS A 969 7.46 19.23 -29.42
N TYR A 970 7.29 19.73 -28.20
CA TYR A 970 6.56 20.94 -27.81
C TYR A 970 7.41 21.95 -27.01
N ALA A 971 8.62 21.58 -26.59
CA ALA A 971 9.47 22.45 -25.77
C ALA A 971 10.23 23.46 -26.65
N THR A 972 10.35 24.72 -26.20
CA THR A 972 11.17 25.73 -26.91
C THR A 972 12.61 25.78 -26.42
N ASP A 973 12.81 25.65 -25.11
CA ASP A 973 14.12 25.47 -24.47
C ASP A 973 13.97 24.57 -23.24
N CYS A 974 15.04 23.87 -22.85
CA CYS A 974 15.02 22.97 -21.70
C CYS A 974 16.42 22.78 -21.12
N TRP A 975 16.53 22.83 -19.78
CA TRP A 975 17.77 22.78 -19.04
C TRP A 975 17.66 21.83 -17.83
N ASP A 976 18.55 20.85 -17.74
CA ASP A 976 18.64 19.92 -16.61
C ASP A 976 19.66 20.41 -15.58
N ALA A 977 19.26 20.55 -14.32
CA ALA A 977 20.19 20.64 -13.20
C ALA A 977 20.75 19.23 -12.90
N GLU A 978 22.00 19.01 -13.30
CA GLU A 978 22.70 17.75 -13.13
C GLU A 978 23.66 17.78 -11.94
N LEU A 979 23.64 16.72 -11.13
CA LEU A 979 24.53 16.52 -9.99
C LEU A 979 25.53 15.39 -10.28
N LEU A 980 26.81 15.63 -10.00
CA LEU A 980 27.89 14.66 -10.22
C LEU A 980 27.95 13.66 -9.06
N THR A 981 27.54 12.42 -9.35
CA THR A 981 27.59 11.27 -8.44
C THR A 981 28.66 10.26 -8.88
N THR A 982 28.87 9.21 -8.09
CA THR A 982 29.64 8.02 -8.52
C THR A 982 29.03 7.29 -9.72
N SER A 983 27.77 7.57 -10.09
CA SER A 983 27.14 7.06 -11.31
C SER A 983 27.31 8.00 -12.51
N GLY A 984 28.03 9.11 -12.36
CA GLY A 984 28.19 10.16 -13.37
C GLY A 984 27.33 11.38 -13.08
N TRP A 985 27.15 12.23 -14.08
CA TRP A 985 26.19 13.35 -14.03
C TRP A 985 24.77 12.79 -14.06
N VAL A 986 23.93 13.23 -13.13
CA VAL A 986 22.55 12.76 -12.97
C VAL A 986 21.61 13.96 -12.95
N GLU A 987 20.73 14.04 -13.94
CA GLU A 987 19.58 14.95 -13.99
C GLU A 987 18.74 14.80 -12.71
N CYS A 988 18.64 15.88 -11.93
CA CYS A 988 17.93 15.92 -10.65
C CYS A 988 16.76 16.91 -10.64
N VAL A 989 16.81 17.92 -11.51
CA VAL A 989 15.70 18.86 -11.78
C VAL A 989 15.70 19.14 -13.28
N GLY A 990 14.59 18.86 -13.98
CA GLY A 990 14.36 19.38 -15.32
C GLY A 990 13.73 20.78 -15.25
N CYS A 991 14.09 21.67 -16.16
CA CYS A 991 13.47 23.00 -16.26
C CYS A 991 13.16 23.29 -17.73
N ALA A 992 11.90 23.06 -18.12
CA ALA A 992 11.45 23.07 -19.51
C ALA A 992 10.49 24.24 -19.81
N ASP A 993 10.58 24.80 -21.01
CA ASP A 993 9.58 25.73 -21.55
C ASP A 993 8.65 24.95 -22.48
N ARG A 994 7.52 24.44 -21.96
CA ARG A 994 6.61 23.49 -22.65
C ARG A 994 5.68 24.16 -23.66
N SER A 995 5.84 25.48 -23.89
CA SER A 995 4.89 26.32 -24.62
C SER A 995 3.43 26.09 -24.14
N ALA A 996 2.46 26.07 -25.05
CA ALA A 996 1.03 25.94 -24.74
C ALA A 996 0.47 24.52 -24.98
N TYR A 997 1.33 23.51 -25.13
CA TYR A 997 0.96 22.19 -25.65
C TYR A 997 -0.08 21.46 -24.81
N ASP A 998 0.18 21.26 -23.51
CA ASP A 998 -0.68 20.46 -22.63
C ASP A 998 -2.11 21.02 -22.53
N LEU A 999 -2.25 22.33 -22.32
CA LEU A 999 -3.56 23.00 -22.32
C LEU A 999 -4.25 22.89 -23.68
N SER A 1000 -3.51 23.01 -24.78
CA SER A 1000 -4.06 22.93 -26.14
C SER A 1000 -4.59 21.53 -26.48
N VAL A 1001 -3.89 20.45 -26.12
CA VAL A 1001 -4.34 19.08 -26.40
C VAL A 1001 -5.56 18.70 -25.55
N HIS A 1002 -5.58 19.08 -24.26
CA HIS A 1002 -6.72 18.83 -23.38
C HIS A 1002 -7.95 19.66 -23.76
N ALA A 1003 -7.79 20.94 -24.10
CA ALA A 1003 -8.88 21.77 -24.61
C ALA A 1003 -9.47 21.20 -25.91
N LYS A 1004 -8.62 20.77 -26.84
CA LYS A 1004 -9.05 20.17 -28.12
C LYS A 1004 -9.79 18.84 -27.94
N LYS A 1005 -9.40 18.00 -26.99
CA LYS A 1005 -10.06 16.71 -26.68
C LYS A 1005 -11.40 16.90 -25.95
N THR A 1006 -11.45 17.82 -24.99
CA THR A 1006 -12.59 17.95 -24.05
C THR A 1006 -13.61 19.01 -24.48
N GLY A 1007 -13.21 19.98 -25.30
CA GLY A 1007 -13.99 21.19 -25.59
C GLY A 1007 -14.02 22.19 -24.42
N ALA A 1008 -13.28 21.94 -23.34
CA ALA A 1008 -13.19 22.87 -22.20
C ALA A 1008 -12.31 24.08 -22.53
N PRO A 1009 -12.71 25.31 -22.14
CA PRO A 1009 -11.92 26.51 -22.38
C PRO A 1009 -10.73 26.60 -21.40
N LEU A 1010 -9.57 26.09 -21.81
CA LEU A 1010 -8.30 26.23 -21.07
C LEU A 1010 -7.51 27.44 -21.57
N VAL A 1011 -8.13 28.62 -21.47
CA VAL A 1011 -7.64 29.90 -22.01
C VAL A 1011 -7.78 31.02 -20.98
N VAL A 1012 -6.89 32.01 -21.06
CA VAL A 1012 -6.98 33.28 -20.32
C VAL A 1012 -7.81 34.27 -21.12
N ARG A 1013 -8.61 35.09 -20.42
CA ARG A 1013 -9.33 36.24 -20.98
C ARG A 1013 -8.90 37.51 -20.27
N GLU A 1014 -8.12 38.32 -20.96
CA GLU A 1014 -7.56 39.57 -20.43
C GLU A 1014 -8.26 40.77 -21.06
N ARG A 1015 -8.60 41.78 -20.25
CA ARG A 1015 -9.18 43.02 -20.77
C ARG A 1015 -8.07 43.86 -21.43
N LEU A 1016 -8.30 44.30 -22.66
CA LEU A 1016 -7.42 45.25 -23.33
C LEU A 1016 -7.63 46.66 -22.78
N ASP A 1017 -6.54 47.38 -22.49
CA ASP A 1017 -6.56 48.79 -22.08
C ASP A 1017 -7.11 49.68 -23.21
N GLU A 1018 -6.64 49.45 -24.44
CA GLU A 1018 -7.15 50.07 -25.67
C GLU A 1018 -7.95 49.02 -26.47
N PRO A 1019 -9.25 49.24 -26.75
CA PRO A 1019 -10.05 48.28 -27.51
C PRO A 1019 -9.55 48.13 -28.95
N LEU A 1020 -9.27 46.90 -29.36
CA LEU A 1020 -8.77 46.60 -30.70
C LEU A 1020 -9.93 46.72 -31.72
N VAL A 1021 -9.81 47.65 -32.67
CA VAL A 1021 -10.77 47.80 -33.77
C VAL A 1021 -10.30 46.94 -34.94
N ILE A 1022 -10.90 45.76 -35.08
CA ILE A 1022 -10.66 44.85 -36.21
C ILE A 1022 -11.63 45.22 -37.33
N GLU A 1023 -11.09 45.55 -38.50
CA GLU A 1023 -11.86 45.77 -39.72
C GLU A 1023 -11.71 44.56 -40.64
N GLU A 1024 -12.76 43.75 -40.79
CA GLU A 1024 -12.70 42.52 -41.58
C GLU A 1024 -13.96 42.23 -42.40
N TRP A 1025 -13.80 41.46 -43.48
CA TRP A 1025 -14.90 40.86 -44.22
C TRP A 1025 -15.36 39.58 -43.50
N GLN A 1026 -16.52 39.66 -42.86
CA GLN A 1026 -17.15 38.55 -42.15
C GLN A 1026 -18.10 37.79 -43.07
N VAL A 1027 -18.07 36.46 -43.00
CA VAL A 1027 -18.99 35.57 -43.71
C VAL A 1027 -20.07 35.07 -42.76
N ASP A 1028 -21.33 35.40 -43.04
CA ASP A 1028 -22.50 34.89 -42.32
C ASP A 1028 -23.21 33.83 -43.18
N ILE A 1029 -23.43 32.63 -42.63
CA ILE A 1029 -24.05 31.50 -43.33
C ILE A 1029 -25.44 31.21 -42.76
N GLU A 1030 -26.49 31.34 -43.57
CA GLU A 1030 -27.87 31.04 -43.19
C GLU A 1030 -28.08 29.52 -43.20
N LYS A 1031 -27.70 28.85 -42.10
CA LYS A 1031 -27.67 27.38 -42.00
C LYS A 1031 -28.97 26.68 -42.38
N LYS A 1032 -30.13 27.35 -42.21
CA LYS A 1032 -31.46 26.84 -42.60
C LYS A 1032 -31.66 26.70 -44.11
N LYS A 1033 -30.96 27.49 -44.93
CA LYS A 1033 -30.98 27.41 -46.40
C LYS A 1033 -29.75 26.66 -46.93
N PHE A 1034 -28.58 26.95 -46.36
CA PHE A 1034 -27.30 26.39 -46.75
C PHE A 1034 -27.22 24.86 -46.57
N GLY A 1035 -27.71 24.34 -45.44
CA GLY A 1035 -27.74 22.90 -45.18
C GLY A 1035 -28.54 22.10 -46.21
N PRO A 1036 -29.82 22.46 -46.48
CA PRO A 1036 -30.62 21.83 -47.54
C PRO A 1036 -30.06 21.97 -48.95
N GLN A 1037 -29.34 23.07 -49.25
CA GLN A 1037 -28.73 23.32 -50.56
C GLN A 1037 -27.61 22.32 -50.89
N PHE A 1038 -26.72 22.01 -49.93
CA PHE A 1038 -25.52 21.19 -50.17
C PHE A 1038 -25.56 19.80 -49.52
N LYS A 1039 -26.53 19.53 -48.63
CA LYS A 1039 -26.77 18.22 -48.00
C LYS A 1039 -25.48 17.62 -47.39
N LYS A 1040 -24.98 16.51 -47.93
CA LYS A 1040 -23.76 15.81 -47.48
C LYS A 1040 -22.48 16.64 -47.66
N ASP A 1041 -22.47 17.54 -48.65
CA ASP A 1041 -21.29 18.31 -49.04
C ASP A 1041 -21.24 19.67 -48.30
N ALA A 1042 -22.30 20.03 -47.56
CA ALA A 1042 -22.44 21.30 -46.85
C ALA A 1042 -21.25 21.62 -45.93
N LYS A 1043 -20.75 20.62 -45.18
CA LYS A 1043 -19.61 20.83 -44.26
C LYS A 1043 -18.30 21.12 -45.01
N ALA A 1044 -18.09 20.53 -46.19
CA ALA A 1044 -16.92 20.78 -47.02
C ALA A 1044 -16.97 22.20 -47.62
N VAL A 1045 -18.14 22.61 -48.13
CA VAL A 1045 -18.36 23.96 -48.68
C VAL A 1045 -18.29 25.03 -47.57
N GLU A 1046 -18.84 24.79 -46.39
CA GLU A 1046 -18.72 25.66 -45.20
C GLU A 1046 -17.25 25.84 -44.79
N THR A 1047 -16.48 24.75 -44.75
CA THR A 1047 -15.05 24.79 -44.40
C THR A 1047 -14.23 25.57 -45.44
N ALA A 1048 -14.45 25.31 -46.74
CA ALA A 1048 -13.74 26.00 -47.82
C ALA A 1048 -14.07 27.50 -47.87
N LEU A 1049 -15.35 27.86 -47.66
CA LEU A 1049 -15.80 29.25 -47.61
C LEU A 1049 -15.18 30.00 -46.42
N LEU A 1050 -15.18 29.42 -45.22
CA LEU A 1050 -14.61 30.05 -44.02
C LEU A 1050 -13.07 30.14 -44.08
N ALA A 1051 -12.41 29.25 -44.81
CA ALA A 1051 -10.95 29.26 -45.02
C ALA A 1051 -10.45 30.35 -45.99
N THR A 1052 -11.34 31.07 -46.68
CA THR A 1052 -10.95 32.17 -47.60
C THR A 1052 -10.27 33.33 -46.86
N SER A 1053 -9.26 33.91 -47.50
CA SER A 1053 -8.53 35.09 -47.01
C SER A 1053 -9.35 36.39 -47.13
N GLN A 1054 -8.94 37.45 -46.44
CA GLN A 1054 -9.65 38.75 -46.49
C GLN A 1054 -9.72 39.34 -47.91
N GLU A 1055 -8.65 39.22 -48.72
CA GLU A 1055 -8.64 39.66 -50.12
C GLU A 1055 -9.59 38.84 -51.01
N GLU A 1056 -9.74 37.54 -50.73
CA GLU A 1056 -10.68 36.68 -51.44
C GLU A 1056 -12.11 36.97 -51.00
N ARG A 1057 -12.37 37.22 -49.71
CA ARG A 1057 -13.69 37.62 -49.21
C ARG A 1057 -14.15 38.95 -49.77
N GLU A 1058 -13.25 39.93 -49.96
CA GLU A 1058 -13.59 41.17 -50.66
C GLU A 1058 -14.03 40.90 -52.12
N LYS A 1059 -13.29 40.05 -52.84
CA LYS A 1059 -13.62 39.67 -54.24
C LYS A 1059 -14.93 38.89 -54.32
N LEU A 1060 -15.14 37.92 -53.43
CA LEU A 1060 -16.36 37.11 -53.34
C LEU A 1060 -17.57 37.97 -52.90
N SER A 1061 -17.38 38.96 -52.03
CA SER A 1061 -18.44 39.92 -51.68
C SER A 1061 -18.88 40.75 -52.89
N LYS A 1062 -17.93 41.21 -53.71
CA LYS A 1062 -18.22 41.93 -54.96
C LYS A 1062 -18.95 41.03 -55.95
N GLU A 1063 -18.44 39.82 -56.21
CA GLU A 1063 -19.08 38.82 -57.08
C GLU A 1063 -20.52 38.50 -56.62
N LEU A 1064 -20.72 38.30 -55.32
CA LEU A 1064 -22.04 38.05 -54.73
C LEU A 1064 -23.02 39.21 -54.93
N SER A 1065 -22.53 40.46 -54.85
CA SER A 1065 -23.33 41.67 -55.03
C SER A 1065 -23.68 41.95 -56.50
N GLU A 1066 -22.82 41.57 -57.44
CA GLU A 1066 -23.01 41.79 -58.88
C GLU A 1066 -23.81 40.65 -59.54
N ASN A 1067 -23.56 39.39 -59.14
CA ASN A 1067 -24.10 38.19 -59.81
C ASN A 1067 -25.16 37.43 -59.00
N GLY A 1068 -25.40 37.79 -57.72
CA GLY A 1068 -26.34 37.11 -56.83
C GLY A 1068 -25.90 35.71 -56.36
N LYS A 1069 -24.71 35.27 -56.79
CA LYS A 1069 -24.05 34.01 -56.41
C LYS A 1069 -22.53 34.21 -56.43
N LEU A 1070 -21.81 33.37 -55.69
CA LEU A 1070 -20.36 33.30 -55.67
C LEU A 1070 -19.89 31.89 -56.04
N THR A 1071 -18.71 31.77 -56.65
CA THR A 1071 -18.17 30.46 -57.10
C THR A 1071 -16.96 30.06 -56.26
N LEU A 1072 -17.07 29.00 -55.45
CA LEU A 1072 -15.96 28.49 -54.65
C LEU A 1072 -15.28 27.30 -55.32
N ASN A 1073 -13.95 27.24 -55.25
CA ASN A 1073 -13.22 26.00 -55.56
C ASN A 1073 -13.22 25.10 -54.31
N VAL A 1074 -13.88 23.95 -54.39
CA VAL A 1074 -14.00 22.99 -53.26
C VAL A 1074 -13.52 21.62 -53.71
N ALA A 1075 -12.35 21.21 -53.22
CA ALA A 1075 -11.76 19.93 -53.59
C ALA A 1075 -12.68 18.76 -53.15
N GLY A 1076 -12.99 17.86 -54.08
CA GLY A 1076 -13.82 16.68 -53.85
C GLY A 1076 -15.34 16.87 -53.96
N VAL A 1077 -15.83 18.06 -54.30
CA VAL A 1077 -17.27 18.33 -54.51
C VAL A 1077 -17.53 18.71 -55.97
N GLY A 1078 -18.28 17.88 -56.70
CA GLY A 1078 -18.58 18.09 -58.12
C GLY A 1078 -17.33 18.17 -59.00
N ASP A 1079 -17.33 19.06 -60.00
CA ASP A 1079 -16.17 19.35 -60.86
C ASP A 1079 -15.11 20.24 -60.17
N GLY A 1080 -15.08 20.26 -58.84
CA GLY A 1080 -14.20 21.11 -58.02
C GLY A 1080 -14.64 22.57 -57.90
N LYS A 1081 -15.78 22.95 -58.49
CA LYS A 1081 -16.40 24.29 -58.38
C LYS A 1081 -17.84 24.20 -57.89
N VAL A 1082 -18.19 25.06 -56.95
CA VAL A 1082 -19.51 25.07 -56.29
C VAL A 1082 -20.08 26.50 -56.26
N ASP A 1083 -21.24 26.67 -56.87
CA ASP A 1083 -22.00 27.92 -56.84
C ASP A 1083 -22.79 28.03 -55.52
N VAL A 1084 -22.51 29.07 -54.73
CA VAL A 1084 -23.24 29.40 -53.51
C VAL A 1084 -24.10 30.63 -53.76
N SER A 1085 -25.38 30.57 -53.38
CA SER A 1085 -26.33 31.68 -53.58
C SER A 1085 -26.22 32.73 -52.48
N GLY A 1086 -26.38 34.00 -52.83
CA GLY A 1086 -26.49 35.11 -51.86
C GLY A 1086 -27.70 35.04 -50.94
N ASP A 1087 -28.66 34.15 -51.22
CA ASP A 1087 -29.74 33.82 -50.31
C ASP A 1087 -29.30 32.99 -49.10
N SER A 1088 -28.19 32.25 -49.23
CA SER A 1088 -27.67 31.28 -48.24
C SER A 1088 -26.42 31.77 -47.50
N VAL A 1089 -25.71 32.76 -48.06
CA VAL A 1089 -24.46 33.33 -47.52
C VAL A 1089 -24.46 34.84 -47.72
N LYS A 1090 -23.98 35.58 -46.73
CA LYS A 1090 -23.64 37.00 -46.84
C LYS A 1090 -22.16 37.19 -46.53
N ILE A 1091 -21.52 38.13 -47.23
CA ILE A 1091 -20.17 38.58 -46.93
C ILE A 1091 -20.25 40.10 -46.74
N GLU A 1092 -19.95 40.58 -45.53
CA GLU A 1092 -20.11 41.98 -45.13
C GLU A 1092 -18.84 42.49 -44.47
N PHE A 1093 -18.40 43.70 -44.84
CA PHE A 1093 -17.33 44.40 -44.15
C PHE A 1093 -17.84 44.94 -42.81
N ARG A 1094 -17.26 44.48 -41.70
CA ARG A 1094 -17.66 44.85 -40.34
C ARG A 1094 -16.46 45.32 -39.52
N LYS A 1095 -16.71 46.31 -38.68
CA LYS A 1095 -15.77 46.76 -37.64
C LYS A 1095 -16.17 46.10 -36.33
N ARG A 1096 -15.39 45.12 -35.85
CA ARG A 1096 -15.55 44.53 -34.52
C ARG A 1096 -14.62 45.25 -33.55
N VAL A 1097 -15.17 45.68 -32.41
CA VAL A 1097 -14.38 46.22 -31.30
C VAL A 1097 -14.17 45.11 -30.27
N GLU A 1098 -12.93 44.65 -30.13
CA GLU A 1098 -12.55 43.68 -29.10
C GLU A 1098 -12.00 44.40 -27.87
N ASN A 1099 -12.70 44.23 -26.74
CA ASN A 1099 -12.29 44.78 -25.45
C ASN A 1099 -11.52 43.74 -24.60
N THR A 1100 -11.36 42.53 -25.12
CA THR A 1100 -10.81 41.38 -24.41
C THR A 1100 -9.99 40.54 -25.39
N ARG A 1101 -8.76 40.20 -24.99
CA ARG A 1101 -7.89 39.27 -25.67
C ARG A 1101 -8.05 37.89 -25.04
N GLU A 1102 -8.17 36.85 -25.86
CA GLU A 1102 -8.19 35.45 -25.43
C GLU A 1102 -6.90 34.76 -25.90
N PHE A 1103 -6.23 34.01 -25.02
CA PHE A 1103 -5.02 33.24 -25.37
C PHE A 1103 -4.84 31.99 -24.51
N THR A 1104 -4.18 30.96 -25.05
CA THR A 1104 -3.66 29.84 -24.26
C THR A 1104 -2.29 30.25 -23.68
N PRO A 1105 -2.07 30.18 -22.37
CA PRO A 1105 -0.78 30.56 -21.79
C PRO A 1105 0.31 29.54 -22.12
N ASN A 1106 1.56 30.01 -22.16
CA ASN A 1106 2.74 29.14 -22.17
C ASN A 1106 3.04 28.68 -20.74
N VAL A 1107 3.76 27.56 -20.60
CA VAL A 1107 4.14 26.99 -19.30
C VAL A 1107 5.65 26.83 -19.20
N ILE A 1108 6.24 27.34 -18.11
CA ILE A 1108 7.58 26.96 -17.65
C ILE A 1108 7.43 25.92 -16.54
N GLU A 1109 8.06 24.76 -16.71
CA GLU A 1109 8.00 23.61 -15.79
C GLU A 1109 9.36 23.31 -15.15
N PRO A 1110 9.57 23.72 -13.88
CA PRO A 1110 10.55 23.13 -12.98
C PRO A 1110 10.04 21.80 -12.36
N SER A 1111 10.61 20.66 -12.77
CA SER A 1111 10.28 19.32 -12.26
C SER A 1111 11.43 18.70 -11.45
N PHE A 1112 11.22 18.45 -10.16
CA PHE A 1112 12.25 18.04 -9.19
C PHE A 1112 12.13 16.56 -8.80
N GLY A 1113 13.15 15.76 -9.13
CA GLY A 1113 13.27 14.37 -8.71
C GLY A 1113 13.79 14.23 -7.28
N ILE A 1114 12.92 14.39 -6.27
CA ILE A 1114 13.31 14.43 -4.84
C ILE A 1114 14.15 13.23 -4.40
N GLY A 1115 13.88 12.02 -4.92
CA GLY A 1115 14.68 10.81 -4.65
C GLY A 1115 16.12 10.90 -5.16
N ARG A 1116 16.33 11.46 -6.36
CA ARG A 1116 17.66 11.69 -6.94
C ARG A 1116 18.40 12.78 -6.17
N ILE A 1117 17.74 13.91 -5.90
CA ILE A 1117 18.28 15.02 -5.10
C ILE A 1117 18.75 14.51 -3.73
N LEU A 1118 17.93 13.72 -3.03
CA LEU A 1118 18.27 13.14 -1.73
C LEU A 1118 19.51 12.23 -1.81
N TYR A 1119 19.63 11.39 -2.84
CA TYR A 1119 20.77 10.51 -3.00
C TYR A 1119 22.07 11.26 -3.32
N SER A 1120 22.01 12.19 -4.28
CA SER A 1120 23.14 13.05 -4.65
C SER A 1120 23.61 13.91 -3.46
N LEU A 1121 22.66 14.46 -2.68
CA LEU A 1121 22.95 15.19 -1.45
C LEU A 1121 23.71 14.33 -0.44
N ILE A 1122 23.33 13.06 -0.28
CA ILE A 1122 24.03 12.10 0.59
C ILE A 1122 25.47 11.85 0.11
N GLU A 1123 25.69 11.59 -1.18
CA GLU A 1123 27.05 11.39 -1.72
C GLU A 1123 27.91 12.66 -1.54
N HIS A 1124 27.36 13.84 -1.86
CA HIS A 1124 28.07 15.12 -1.75
C HIS A 1124 28.47 15.45 -0.30
N ASN A 1125 27.63 15.09 0.68
CA ASN A 1125 27.85 15.41 2.09
C ASN A 1125 28.66 14.34 2.86
N PHE A 1126 28.95 13.19 2.25
CA PHE A 1126 29.70 12.12 2.90
C PHE A 1126 31.21 12.36 2.91
N TRP A 1127 31.85 12.05 4.04
CA TRP A 1127 33.30 11.91 4.18
C TRP A 1127 33.66 11.00 5.35
N THR A 1128 34.93 10.61 5.45
CA THR A 1128 35.45 9.79 6.55
C THR A 1128 36.46 10.56 7.39
N ARG A 1129 36.34 10.46 8.72
CA ARG A 1129 37.29 11.05 9.66
C ARG A 1129 38.58 10.21 9.70
N GLY A 1130 39.73 10.88 9.59
CA GLY A 1130 41.04 10.27 9.30
C GLY A 1130 41.58 9.29 10.35
N SER A 1131 42.59 8.52 9.93
CA SER A 1131 43.17 7.36 10.64
C SER A 1131 44.16 7.67 11.77
N ASP A 1132 44.35 8.94 12.13
CA ASP A 1132 45.34 9.42 13.10
C ASP A 1132 44.90 9.11 14.55
N GLY A 1133 44.88 7.82 14.88
CA GLY A 1133 44.40 7.29 16.16
C GLY A 1133 44.22 5.77 16.21
N GLY A 1134 44.27 5.07 15.08
CA GLY A 1134 44.34 3.60 15.04
C GLY A 1134 43.02 2.82 15.13
N ASP A 1135 41.87 3.51 15.12
CA ASP A 1135 40.53 2.91 15.01
C ASP A 1135 39.95 3.09 13.59
N GLU A 1136 38.93 2.29 13.25
CA GLU A 1136 38.23 2.27 11.95
C GLU A 1136 37.81 3.67 11.44
N ALA A 1137 37.88 3.88 10.11
CA ALA A 1137 37.45 5.12 9.46
C ALA A 1137 35.96 5.40 9.74
N ARG A 1138 35.67 6.52 10.41
CA ARG A 1138 34.31 6.87 10.87
C ARG A 1138 33.62 7.73 9.82
N GLY A 1139 32.50 7.26 9.30
CA GLY A 1139 31.68 8.03 8.35
C GLY A 1139 31.02 9.25 9.00
N VAL A 1140 30.88 10.32 8.23
CA VAL A 1140 30.21 11.57 8.62
C VAL A 1140 29.31 12.01 7.47
N LEU A 1141 28.06 12.38 7.76
CA LEU A 1141 27.15 13.01 6.80
C LEU A 1141 26.96 14.49 7.16
N SER A 1142 27.39 15.38 6.26
CA SER A 1142 27.58 16.80 6.58
C SER A 1142 26.35 17.69 6.39
N PHE A 1143 25.14 17.13 6.45
CA PHE A 1143 23.90 17.86 6.17
C PHE A 1143 23.81 19.21 6.91
N PRO A 1144 23.38 20.29 6.23
CA PRO A 1144 23.05 21.55 6.90
C PRO A 1144 22.02 21.36 8.02
N PRO A 1145 22.06 22.16 9.11
CA PRO A 1145 21.11 22.05 10.21
C PRO A 1145 19.64 22.14 9.77
N THR A 1146 19.34 22.95 8.74
CA THR A 1146 18.00 23.09 8.15
C THR A 1146 17.42 21.76 7.69
N VAL A 1147 18.20 20.91 7.00
CA VAL A 1147 17.72 19.63 6.43
C VAL A 1147 18.07 18.38 7.24
N ALA A 1148 19.04 18.45 8.18
CA ALA A 1148 19.52 17.29 8.92
C ALA A 1148 18.38 16.49 9.64
N PRO A 1149 18.38 15.14 9.61
CA PRO A 1149 17.27 14.32 10.12
C PRO A 1149 16.93 14.53 11.60
N THR A 1150 17.97 14.61 12.43
CA THR A 1150 17.91 14.96 13.86
C THR A 1150 18.81 16.17 14.02
N LYS A 1151 18.34 17.21 14.72
CA LYS A 1151 19.09 18.47 14.84
C LYS A 1151 20.11 18.41 15.99
N VAL A 1152 19.73 17.79 17.11
CA VAL A 1152 20.53 17.76 18.33
C VAL A 1152 20.62 16.35 18.93
N LEU A 1153 21.85 15.88 19.16
CA LEU A 1153 22.14 14.77 20.05
C LEU A 1153 22.27 15.29 21.49
N ILE A 1154 21.66 14.64 22.48
CA ILE A 1154 21.86 14.91 23.90
C ILE A 1154 22.54 13.68 24.53
N VAL A 1155 23.73 13.88 25.12
CA VAL A 1155 24.55 12.80 25.70
C VAL A 1155 24.98 13.12 27.14
N PRO A 1156 24.65 12.27 28.13
CA PRO A 1156 25.34 12.32 29.42
C PRO A 1156 26.78 11.83 29.28
N LEU A 1157 27.71 12.37 30.08
CA LEU A 1157 29.09 11.87 30.11
C LEU A 1157 29.17 10.41 30.60
N SER A 1158 28.37 10.04 31.61
CA SER A 1158 28.30 8.70 32.22
C SER A 1158 26.86 8.32 32.59
N SER A 1159 26.63 7.12 33.12
CA SER A 1159 25.31 6.65 33.55
C SER A 1159 24.82 7.24 34.88
N ASN A 1160 25.47 8.28 35.43
CA ASN A 1160 25.07 8.90 36.69
C ASN A 1160 23.62 9.43 36.63
N ALA A 1161 22.78 8.97 37.57
CA ALA A 1161 21.38 9.35 37.67
C ALA A 1161 21.17 10.87 37.84
N GLN A 1162 22.15 11.59 38.41
CA GLN A 1162 22.11 13.04 38.61
C GLN A 1162 22.05 13.84 37.29
N PHE A 1163 22.46 13.26 36.14
CA PHE A 1163 22.32 13.93 34.84
C PHE A 1163 20.90 13.89 34.27
N ARG A 1164 20.05 12.95 34.73
CA ARG A 1164 18.70 12.74 34.17
C ARG A 1164 17.78 13.97 34.24
N PRO A 1165 17.74 14.78 35.32
CA PRO A 1165 16.93 15.99 35.37
C PRO A 1165 17.32 17.01 34.30
N HIS A 1166 18.62 17.27 34.10
CA HIS A 1166 19.12 18.20 33.09
C HIS A 1166 18.80 17.71 31.67
N ILE A 1167 19.03 16.43 31.37
CA ILE A 1167 18.69 15.85 30.06
C ILE A 1167 17.19 15.97 29.78
N LYS A 1168 16.34 15.69 30.78
CA LYS A 1168 14.89 15.82 30.65
C LYS A 1168 14.49 17.27 30.39
N LYS A 1169 15.06 18.23 31.13
CA LYS A 1169 14.80 19.67 30.96
C LYS A 1169 15.20 20.15 29.55
N ILE A 1170 16.42 19.87 29.11
CA ILE A 1170 16.93 20.22 27.77
C ILE A 1170 16.07 19.59 26.67
N SER A 1171 15.73 18.30 26.77
CA SER A 1171 14.88 17.62 25.78
C SER A 1171 13.46 18.19 25.74
N GLN A 1172 12.86 18.53 26.89
CA GLN A 1172 11.55 19.19 26.95
C GLN A 1172 11.61 20.59 26.33
N ARG A 1173 12.67 21.37 26.61
CA ARG A 1173 12.85 22.73 26.09
C ARG A 1173 13.06 22.74 24.58
N LEU A 1174 13.94 21.89 24.04
CA LEU A 1174 14.13 21.74 22.60
C LEU A 1174 12.83 21.30 21.90
N ARG A 1175 12.06 20.39 22.50
CA ARG A 1175 10.74 19.98 21.98
C ARG A 1175 9.74 21.13 21.96
N SER A 1176 9.72 21.99 22.99
CA SER A 1176 8.86 23.20 23.00
C SER A 1176 9.21 24.21 21.92
N LEU A 1177 10.45 24.17 21.41
CA LEU A 1177 10.94 25.00 20.30
C LEU A 1177 10.84 24.30 18.93
N HIS A 1178 10.19 23.13 18.87
CA HIS A 1178 10.06 22.28 17.68
C HIS A 1178 11.41 21.79 17.10
N VAL A 1179 12.47 21.74 17.92
CA VAL A 1179 13.80 21.25 17.52
C VAL A 1179 13.89 19.74 17.74
N SER A 1180 13.95 18.98 16.65
CA SER A 1180 14.14 17.52 16.68
C SER A 1180 15.45 17.14 17.40
N SER A 1181 15.34 16.39 18.49
CA SER A 1181 16.47 16.00 19.33
C SER A 1181 16.36 14.55 19.78
N ARG A 1182 17.52 13.91 19.99
CA ARG A 1182 17.65 12.51 20.41
C ARG A 1182 18.55 12.40 21.63
N VAL A 1183 18.13 11.62 22.64
CA VAL A 1183 18.99 11.24 23.76
C VAL A 1183 19.73 9.94 23.41
N ASP A 1184 21.04 9.87 23.68
CA ASP A 1184 21.82 8.62 23.68
C ASP A 1184 22.49 8.44 25.05
N ASP A 1185 21.79 7.76 25.95
CA ASP A 1185 22.24 7.35 27.28
C ASP A 1185 22.79 5.91 27.29
N SER A 1186 23.11 5.35 26.12
CA SER A 1186 23.67 3.99 26.03
C SER A 1186 25.04 3.88 26.71
N SER A 1187 25.37 2.67 27.18
CA SER A 1187 26.63 2.35 27.86
C SER A 1187 27.90 2.48 27.00
N ALA A 1188 27.78 2.99 25.77
CA ALA A 1188 28.91 3.25 24.89
C ALA A 1188 29.68 4.52 25.32
N SER A 1189 30.99 4.54 25.04
CA SER A 1189 31.81 5.74 25.27
C SER A 1189 31.25 6.94 24.50
N ILE A 1190 31.42 8.15 25.05
CA ILE A 1190 30.89 9.39 24.45
C ILE A 1190 31.35 9.57 22.99
N GLY A 1191 32.61 9.25 22.67
CA GLY A 1191 33.12 9.29 21.29
C GLY A 1191 32.46 8.28 20.34
N LYS A 1192 31.99 7.13 20.85
CA LYS A 1192 31.23 6.15 20.05
C LYS A 1192 29.76 6.58 19.87
N ARG A 1193 29.18 7.26 20.87
CA ARG A 1193 27.85 7.89 20.75
C ARG A 1193 27.87 9.06 19.76
N TYR A 1194 28.89 9.91 19.79
CA TYR A 1194 29.10 10.93 18.75
C TYR A 1194 29.26 10.30 17.37
N SER A 1195 30.20 9.36 17.18
CA SER A 1195 30.44 8.72 15.88
C SER A 1195 29.17 8.09 15.27
N ARG A 1196 28.28 7.48 16.07
CA ARG A 1196 27.02 6.92 15.57
C ARG A 1196 26.05 7.97 15.03
N ASN A 1197 26.07 9.18 15.58
CA ASN A 1197 25.17 10.26 15.20
C ASN A 1197 25.80 11.19 14.13
N ASP A 1198 27.13 11.28 14.09
CA ASP A 1198 27.87 11.86 12.96
C ASP A 1198 27.56 11.07 11.66
N GLU A 1199 27.48 9.73 11.72
CA GLU A 1199 27.01 8.86 10.62
C GLU A 1199 25.51 9.01 10.28
N LEU A 1200 24.69 9.56 11.19
CA LEU A 1200 23.29 9.93 10.94
C LEU A 1200 23.16 11.39 10.47
N GLY A 1201 24.28 12.10 10.36
CA GLY A 1201 24.37 13.51 10.02
C GLY A 1201 23.75 14.48 11.02
N THR A 1202 23.66 14.09 12.30
CA THR A 1202 23.21 14.98 13.37
C THR A 1202 24.24 16.11 13.57
N PRO A 1203 23.91 17.38 13.33
CA PRO A 1203 24.89 18.46 13.24
C PRO A 1203 25.38 18.96 14.60
N LEU A 1204 24.54 18.89 15.64
CA LEU A 1204 24.83 19.45 16.96
C LEU A 1204 24.76 18.38 18.06
N GLY A 1205 25.65 18.49 19.05
CA GLY A 1205 25.67 17.61 20.22
C GLY A 1205 25.76 18.38 21.54
N VAL A 1206 24.90 18.09 22.49
CA VAL A 1206 24.89 18.66 23.84
C VAL A 1206 25.40 17.62 24.83
N THR A 1207 26.51 17.93 25.52
CA THR A 1207 27.03 17.10 26.62
C THR A 1207 26.55 17.62 27.96
N VAL A 1208 25.98 16.72 28.76
CA VAL A 1208 25.70 16.94 30.19
C VAL A 1208 26.77 16.19 30.98
N ASP A 1209 27.51 16.90 31.84
CA ASP A 1209 28.65 16.35 32.57
C ASP A 1209 28.68 16.77 34.05
N PHE A 1210 29.73 16.36 34.77
CA PHE A 1210 29.88 16.66 36.19
C PHE A 1210 29.98 18.16 36.48
N GLN A 1211 30.53 18.95 35.57
CA GLN A 1211 30.56 20.41 35.71
C GLN A 1211 29.15 21.01 35.56
N THR A 1212 28.28 20.43 34.72
CA THR A 1212 26.86 20.83 34.63
C THR A 1212 26.13 20.73 35.98
N LEU A 1213 26.52 19.79 36.85
CA LEU A 1213 25.95 19.67 38.20
C LEU A 1213 26.45 20.74 39.19
N GLN A 1214 27.54 21.45 38.86
CA GLN A 1214 28.16 22.47 39.70
C GLN A 1214 27.73 23.88 39.29
N ASP A 1215 27.78 24.19 37.99
CA ASP A 1215 27.58 25.55 37.46
C ASP A 1215 26.35 25.69 36.53
N GLY A 1216 25.64 24.59 36.24
CA GLY A 1216 24.46 24.59 35.36
C GLY A 1216 24.76 24.79 33.87
N THR A 1217 26.04 24.83 33.48
CA THR A 1217 26.46 24.99 32.08
C THR A 1217 26.53 23.65 31.34
N VAL A 1218 26.37 23.69 30.02
CA VAL A 1218 26.45 22.51 29.16
C VAL A 1218 27.34 22.80 27.95
N THR A 1219 27.97 21.75 27.43
CA THR A 1219 28.86 21.86 26.26
C THR A 1219 28.10 21.56 24.98
N LEU A 1220 28.16 22.47 24.00
CA LEU A 1220 27.67 22.29 22.64
C LEU A 1220 28.85 21.95 21.70
N ARG A 1221 28.70 20.89 20.92
CA ARG A 1221 29.64 20.38 19.91
C ARG A 1221 29.05 20.53 18.52
N ASP A 1222 29.87 20.96 17.57
CA ASP A 1222 29.62 20.80 16.13
C ASP A 1222 30.12 19.44 15.60
N ARG A 1223 29.33 18.81 14.74
CA ARG A 1223 29.64 17.53 14.07
C ARG A 1223 30.94 17.59 13.26
N ASP A 1224 31.14 18.62 12.44
CA ASP A 1224 32.16 18.57 11.40
C ASP A 1224 33.54 18.91 11.95
N SER A 1225 33.67 20.09 12.56
CA SER A 1225 34.89 20.57 13.21
C SER A 1225 35.22 19.83 14.50
N THR A 1226 34.23 19.22 15.16
CA THR A 1226 34.31 18.65 16.53
C THR A 1226 34.68 19.63 17.63
N THR A 1227 34.77 20.92 17.29
CA THR A 1227 35.00 22.00 18.26
C THR A 1227 33.81 22.15 19.18
N GLN A 1228 34.08 22.66 20.38
CA GLN A 1228 33.13 22.71 21.49
C GLN A 1228 33.12 24.10 22.12
N VAL A 1229 31.94 24.55 22.49
CA VAL A 1229 31.71 25.76 23.29
C VAL A 1229 30.89 25.39 24.52
N ARG A 1230 31.03 26.16 25.61
CA ARG A 1230 30.30 25.91 26.86
C ARG A 1230 29.64 27.18 27.35
N ALA A 1231 28.37 27.10 27.71
CA ALA A 1231 27.62 28.21 28.30
C ALA A 1231 26.48 27.69 29.16
N ASP A 1232 25.73 28.60 29.79
CA ASP A 1232 24.48 28.24 30.46
C ASP A 1232 23.47 27.59 29.50
N GLU A 1233 22.56 26.80 30.08
CA GLU A 1233 21.62 25.95 29.34
C GLU A 1233 20.75 26.73 28.34
N GLU A 1234 20.23 27.91 28.70
CA GLU A 1234 19.38 28.69 27.79
C GLU A 1234 20.19 29.32 26.65
N LYS A 1235 21.38 29.88 26.88
CA LYS A 1235 22.24 30.37 25.78
C LYS A 1235 22.61 29.28 24.78
N ILE A 1236 22.87 28.05 25.25
CA ILE A 1236 23.11 26.91 24.34
C ILE A 1236 21.86 26.57 23.53
N ILE A 1237 20.67 26.65 24.13
CA ILE A 1237 19.41 26.39 23.44
C ILE A 1237 19.07 27.51 22.42
N GLU A 1238 19.36 28.77 22.73
CA GLU A 1238 19.28 29.89 21.80
C GLU A 1238 20.25 29.72 20.61
N ALA A 1239 21.51 29.34 20.88
CA ALA A 1239 22.50 29.05 19.84
C ALA A 1239 22.06 27.90 18.93
N ILE A 1240 21.52 26.81 19.51
CA ILE A 1240 20.93 25.69 18.76
C ILE A 1240 19.80 26.18 17.86
N LYS A 1241 18.85 26.98 18.38
CA LYS A 1241 17.72 27.47 17.58
C LYS A 1241 18.20 28.35 16.43
N ALA A 1242 19.14 29.26 16.69
CA ALA A 1242 19.72 30.14 15.67
C ALA A 1242 20.43 29.36 14.54
N LEU A 1243 21.16 28.29 14.88
CA LEU A 1243 21.82 27.39 13.92
C LEU A 1243 20.80 26.57 13.10
N VAL A 1244 19.75 26.04 13.75
CA VAL A 1244 18.70 25.24 13.08
C VAL A 1244 17.86 26.08 12.13
N ASP A 1245 17.58 27.34 12.49
CA ASP A 1245 16.88 28.31 11.64
C ASP A 1245 17.77 28.88 10.52
N GLY A 1246 19.08 28.63 10.54
CA GLY A 1246 20.05 29.20 9.59
C GLY A 1246 20.37 30.69 9.79
N THR A 1247 19.98 31.27 10.94
CA THR A 1247 20.19 32.71 11.25
C THR A 1247 21.60 33.03 11.76
N LYS A 1248 22.34 32.03 12.25
CA LYS A 1248 23.76 32.12 12.63
C LYS A 1248 24.53 30.91 12.11
N THR A 1249 25.82 31.09 11.83
CA THR A 1249 26.75 30.01 11.50
C THR A 1249 27.54 29.55 12.74
N TRP A 1250 28.22 28.41 12.65
CA TRP A 1250 29.03 27.90 13.75
C TRP A 1250 30.22 28.81 14.10
N GLU A 1251 30.84 29.43 13.09
CA GLU A 1251 31.90 30.44 13.26
C GLU A 1251 31.40 31.62 14.10
N LYS A 1252 30.14 32.04 13.86
CA LYS A 1252 29.54 33.11 14.65
C LYS A 1252 29.32 32.69 16.10
N ILE A 1253 28.78 31.49 16.34
CA ILE A 1253 28.58 30.95 17.71
C ILE A 1253 29.90 30.81 18.46
N THR A 1254 30.96 30.28 17.83
CA THR A 1254 32.30 30.17 18.44
C THR A 1254 33.02 31.51 18.66
N SER A 1255 32.52 32.60 18.10
CA SER A 1255 32.97 33.98 18.40
C SER A 1255 32.22 34.62 19.57
N GLU A 1256 31.03 34.11 19.92
CA GLU A 1256 30.15 34.65 20.95
C GLU A 1256 30.20 33.86 22.27
N LEU A 1257 30.46 32.55 22.21
CA LEU A 1257 30.51 31.64 23.35
C LEU A 1257 31.93 31.13 23.61
N PRO A 1258 32.34 30.94 24.88
CA PRO A 1258 33.71 30.53 25.20
C PRO A 1258 33.96 29.08 24.76
N LYS A 1259 35.15 28.86 24.18
CA LYS A 1259 35.62 27.54 23.75
C LYS A 1259 35.83 26.62 24.94
N PHE A 1260 35.57 25.34 24.73
CA PHE A 1260 35.72 24.30 25.74
C PHE A 1260 36.80 23.30 25.33
N GLU A 1261 37.88 23.24 26.11
CA GLU A 1261 39.03 22.36 25.83
C GLU A 1261 39.12 21.19 26.83
N THR A 1262 38.92 21.44 28.13
CA THR A 1262 38.91 20.41 29.19
C THR A 1262 37.93 20.77 30.32
N GLN A 1263 37.61 19.79 31.18
CA GLN A 1263 36.80 20.01 32.40
C GLN A 1263 37.69 20.48 33.55
N GLU A 1264 37.23 21.47 34.32
CA GLU A 1264 37.94 22.00 35.50
C GLU A 1264 37.69 21.18 36.79
N VAL A 1265 36.96 20.05 36.69
CA VAL A 1265 36.57 19.23 37.85
C VAL A 1265 37.66 18.24 38.24
N ASP A 1266 38.10 18.34 39.50
CA ASP A 1266 39.16 17.51 40.08
C ASP A 1266 38.79 16.01 40.11
N ILE A 1267 39.80 15.15 39.97
CA ILE A 1267 39.65 13.71 39.66
C ILE A 1267 38.95 12.93 40.79
N ALA A 1268 38.93 13.48 42.01
CA ALA A 1268 38.33 12.86 43.20
C ALA A 1268 36.79 12.70 43.16
N ALA A 1269 36.10 13.24 42.14
CA ALA A 1269 34.64 13.21 42.02
C ALA A 1269 34.07 12.28 40.92
N ARG A 1270 34.88 11.37 40.35
CA ARG A 1270 34.48 10.43 39.28
C ARG A 1270 34.11 9.04 39.77
#